data_AF-A0A367I5F6-F1
#
_entry.id   AF-A0A367I5F6-F1
#
_cell.length_a   1.000
_cell.length_b   1.000
_cell.length_c   1.000
_cell.angle_alpha   90.00
_cell.angle_beta   90.00
_cell.angle_gamma   90.00
#
_symmetry.space_group_name_H-M   'P 1'
#
loop_
_entity.id
_entity.type
_entity.pdbx_description
1 polymer ?
#
loop_
_entity_poly.entity_id
_entity_poly.type
_entity_poly.pdbx_seq_one_letter_code
_entity_poly.pdbx_strand_id
1 'polypeptide(L)'
;MRTAIFAVLILVIAPISGLVTAENENQQNSLEDEQNLILPTYSVAVQLAFERVSDLEQYSKEELDNAEEWLIVSTNNIDEQLKMIPEVTSIQETSQLEGTYIWNFDSSEIKIEKFKKLIENEDIESFSPLIKKQQITRSIPNDEVFNDQWHLQNTGQTSGTSGEDANVTSVWNSYTGNGIIISVVDDGLDKDHPDISPNYSPSHSYDWCNNDADPTPSSNNGHGTAAGGVAAAAGDNSIHVAGAAYDATLAGSTLIACWAGDSTEANALSFMNNETHIYTNSWGPSDNGQTLDAPGPLMLAAFENDAYEGRNGLGNIITWAAGNGLTSNDNANYDGWANSRFTIAVSAITHYGEQSYYSEPGASILVAAHSNGDGEGITTTDIHDDPSITSDDAGYDNGNVTNSFGGTSSATPLAAGVIALILEANENLTWRDVQHILVNSARMNDPNDSSWEINDAGHDVSHKYGFGAIDAGAAVSLAENWTNVDEELNLTFGPYSPSFTIPTSTNSWSEFDVQITDDISLESIDVVVDIDHSNRGDLDIVLQSPNGTESWLAEEHNDGGNDYSNWMFNTVHHWDESSLGTWKLKIRDTTAGTSGTLNSWQMIIHGMNIDLDYDDDGISNENETLVWGTDPYNSDTDSDGINDYDEIFIYFTNATMADSDLDGLSDSVEISVHQTNPNNEDTDSDGLNDGAEINLWQSNPLVYDADEDSDLYYHFNDCNDQNAEINPGKPEKLNGFDDNCDDYIDEGFNFTDRDNDGLKDWPEYHIHNTDYRDADTDNDGLDDGSEVNLYSDLGADPLIFDEDMDGDTWYWFEDCDDDNILRSPGLTEALDSIDNDCDDEVDEDFIDLDTDSDGLSDYDEYYFISTNPNDGDTDNDGLPDGVEVNTYAELGANPLVFDEDSDGDGWYWFQDCNDDDIEISPSLIEMLDNKDNDCDGDIDEDFYTIDTDNDGLSDFEEYHNITSDYNDEDTDGDGINDGLEVLTKMSDPLTFNFDNDNDDYYDFEDCNDLDSEINPSSIEVWNGLDDDCNDLVDDNLRRENLVLTVPRTQIVHEWDSVNETLIFGLNNIPSQINTEIMWYIGDYDLTENISNQGSRLVINELECGKNKDNLTLLLCANGTSRQQITATIIDSGVSTDFIWEIDMVVWIPPPTLFDNLISFLTSGLGILFLSGMVITILLAGVFVNYRITQKKRLEEAYTAYSIPSNKIEYDYSFTKTELPSAPDLSLLEIQNNAYEESLPNLTASIPIVTIPSKKIEDEVELLDLPARVVEE
;
A
#
# COMPACT_ATOMS: atom_id res chain seq x y z
N MET A 1 -43.47 -9.49 -56.40
CA MET A 1 -42.02 -9.30 -56.59
C MET A 1 -41.37 -9.99 -55.41
N ARG A 2 -40.87 -11.21 -55.62
CA ARG A 2 -39.47 -11.48 -56.03
C ARG A 2 -38.53 -11.07 -54.90
N THR A 3 -37.76 -11.92 -54.23
CA THR A 3 -37.41 -13.37 -54.33
C THR A 3 -36.47 -13.54 -53.12
N ALA A 4 -36.77 -14.39 -52.14
CA ALA A 4 -36.40 -15.80 -52.06
C ALA A 4 -34.94 -16.07 -51.61
N ILE A 5 -34.82 -16.63 -50.39
CA ILE A 5 -34.15 -17.90 -50.04
C ILE A 5 -32.66 -18.07 -50.42
N PHE A 6 -31.78 -18.21 -49.42
CA PHE A 6 -31.03 -19.46 -49.14
C PHE A 6 -30.21 -19.35 -47.83
N ALA A 7 -30.70 -20.02 -46.79
CA ALA A 7 -29.82 -20.73 -45.87
C ALA A 7 -29.69 -22.18 -46.36
N VAL A 8 -28.66 -22.89 -45.90
CA VAL A 8 -28.49 -24.36 -45.95
C VAL A 8 -27.80 -24.90 -47.21
N LEU A 9 -26.56 -25.39 -47.05
CA LEU A 9 -26.17 -26.80 -47.17
C LEU A 9 -24.77 -27.04 -47.80
N ILE A 10 -23.87 -27.56 -46.96
CA ILE A 10 -22.81 -28.57 -47.23
C ILE A 10 -21.52 -28.07 -47.91
N LEU A 11 -20.38 -28.03 -47.18
CA LEU A 11 -19.49 -29.14 -46.77
C LEU A 11 -18.84 -29.85 -47.98
N VAL A 12 -17.57 -30.27 -47.81
CA VAL A 12 -16.64 -30.93 -48.77
C VAL A 12 -15.72 -29.85 -49.40
N ILE A 13 -14.46 -29.60 -49.01
CA ILE A 13 -13.36 -30.50 -48.57
C ILE A 13 -12.31 -29.67 -47.78
N ALA A 14 -11.83 -30.18 -46.63
CA ALA A 14 -10.55 -29.82 -46.02
C ALA A 14 -9.36 -30.34 -46.86
N PRO A 15 -8.13 -29.81 -46.71
CA PRO A 15 -7.23 -30.32 -45.67
C PRO A 15 -6.56 -29.17 -44.86
N ILE A 16 -6.48 -29.29 -43.54
CA ILE A 16 -5.33 -29.79 -42.74
C ILE A 16 -4.23 -28.72 -42.57
N SER A 17 -4.21 -28.18 -41.34
CA SER A 17 -3.08 -27.99 -40.41
C SER A 17 -1.81 -27.23 -40.80
N GLY A 18 -1.36 -26.42 -39.85
CA GLY A 18 0.04 -26.05 -39.60
C GLY A 18 0.08 -24.78 -38.73
N LEU A 19 0.22 -24.89 -37.40
CA LEU A 19 1.48 -24.96 -36.65
C LEU A 19 2.29 -23.66 -36.69
N VAL A 20 2.48 -23.04 -35.52
CA VAL A 20 3.79 -22.56 -35.07
C VAL A 20 3.97 -23.05 -33.63
N THR A 21 4.62 -24.20 -33.48
CA THR A 21 5.51 -24.53 -32.36
C THR A 21 6.89 -24.78 -33.01
N ALA A 22 7.95 -24.50 -32.26
CA ALA A 22 9.37 -24.57 -32.63
C ALA A 22 9.74 -25.42 -33.86
N GLU A 23 10.57 -24.89 -34.77
CA GLU A 23 11.56 -25.75 -35.44
C GLU A 23 12.77 -24.99 -35.99
N ASN A 24 13.91 -25.50 -35.57
CA ASN A 24 15.27 -25.19 -35.98
C ASN A 24 15.54 -25.58 -37.45
N GLU A 25 16.47 -24.85 -38.07
CA GLU A 25 17.36 -25.24 -39.18
C GLU A 25 16.89 -25.39 -40.66
N ASN A 26 17.52 -24.52 -41.47
CA ASN A 26 18.36 -24.82 -42.65
C ASN A 26 17.85 -24.54 -44.10
N GLN A 27 18.50 -23.52 -44.70
CA GLN A 27 18.94 -23.33 -46.11
C GLN A 27 17.85 -23.10 -47.19
N GLN A 28 17.88 -22.04 -48.01
CA GLN A 28 19.06 -21.59 -48.77
C GLN A 28 18.87 -20.20 -49.45
N ASN A 29 19.72 -19.26 -49.02
CA ASN A 29 20.41 -18.19 -49.79
C ASN A 29 19.67 -16.93 -50.26
N SER A 30 19.61 -15.93 -49.38
CA SER A 30 20.43 -14.71 -49.53
C SER A 30 21.06 -14.39 -48.17
N LEU A 31 22.37 -14.63 -48.10
CA LEU A 31 23.23 -14.48 -46.93
C LEU A 31 23.49 -13.01 -46.60
N GLU A 32 23.82 -12.81 -45.32
CA GLU A 32 24.49 -11.68 -44.63
C GLU A 32 23.57 -10.82 -43.75
N ASP A 33 23.81 -10.99 -42.44
CA ASP A 33 23.59 -10.07 -41.30
C ASP A 33 22.39 -10.34 -40.36
N GLU A 34 22.35 -11.54 -39.75
CA GLU A 34 21.86 -11.73 -38.37
C GLU A 34 23.10 -11.80 -37.47
N GLN A 35 23.20 -10.90 -36.49
CA GLN A 35 24.37 -10.79 -35.60
C GLN A 35 24.51 -12.03 -34.71
N ASN A 36 25.74 -12.54 -34.62
CA ASN A 36 26.11 -13.64 -33.75
C ASN A 36 26.05 -13.16 -32.29
N LEU A 37 25.13 -13.67 -31.47
CA LEU A 37 25.16 -13.51 -30.00
C LEU A 37 25.58 -14.83 -29.34
N ILE A 38 26.37 -14.76 -28.29
CA ILE A 38 26.96 -15.88 -27.55
C ILE A 38 26.17 -16.19 -26.27
N LEU A 39 25.75 -15.20 -25.49
CA LEU A 39 25.08 -15.42 -24.18
C LEU A 39 23.88 -16.38 -24.24
N PRO A 40 22.96 -16.27 -25.24
CA PRO A 40 21.81 -17.19 -25.35
C PRO A 40 22.20 -18.65 -25.63
N THR A 41 23.47 -18.93 -25.95
CA THR A 41 23.96 -20.29 -26.20
C THR A 41 24.39 -21.03 -24.93
N TYR A 42 24.49 -20.34 -23.78
CA TYR A 42 24.83 -20.95 -22.49
C TYR A 42 23.61 -21.55 -21.77
N SER A 43 23.82 -22.40 -20.76
CA SER A 43 22.72 -22.88 -19.91
C SER A 43 22.13 -21.73 -19.08
N VAL A 44 20.86 -21.83 -18.72
CA VAL A 44 20.17 -20.82 -17.89
C VAL A 44 20.95 -20.51 -16.61
N ALA A 45 21.47 -21.53 -15.92
CA ALA A 45 22.30 -21.34 -14.73
C ALA A 45 23.58 -20.50 -14.97
N VAL A 46 24.19 -20.61 -16.16
CA VAL A 46 25.36 -19.79 -16.54
C VAL A 46 24.93 -18.38 -16.93
N GLN A 47 23.78 -18.23 -17.60
CA GLN A 47 23.20 -16.93 -17.92
C GLN A 47 22.87 -16.13 -16.65
N LEU A 48 22.16 -16.75 -15.69
CA LEU A 48 21.88 -16.17 -14.36
C LEU A 48 23.17 -15.84 -13.58
N ALA A 49 24.21 -16.66 -13.72
CA ALA A 49 25.50 -16.36 -13.11
C ALA A 49 26.13 -15.10 -13.71
N PHE A 50 26.07 -14.92 -15.04
CA PHE A 50 26.53 -13.70 -15.71
C PHE A 50 25.73 -12.48 -15.28
N GLU A 51 24.41 -12.60 -15.23
CA GLU A 51 23.51 -11.55 -14.77
C GLU A 51 23.88 -11.09 -13.36
N ARG A 52 23.97 -12.03 -12.41
CA ARG A 52 24.44 -11.74 -11.05
C ARG A 52 25.76 -11.01 -11.05
N VAL A 53 26.83 -11.54 -11.65
CA VAL A 53 28.17 -10.91 -11.56
C VAL A 53 28.33 -9.64 -12.41
N SER A 54 27.39 -9.36 -13.30
CA SER A 54 27.39 -8.14 -14.12
C SER A 54 26.73 -6.95 -13.42
N ASP A 55 25.96 -7.20 -12.36
CA ASP A 55 25.52 -6.16 -11.45
C ASP A 55 26.73 -5.61 -10.67
N LEU A 56 27.03 -4.33 -10.89
CA LEU A 56 28.20 -3.70 -10.29
C LEU A 56 27.92 -3.16 -8.88
N GLU A 57 26.66 -3.03 -8.48
CA GLU A 57 26.27 -2.47 -7.17
C GLU A 57 26.64 -3.41 -6.01
N GLN A 58 26.70 -4.72 -6.27
CA GLN A 58 27.12 -5.71 -5.27
C GLN A 58 28.60 -5.62 -4.86
N TYR A 59 29.42 -4.82 -5.55
CA TYR A 59 30.87 -4.70 -5.29
C TYR A 59 31.19 -3.34 -4.67
N SER A 60 32.07 -3.34 -3.67
CA SER A 60 32.55 -2.07 -3.13
C SER A 60 33.36 -1.30 -4.17
N LYS A 61 33.37 0.03 -4.06
CA LYS A 61 34.17 0.91 -4.92
C LYS A 61 35.66 0.51 -4.92
N GLU A 62 36.17 0.10 -3.77
CA GLU A 62 37.55 -0.37 -3.63
C GLU A 62 37.81 -1.69 -4.38
N GLU A 63 36.87 -2.64 -4.40
CA GLU A 63 36.99 -3.89 -5.15
C GLU A 63 36.97 -3.67 -6.66
N LEU A 64 36.07 -2.80 -7.14
CA LEU A 64 35.97 -2.44 -8.56
C LEU A 64 37.20 -1.69 -9.03
N ASP A 65 37.69 -0.72 -8.24
CA ASP A 65 38.93 -0.01 -8.53
C ASP A 65 40.09 -1.04 -8.56
N ASN A 66 40.20 -1.94 -7.59
CA ASN A 66 41.31 -2.90 -7.55
C ASN A 66 41.19 -4.12 -8.49
N ALA A 67 40.15 -4.19 -9.33
CA ALA A 67 39.91 -5.32 -10.24
C ALA A 67 40.86 -5.31 -11.46
N GLU A 68 41.94 -6.10 -11.42
CA GLU A 68 42.91 -6.21 -12.53
C GLU A 68 42.43 -7.10 -13.69
N GLU A 69 41.46 -7.99 -13.45
CA GLU A 69 40.96 -8.99 -14.39
C GLU A 69 39.45 -8.82 -14.60
N TRP A 70 39.00 -8.81 -15.85
CA TRP A 70 37.59 -8.69 -16.23
C TRP A 70 37.20 -9.78 -17.22
N LEU A 71 36.09 -10.46 -16.95
CA LEU A 71 35.51 -11.45 -17.85
C LEU A 71 34.60 -10.76 -18.85
N ILE A 72 34.86 -10.95 -20.14
CA ILE A 72 34.18 -10.31 -21.27
C ILE A 72 33.61 -11.38 -22.19
N VAL A 73 32.35 -11.25 -22.57
CA VAL A 73 31.72 -12.07 -23.63
C VAL A 73 31.74 -11.28 -24.93
N SER A 74 32.33 -11.81 -25.99
CA SER A 74 32.44 -11.10 -27.28
C SER A 74 32.60 -12.05 -28.47
N THR A 75 32.00 -11.69 -29.60
CA THR A 75 32.18 -12.42 -30.87
C THR A 75 33.43 -12.00 -31.64
N ASN A 76 34.05 -10.89 -31.24
CA ASN A 76 35.24 -10.34 -31.88
C ASN A 76 36.48 -11.19 -31.56
N ASN A 77 37.45 -11.25 -32.46
CA ASN A 77 38.70 -11.97 -32.17
C ASN A 77 39.64 -11.13 -31.28
N ILE A 78 40.62 -11.79 -30.64
CA ILE A 78 41.57 -11.12 -29.73
C ILE A 78 42.30 -9.93 -30.38
N ASP A 79 42.67 -10.01 -31.66
CA ASP A 79 43.37 -8.92 -32.36
C ASP A 79 42.46 -7.70 -32.61
N GLU A 80 41.14 -7.87 -32.66
CA GLU A 80 40.13 -6.81 -32.73
C GLU A 80 39.85 -6.23 -31.36
N GLN A 81 39.66 -7.09 -30.36
CA GLN A 81 39.44 -6.69 -28.97
C GLN A 81 40.60 -5.85 -28.41
N LEU A 82 41.85 -6.21 -28.71
CA LEU A 82 43.05 -5.43 -28.32
C LEU A 82 43.10 -4.00 -28.90
N LYS A 83 42.27 -3.68 -29.90
CA LYS A 83 42.17 -2.34 -30.49
C LYS A 83 41.05 -1.50 -29.87
N MET A 84 40.10 -2.13 -29.17
CA MET A 84 38.95 -1.45 -28.57
C MET A 84 39.35 -0.63 -27.34
N ILE A 85 40.16 -1.23 -26.46
CA ILE A 85 40.69 -0.56 -25.27
C ILE A 85 42.23 -0.67 -25.26
N PRO A 86 42.95 0.43 -25.57
CA PRO A 86 44.42 0.44 -25.62
C PRO A 86 45.10 0.11 -24.28
N GLU A 87 44.39 0.29 -23.17
CA GLU A 87 44.88 0.06 -21.81
C GLU A 87 44.88 -1.42 -21.40
N VAL A 88 44.28 -2.32 -22.20
CA VAL A 88 44.30 -3.77 -21.94
C VAL A 88 45.71 -4.31 -22.15
N THR A 89 46.31 -4.85 -21.09
CA THR A 89 47.66 -5.43 -21.11
C THR A 89 47.66 -6.77 -21.84
N SER A 90 46.66 -7.62 -21.58
CA SER A 90 46.51 -8.91 -22.25
C SER A 90 45.08 -9.42 -22.24
N ILE A 91 44.72 -10.14 -23.30
CA ILE A 91 43.44 -10.84 -23.43
C ILE A 91 43.72 -12.33 -23.51
N GLN A 92 43.06 -13.11 -22.66
CA GLN A 92 43.14 -14.57 -22.66
C GLN A 92 41.76 -15.18 -22.85
N GLU A 93 41.58 -16.03 -23.86
CA GLU A 93 40.37 -16.82 -24.04
C GLU A 93 40.21 -17.85 -22.90
N THR A 94 39.00 -18.00 -22.36
CA THR A 94 38.75 -19.04 -21.35
C THR A 94 38.53 -20.40 -22.01
N SER A 95 38.77 -21.49 -21.28
CA SER A 95 38.63 -22.85 -21.83
C SER A 95 37.28 -23.50 -21.54
N GLN A 96 36.38 -22.80 -20.85
CA GLN A 96 35.17 -23.37 -20.23
C GLN A 96 33.91 -22.85 -20.92
N LEU A 97 33.93 -21.59 -21.36
CA LEU A 97 32.83 -20.94 -22.05
C LEU A 97 33.34 -20.36 -23.37
N GLU A 98 32.82 -20.85 -24.49
CA GLU A 98 33.21 -20.42 -25.83
C GLU A 98 32.81 -18.96 -26.05
N GLY A 99 33.72 -18.13 -26.58
CA GLY A 99 33.45 -16.70 -26.80
C GLY A 99 33.63 -15.80 -25.56
N THR A 100 34.26 -16.32 -24.51
CA THR A 100 34.62 -15.54 -23.32
C THR A 100 36.12 -15.29 -23.22
N TYR A 101 36.46 -14.09 -22.73
CA TYR A 101 37.83 -13.61 -22.65
C TYR A 101 38.08 -12.91 -21.32
N ILE A 102 39.25 -13.13 -20.74
CA ILE A 102 39.73 -12.40 -19.56
C ILE A 102 40.62 -11.26 -20.04
N TRP A 103 40.18 -10.03 -19.84
CA TRP A 103 40.94 -8.82 -20.09
C TRP A 103 41.71 -8.46 -18.83
N ASN A 104 43.02 -8.27 -18.97
CA ASN A 104 43.92 -7.90 -17.87
C ASN A 104 44.37 -6.45 -18.03
N PHE A 105 44.46 -5.70 -16.94
CA PHE A 105 44.89 -4.31 -16.90
C PHE A 105 46.06 -4.11 -15.94
N ASP A 106 46.97 -3.17 -16.27
CA ASP A 106 48.15 -2.83 -15.44
C ASP A 106 47.83 -1.81 -14.33
N SER A 107 46.63 -1.22 -14.32
CA SER A 107 46.19 -0.20 -13.36
C SER A 107 44.72 -0.35 -13.01
N SER A 108 44.39 -0.02 -11.76
CA SER A 108 43.05 0.00 -11.16
C SER A 108 42.07 1.06 -11.74
N GLU A 109 42.55 2.03 -12.52
CA GLU A 109 41.70 3.08 -13.11
C GLU A 109 40.91 2.59 -14.33
N ILE A 110 40.11 1.55 -14.16
CA ILE A 110 39.22 1.05 -15.21
C ILE A 110 37.96 1.90 -15.22
N LYS A 111 37.79 2.69 -16.28
CA LYS A 111 36.56 3.46 -16.49
C LYS A 111 35.47 2.52 -16.99
N ILE A 112 34.64 1.97 -16.10
CA ILE A 112 33.44 1.15 -16.40
C ILE A 112 32.60 1.75 -17.55
N GLU A 113 32.53 3.08 -17.62
CA GLU A 113 31.98 3.85 -18.74
C GLU A 113 32.44 3.40 -20.15
N LYS A 114 33.66 2.89 -20.29
CA LYS A 114 34.16 2.35 -21.56
C LYS A 114 33.54 0.99 -21.89
N PHE A 115 33.31 0.12 -20.89
CA PHE A 115 32.64 -1.16 -21.13
C PHE A 115 31.16 -0.97 -21.45
N LYS A 116 30.48 -0.04 -20.76
CA LYS A 116 29.10 0.36 -21.09
C LYS A 116 29.00 0.79 -22.56
N LYS A 117 29.92 1.63 -23.04
CA LYS A 117 30.00 2.02 -24.46
C LYS A 117 30.28 0.87 -25.42
N LEU A 118 31.02 -0.16 -25.01
CA LEU A 118 31.26 -1.33 -25.86
C LEU A 118 30.03 -2.24 -25.95
N ILE A 119 29.22 -2.31 -24.89
CA ILE A 119 27.89 -2.94 -24.95
C ILE A 119 26.96 -2.15 -25.88
N GLU A 120 26.88 -0.82 -25.74
CA GLU A 120 26.05 0.03 -26.61
C GLU A 120 26.42 -0.08 -28.10
N ASN A 121 27.71 -0.28 -28.40
CA ASN A 121 28.22 -0.46 -29.76
C ASN A 121 28.17 -1.93 -30.26
N GLU A 122 27.61 -2.85 -29.46
CA GLU A 122 27.52 -4.29 -29.76
C GLU A 122 28.90 -4.97 -29.98
N ASP A 123 29.97 -4.39 -29.44
CA ASP A 123 31.33 -4.92 -29.52
C ASP A 123 31.56 -6.06 -28.51
N ILE A 124 30.85 -6.01 -27.37
CA ILE A 124 30.82 -7.02 -26.31
C ILE A 124 29.38 -7.23 -25.84
N GLU A 125 29.06 -8.42 -25.33
CA GLU A 125 27.70 -8.78 -24.87
C GLU A 125 27.52 -8.64 -23.36
N SER A 126 28.58 -8.87 -22.58
CA SER A 126 28.58 -8.75 -21.11
C SER A 126 30.02 -8.55 -20.61
N PHE A 127 30.14 -7.89 -19.46
CA PHE A 127 31.39 -7.74 -18.73
C PHE A 127 31.17 -7.90 -17.23
N SER A 128 32.14 -8.50 -16.52
CA SER A 128 32.12 -8.62 -15.06
C SER A 128 33.52 -8.64 -14.45
N PRO A 129 33.73 -8.10 -13.24
CA PRO A 129 35.03 -8.12 -12.59
C PRO A 129 35.36 -9.52 -12.06
N LEU A 130 36.62 -9.96 -12.20
CA LEU A 130 37.12 -11.20 -11.59
C LEU A 130 37.82 -10.88 -10.27
N ILE A 131 37.01 -10.76 -9.21
CA ILE A 131 37.51 -10.50 -7.87
C ILE A 131 38.09 -11.78 -7.25
N LYS A 132 39.30 -11.66 -6.71
CA LYS A 132 39.98 -12.77 -6.00
C LYS A 132 39.32 -13.00 -4.65
N LYS A 133 38.45 -14.00 -4.57
CA LYS A 133 37.83 -14.43 -3.30
C LYS A 133 38.73 -15.43 -2.56
N GLN A 134 38.95 -15.21 -1.26
CA GLN A 134 39.60 -16.20 -0.39
C GLN A 134 38.57 -17.27 -0.02
N GLN A 135 38.83 -18.51 -0.39
CA GLN A 135 38.01 -19.64 0.05
C GLN A 135 38.30 -19.93 1.53
N ILE A 136 37.29 -19.81 2.38
CA ILE A 136 37.37 -20.19 3.79
C ILE A 136 37.01 -21.68 3.90
N THR A 137 37.69 -22.41 4.78
CA THR A 137 37.29 -23.80 5.07
C THR A 137 35.93 -23.78 5.75
N ARG A 138 34.95 -24.52 5.22
CA ARG A 138 33.64 -24.72 5.86
C ARG A 138 33.82 -25.13 7.32
N SER A 139 33.03 -24.55 8.22
CA SER A 139 32.96 -24.98 9.62
C SER A 139 32.56 -26.46 9.65
N ILE A 140 33.38 -27.27 10.31
CA ILE A 140 33.16 -28.69 10.50
C ILE A 140 33.35 -28.94 12.00
N PRO A 141 32.30 -29.37 12.72
CA PRO A 141 32.39 -29.66 14.14
C PRO A 141 33.47 -30.70 14.46
N ASN A 142 34.13 -30.54 15.60
CA ASN A 142 35.29 -31.36 16.00
C ASN A 142 34.93 -32.66 16.75
N ASP A 143 33.65 -33.01 16.78
CA ASP A 143 33.04 -34.07 17.59
C ASP A 143 33.49 -35.49 17.19
N GLU A 144 33.48 -36.41 18.18
CA GLU A 144 34.19 -37.71 18.08
C GLU A 144 33.69 -38.57 16.91
N VAL A 145 32.37 -38.60 16.69
CA VAL A 145 31.72 -39.44 15.68
C VAL A 145 31.06 -38.64 14.55
N PHE A 146 31.38 -37.35 14.39
CA PHE A 146 30.82 -36.51 13.32
C PHE A 146 30.97 -37.12 11.91
N ASN A 147 32.08 -37.82 11.64
CA ASN A 147 32.31 -38.47 10.35
C ASN A 147 31.28 -39.58 10.00
N ASP A 148 30.58 -40.10 11.00
CA ASP A 148 29.52 -41.10 10.83
C ASP A 148 28.15 -40.43 10.56
N GLN A 149 28.01 -39.12 10.81
CA GLN A 149 26.80 -38.32 10.57
C GLN A 149 26.65 -37.89 9.10
N TRP A 150 26.47 -38.87 8.23
CA TRP A 150 26.34 -38.66 6.79
C TRP A 150 25.20 -37.73 6.38
N HIS A 151 24.14 -37.61 7.18
CA HIS A 151 23.01 -36.71 6.95
C HIS A 151 23.38 -35.23 7.06
N LEU A 152 24.47 -34.90 7.78
CA LEU A 152 25.00 -33.53 7.88
C LEU A 152 26.15 -33.29 6.88
N GLN A 153 26.94 -34.34 6.61
CA GLN A 153 28.00 -34.31 5.60
C GLN A 153 28.24 -35.68 4.96
N ASN A 154 27.73 -35.85 3.75
CA ASN A 154 27.90 -37.06 2.95
C ASN A 154 29.11 -36.91 2.01
N THR A 155 30.22 -37.48 2.43
CA THR A 155 31.47 -37.58 1.64
C THR A 155 31.51 -38.82 0.74
N GLY A 156 30.41 -39.57 0.65
CA GLY A 156 30.33 -40.89 0.04
C GLY A 156 30.76 -42.02 0.99
N GLN A 157 30.71 -41.77 2.31
CA GLN A 157 30.86 -42.82 3.32
C GLN A 157 29.76 -43.87 3.16
N THR A 158 30.06 -45.10 3.58
CA THR A 158 29.14 -46.25 3.53
C THR A 158 28.47 -46.52 2.18
N SER A 159 29.06 -46.03 1.09
CA SER A 159 28.62 -46.12 -0.31
C SER A 159 27.58 -45.09 -0.74
N GLY A 160 27.17 -44.15 0.11
CA GLY A 160 26.21 -43.09 -0.21
C GLY A 160 26.65 -42.16 -1.34
N THR A 161 25.71 -41.36 -1.84
CA THR A 161 25.96 -40.36 -2.87
C THR A 161 26.59 -39.13 -2.23
N SER A 162 27.83 -38.78 -2.61
CA SER A 162 28.48 -37.61 -2.01
C SER A 162 27.73 -36.31 -2.35
N GLY A 163 27.50 -35.48 -1.34
CA GLY A 163 26.67 -34.27 -1.42
C GLY A 163 25.17 -34.52 -1.23
N GLU A 164 24.76 -35.78 -1.05
CA GLU A 164 23.39 -36.14 -0.66
C GLU A 164 23.29 -36.11 0.87
N ASP A 165 23.23 -34.89 1.39
CA ASP A 165 23.10 -34.51 2.79
C ASP A 165 22.22 -33.23 2.88
N ALA A 166 21.90 -32.78 4.09
CA ALA A 166 21.09 -31.58 4.33
C ALA A 166 21.85 -30.27 4.05
N ASN A 167 23.10 -30.33 3.59
CA ASN A 167 23.96 -29.19 3.24
C ASN A 167 24.20 -28.16 4.38
N VAL A 168 24.05 -28.56 5.64
CA VAL A 168 24.24 -27.69 6.82
C VAL A 168 25.66 -27.11 6.97
N THR A 169 26.68 -27.84 6.49
CA THR A 169 28.08 -27.36 6.53
C THR A 169 28.34 -26.11 5.69
N SER A 170 27.40 -25.73 4.82
CA SER A 170 27.50 -24.50 4.03
C SER A 170 27.12 -23.25 4.82
N VAL A 171 26.33 -23.39 5.90
CA VAL A 171 25.77 -22.26 6.66
C VAL A 171 26.39 -22.07 8.05
N TRP A 172 26.98 -23.12 8.64
CA TRP A 172 27.59 -23.11 9.98
C TRP A 172 28.76 -22.13 10.21
N ASN A 173 29.20 -21.38 9.19
CA ASN A 173 30.12 -20.27 9.40
C ASN A 173 29.40 -19.01 9.93
N SER A 174 28.08 -18.93 9.73
CA SER A 174 27.24 -17.76 10.02
C SER A 174 26.09 -18.10 10.97
N TYR A 175 25.45 -19.26 10.77
CA TYR A 175 24.24 -19.67 11.49
C TYR A 175 24.39 -21.08 12.03
N THR A 176 24.10 -21.27 13.31
CA THR A 176 24.25 -22.52 14.07
C THR A 176 23.01 -22.89 14.89
N GLY A 177 21.94 -22.08 14.79
CA GLY A 177 20.66 -22.18 15.49
C GLY A 177 20.58 -21.33 16.75
N ASN A 178 21.56 -20.48 17.03
CA ASN A 178 21.63 -19.74 18.29
C ASN A 178 20.41 -18.82 18.46
N GLY A 179 19.85 -18.79 19.68
CA GLY A 179 18.64 -18.03 19.99
C GLY A 179 17.32 -18.73 19.66
N ILE A 180 17.34 -19.80 18.85
CA ILE A 180 16.14 -20.52 18.44
C ILE A 180 15.84 -21.68 19.41
N ILE A 181 14.57 -21.84 19.78
CA ILE A 181 14.09 -22.87 20.72
C ILE A 181 13.32 -23.95 19.98
N ILE A 182 13.79 -25.19 20.08
CA ILE A 182 13.15 -26.39 19.52
C ILE A 182 12.62 -27.25 20.66
N SER A 183 11.30 -27.44 20.70
CA SER A 183 10.63 -28.35 21.64
C SER A 183 10.40 -29.71 21.00
N VAL A 184 10.99 -30.74 21.61
CA VAL A 184 10.87 -32.14 21.22
C VAL A 184 9.68 -32.75 21.93
N VAL A 185 8.56 -32.91 21.22
CA VAL A 185 7.31 -33.47 21.76
C VAL A 185 7.30 -34.98 21.54
N ASP A 186 7.73 -35.74 22.54
CA ASP A 186 8.05 -37.17 22.38
C ASP A 186 7.97 -37.98 23.70
N ASP A 187 8.74 -39.06 23.84
CA ASP A 187 8.75 -40.00 24.97
C ASP A 187 9.71 -39.62 26.11
N GLY A 188 10.41 -38.50 25.94
CA GLY A 188 11.29 -37.86 26.91
C GLY A 188 12.55 -37.29 26.28
N LEU A 189 13.19 -36.34 26.97
CA LEU A 189 14.47 -35.75 26.58
C LEU A 189 15.46 -35.91 27.73
N ASP A 190 16.55 -36.62 27.48
CA ASP A 190 17.60 -36.82 28.47
C ASP A 190 18.45 -35.56 28.67
N LYS A 191 17.93 -34.67 29.52
CA LYS A 191 18.55 -33.37 29.84
C LYS A 191 19.96 -33.46 30.42
N ASP A 192 20.33 -34.59 31.00
CA ASP A 192 21.65 -34.80 31.63
C ASP A 192 22.66 -35.40 30.64
N HIS A 193 22.23 -35.70 29.40
CA HIS A 193 23.12 -36.17 28.34
C HIS A 193 24.19 -35.11 28.03
N PRO A 194 25.49 -35.47 27.93
CA PRO A 194 26.57 -34.50 27.70
C PRO A 194 26.42 -33.59 26.47
N ASP A 195 25.82 -34.08 25.38
CA ASP A 195 25.53 -33.28 24.17
C ASP A 195 24.17 -32.57 24.20
N ILE A 196 23.31 -32.82 25.19
CA ILE A 196 22.00 -32.16 25.28
C ILE A 196 22.02 -31.10 26.37
N SER A 197 22.66 -31.40 27.52
CA SER A 197 22.73 -30.50 28.67
C SER A 197 23.24 -29.08 28.39
N PRO A 198 24.16 -28.80 27.42
CA PRO A 198 24.56 -27.44 27.10
C PRO A 198 23.44 -26.61 26.47
N ASN A 199 22.58 -27.27 25.69
CA ASN A 199 21.50 -26.65 24.93
C ASN A 199 20.13 -26.80 25.61
N TYR A 200 20.05 -27.56 26.71
CA TYR A 200 18.78 -27.87 27.37
C TYR A 200 18.18 -26.67 28.13
N SER A 201 16.89 -26.42 27.90
CA SER A 201 16.10 -25.41 28.62
C SER A 201 15.12 -26.02 29.61
N PRO A 202 15.31 -25.83 30.94
CA PRO A 202 14.38 -26.32 31.95
C PRO A 202 13.07 -25.52 32.01
N SER A 203 13.05 -24.24 31.61
CA SER A 203 11.84 -23.41 31.64
C SER A 203 10.85 -23.76 30.54
N HIS A 204 11.35 -24.30 29.42
CA HIS A 204 10.57 -24.65 28.24
C HIS A 204 10.22 -26.14 28.18
N SER A 205 10.63 -26.92 29.18
CA SER A 205 10.40 -28.37 29.22
C SER A 205 9.30 -28.76 30.20
N TYR A 206 8.53 -29.80 29.86
CA TYR A 206 7.48 -30.32 30.71
C TYR A 206 7.21 -31.82 30.48
N ASP A 207 6.96 -32.57 31.55
CA ASP A 207 6.52 -33.96 31.50
C ASP A 207 5.00 -34.04 31.74
N TRP A 208 4.24 -34.29 30.68
CA TRP A 208 2.78 -34.41 30.71
C TRP A 208 2.29 -35.74 31.29
N CYS A 209 3.16 -36.76 31.31
CA CYS A 209 2.86 -38.07 31.84
C CYS A 209 2.92 -38.11 33.37
N ASN A 210 3.88 -37.39 33.97
CA ASN A 210 4.06 -37.31 35.42
C ASN A 210 3.60 -35.97 36.02
N ASN A 211 3.32 -34.98 35.18
CA ASN A 211 2.89 -33.63 35.53
C ASN A 211 3.93 -32.90 36.40
N ASP A 212 5.16 -32.84 35.89
CA ASP A 212 6.28 -32.10 36.46
C ASP A 212 7.19 -31.53 35.36
N ALA A 213 8.23 -30.78 35.73
CA ALA A 213 9.12 -30.09 34.77
C ALA A 213 10.34 -30.94 34.36
N ASP A 214 10.37 -32.24 34.66
CA ASP A 214 11.52 -33.10 34.38
C ASP A 214 11.25 -34.05 33.20
N PRO A 215 11.70 -33.73 31.97
CA PRO A 215 11.42 -34.55 30.80
C PRO A 215 12.29 -35.82 30.71
N THR A 216 13.10 -36.12 31.74
CA THR A 216 14.07 -37.22 31.70
C THR A 216 13.39 -38.56 31.40
N PRO A 217 13.81 -39.28 30.35
CA PRO A 217 13.15 -40.51 29.93
C PRO A 217 13.37 -41.67 30.89
N SER A 218 12.46 -42.64 30.84
CA SER A 218 12.70 -43.96 31.41
C SER A 218 13.55 -44.83 30.46
N SER A 219 14.17 -45.91 30.94
CA SER A 219 15.18 -46.68 30.18
C SER A 219 14.75 -47.23 28.81
N ASN A 220 13.44 -47.29 28.51
CA ASN A 220 12.92 -47.78 27.22
C ASN A 220 12.40 -46.66 26.30
N ASN A 221 12.54 -45.40 26.71
CA ASN A 221 11.99 -44.23 26.02
C ASN A 221 13.12 -43.35 25.47
N GLY A 222 13.96 -43.91 24.59
CA GLY A 222 15.12 -43.19 24.05
C GLY A 222 14.83 -42.37 22.80
N HIS A 223 13.58 -42.37 22.33
CA HIS A 223 13.23 -41.84 21.02
C HIS A 223 13.38 -40.30 20.97
N GLY A 224 12.83 -39.59 21.95
CA GLY A 224 12.95 -38.14 22.04
C GLY A 224 14.40 -37.66 22.24
N THR A 225 15.21 -38.38 23.02
CA THR A 225 16.65 -38.09 23.15
C THR A 225 17.39 -38.22 21.81
N ALA A 226 17.11 -39.27 21.03
CA ALA A 226 17.72 -39.45 19.72
C ALA A 226 17.27 -38.39 18.71
N ALA A 227 15.97 -38.06 18.70
CA ALA A 227 15.40 -37.00 17.86
C ALA A 227 15.99 -35.62 18.21
N GLY A 228 16.05 -35.27 19.50
CA GLY A 228 16.66 -34.02 19.97
C GLY A 228 18.12 -33.88 19.56
N GLY A 229 18.88 -34.98 19.58
CA GLY A 229 20.26 -34.98 19.10
C GLY A 229 20.42 -34.70 17.61
N VAL A 230 19.50 -35.20 16.77
CA VAL A 230 19.51 -34.92 15.32
C VAL A 230 19.24 -33.44 15.08
N ALA A 231 18.28 -32.86 15.80
CA ALA A 231 17.94 -31.45 15.66
C ALA A 231 19.07 -30.53 16.16
N ALA A 232 19.52 -30.71 17.41
CA ALA A 232 20.36 -29.72 18.10
C ALA A 232 21.25 -30.30 19.23
N ALA A 233 21.85 -31.48 19.04
CA ALA A 233 22.97 -31.87 19.90
C ALA A 233 24.09 -30.80 19.84
N ALA A 234 24.64 -30.45 20.99
CA ALA A 234 25.72 -29.50 21.12
C ALA A 234 26.95 -29.96 20.34
N GLY A 235 27.44 -29.12 19.43
CA GLY A 235 28.54 -29.42 18.53
C GLY A 235 29.82 -28.67 18.89
N ASP A 236 30.91 -29.00 18.20
CA ASP A 236 32.25 -28.42 18.36
C ASP A 236 32.82 -28.55 19.79
N ASN A 237 32.32 -29.51 20.56
CA ASN A 237 32.64 -29.70 21.98
C ASN A 237 33.59 -30.89 22.23
N SER A 238 34.01 -31.58 21.17
CA SER A 238 34.94 -32.70 21.12
C SER A 238 34.42 -33.99 21.75
N ILE A 239 33.11 -34.14 21.92
CA ILE A 239 32.46 -35.37 22.41
C ILE A 239 31.38 -35.79 21.43
N HIS A 240 31.14 -37.10 21.33
CA HIS A 240 29.95 -37.66 20.69
C HIS A 240 29.59 -37.04 19.31
N VAL A 241 28.42 -36.39 19.17
CA VAL A 241 27.80 -35.95 17.89
C VAL A 241 27.55 -34.45 17.84
N ALA A 242 27.12 -33.92 16.69
CA ALA A 242 26.58 -32.57 16.55
C ALA A 242 25.16 -32.60 15.94
N GLY A 243 24.27 -31.70 16.34
CA GLY A 243 22.97 -31.52 15.71
C GLY A 243 23.06 -30.69 14.43
N ALA A 244 21.97 -30.64 13.67
CA ALA A 244 21.86 -29.75 12.52
C ALA A 244 21.96 -28.26 12.91
N ALA A 245 21.30 -27.88 14.01
CA ALA A 245 21.38 -26.57 14.65
C ALA A 245 22.04 -26.71 16.02
N TYR A 246 23.36 -26.92 16.03
CA TYR A 246 24.09 -27.34 17.22
C TYR A 246 24.21 -26.30 18.35
N ASP A 247 23.81 -25.05 18.13
CA ASP A 247 23.68 -24.02 19.18
C ASP A 247 22.21 -23.65 19.49
N ALA A 248 21.23 -24.33 18.86
CA ALA A 248 19.82 -24.14 19.21
C ALA A 248 19.49 -24.70 20.59
N THR A 249 18.57 -24.04 21.26
CA THR A 249 18.07 -24.45 22.57
C THR A 249 17.07 -25.60 22.40
N LEU A 250 17.26 -26.68 23.17
CA LEU A 250 16.39 -27.84 23.21
C LEU A 250 15.47 -27.82 24.43
N ALA A 251 14.19 -28.05 24.20
CA ALA A 251 13.19 -28.32 25.22
C ALA A 251 12.61 -29.72 25.05
N GLY A 252 12.23 -30.36 26.16
CA GLY A 252 11.60 -31.68 26.17
C GLY A 252 10.14 -31.59 26.62
N SER A 253 9.21 -32.01 25.77
CA SER A 253 7.78 -32.11 26.08
C SER A 253 7.37 -33.59 26.07
N THR A 254 7.44 -34.24 27.24
CA THR A 254 7.19 -35.69 27.36
C THR A 254 5.69 -35.99 27.29
N LEU A 255 5.24 -36.56 26.17
CA LEU A 255 3.84 -36.81 25.85
C LEU A 255 3.54 -38.30 25.59
N ILE A 256 4.29 -38.94 24.70
CA ILE A 256 3.94 -40.28 24.18
C ILE A 256 4.52 -41.44 25.02
N ALA A 257 5.24 -41.13 26.10
CA ALA A 257 5.65 -42.10 27.12
C ALA A 257 4.46 -42.73 27.88
N CYS A 258 3.28 -42.13 27.76
CA CYS A 258 2.04 -42.55 28.38
C CYS A 258 0.86 -42.34 27.42
N TRP A 259 -0.35 -42.64 27.90
CA TRP A 259 -1.57 -42.34 27.14
C TRP A 259 -1.93 -40.88 27.32
N ALA A 260 -1.93 -40.13 26.23
CA ALA A 260 -2.48 -38.78 26.16
C ALA A 260 -3.91 -38.81 25.60
N GLY A 261 -4.63 -37.70 25.77
CA GLY A 261 -5.84 -37.42 25.00
C GLY A 261 -5.77 -36.01 24.46
N ASP A 262 -6.72 -35.66 23.60
CA ASP A 262 -6.80 -34.40 22.85
C ASP A 262 -6.34 -33.14 23.63
N SER A 263 -6.85 -32.90 24.85
CA SER A 263 -6.44 -31.74 25.65
C SER A 263 -4.97 -31.74 26.05
N THR A 264 -4.40 -32.91 26.31
CA THR A 264 -2.98 -33.05 26.70
C THR A 264 -2.08 -32.93 25.49
N GLU A 265 -2.49 -33.45 24.33
CA GLU A 265 -1.79 -33.26 23.05
C GLU A 265 -1.74 -31.76 22.71
N ALA A 266 -2.88 -31.07 22.76
CA ALA A 266 -2.99 -29.63 22.52
C ALA A 266 -2.08 -28.82 23.46
N ASN A 267 -2.14 -29.09 24.76
CA ASN A 267 -1.31 -28.37 25.73
C ASN A 267 0.19 -28.65 25.55
N ALA A 268 0.56 -29.85 25.10
CA ALA A 268 1.95 -30.24 24.90
C ALA A 268 2.55 -29.60 23.64
N LEU A 269 1.72 -29.44 22.59
CA LEU A 269 2.07 -28.72 21.38
C LEU A 269 2.22 -27.23 21.66
N SER A 270 1.25 -26.57 22.31
CA SER A 270 1.29 -25.12 22.53
C SER A 270 2.04 -24.69 23.80
N PHE A 271 2.90 -25.54 24.36
CA PHE A 271 3.59 -25.23 25.61
C PHE A 271 4.64 -24.13 25.38
N MET A 272 4.44 -22.97 26.03
CA MET A 272 5.26 -21.77 25.83
C MET A 272 5.28 -21.31 24.36
N ASN A 273 4.12 -21.28 23.70
CA ASN A 273 3.98 -20.95 22.28
C ASN A 273 4.54 -19.57 21.87
N ASN A 274 4.59 -18.58 22.77
CA ASN A 274 5.20 -17.28 22.45
C ASN A 274 6.73 -17.27 22.50
N GLU A 275 7.36 -18.20 23.24
CA GLU A 275 8.81 -18.28 23.39
C GLU A 275 9.42 -19.43 22.55
N THR A 276 8.70 -20.54 22.41
CA THR A 276 9.15 -21.70 21.63
C THR A 276 8.99 -21.39 20.15
N HIS A 277 10.02 -21.69 19.35
CA HIS A 277 9.96 -21.37 17.93
C HIS A 277 9.44 -22.55 17.10
N ILE A 278 9.93 -23.75 17.41
CA ILE A 278 9.70 -24.95 16.63
C ILE A 278 9.22 -26.09 17.52
N TYR A 279 8.15 -26.77 17.13
CA TYR A 279 7.70 -28.03 17.71
C TYR A 279 7.97 -29.19 16.74
N THR A 280 8.82 -30.14 17.16
CA THR A 280 9.12 -31.34 16.37
C THR A 280 8.38 -32.55 16.90
N ASN A 281 7.56 -33.16 16.05
CA ASN A 281 6.62 -34.22 16.40
C ASN A 281 6.84 -35.45 15.52
N SER A 282 7.23 -36.55 16.16
CA SER A 282 7.56 -37.81 15.48
C SER A 282 6.61 -38.95 15.91
N TRP A 283 5.32 -38.64 16.00
CA TRP A 283 4.24 -39.53 16.44
C TRP A 283 2.95 -39.25 15.67
N GLY A 284 2.00 -40.17 15.70
CA GLY A 284 0.74 -40.06 14.96
C GLY A 284 -0.15 -41.29 15.21
N PRO A 285 -1.16 -41.51 14.37
CA PRO A 285 -1.95 -42.74 14.39
C PRO A 285 -1.10 -43.97 14.04
N SER A 286 -1.72 -45.15 14.02
CA SER A 286 -0.98 -46.37 13.68
C SER A 286 -0.81 -46.55 12.17
N ASP A 287 0.45 -46.52 11.71
CA ASP A 287 0.95 -46.74 10.34
C ASP A 287 0.72 -48.17 9.77
N ASN A 288 -0.51 -48.66 9.82
CA ASN A 288 -0.88 -50.03 9.48
C ASN A 288 -1.65 -50.16 8.15
N GLY A 289 -1.78 -49.07 7.39
CA GLY A 289 -2.52 -48.97 6.13
C GLY A 289 -4.02 -49.14 6.28
N GLN A 290 -4.57 -49.00 7.50
CA GLN A 290 -6.00 -49.19 7.82
C GLN A 290 -6.52 -48.20 8.87
N THR A 291 -5.66 -47.35 9.45
CA THR A 291 -6.07 -46.35 10.44
C THR A 291 -6.41 -45.08 9.68
N LEU A 292 -7.57 -44.50 9.98
CA LEU A 292 -7.94 -43.17 9.52
C LEU A 292 -8.35 -42.42 10.78
N ASP A 293 -7.51 -41.49 11.23
CA ASP A 293 -7.71 -40.79 12.49
C ASP A 293 -7.21 -39.35 12.38
N ALA A 294 -7.89 -38.46 13.07
CA ALA A 294 -7.60 -37.03 13.03
C ALA A 294 -7.52 -36.47 14.45
N PRO A 295 -6.78 -35.35 14.63
CA PRO A 295 -6.77 -34.62 15.89
C PRO A 295 -8.19 -34.26 16.35
N GLY A 296 -8.37 -34.22 17.66
CA GLY A 296 -9.60 -33.70 18.24
C GLY A 296 -9.69 -32.17 18.09
N PRO A 297 -10.83 -31.58 18.48
CA PRO A 297 -11.05 -30.15 18.31
C PRO A 297 -10.09 -29.27 19.13
N LEU A 298 -9.55 -29.76 20.26
CA LEU A 298 -8.58 -28.96 21.03
C LEU A 298 -7.22 -28.94 20.36
N MET A 299 -6.77 -30.07 19.82
CA MET A 299 -5.51 -30.13 19.07
C MET A 299 -5.58 -29.33 17.77
N LEU A 300 -6.71 -29.33 17.05
CA LEU A 300 -6.92 -28.46 15.89
C LEU A 300 -6.91 -26.96 16.28
N ALA A 301 -7.57 -26.61 17.39
CA ALA A 301 -7.52 -25.24 17.89
C ALA A 301 -6.11 -24.83 18.34
N ALA A 302 -5.31 -25.77 18.86
CA ALA A 302 -3.89 -25.54 19.16
C ALA A 302 -3.08 -25.28 17.88
N PHE A 303 -3.30 -26.03 16.79
CA PHE A 303 -2.66 -25.71 15.51
C PHE A 303 -3.00 -24.30 15.02
N GLU A 304 -4.27 -23.91 15.05
CA GLU A 304 -4.68 -22.57 14.65
C GLU A 304 -4.07 -21.49 15.55
N ASN A 305 -4.14 -21.68 16.88
CA ASN A 305 -3.56 -20.75 17.85
C ASN A 305 -2.04 -20.62 17.69
N ASP A 306 -1.33 -21.73 17.49
CA ASP A 306 0.11 -21.73 17.30
C ASP A 306 0.50 -21.06 15.98
N ALA A 307 -0.30 -21.22 14.92
CA ALA A 307 -0.08 -20.57 13.64
C ALA A 307 -0.37 -19.06 13.65
N TYR A 308 -1.43 -18.61 14.34
CA TYR A 308 -1.86 -17.20 14.31
C TYR A 308 -1.34 -16.35 15.48
N GLU A 309 -1.13 -16.93 16.66
CA GLU A 309 -0.75 -16.19 17.88
C GLU A 309 0.65 -16.56 18.39
N GLY A 310 1.14 -17.75 18.02
CA GLY A 310 2.47 -18.23 18.41
C GLY A 310 3.60 -17.30 17.95
N ARG A 311 4.75 -17.34 18.64
CA ARG A 311 5.90 -16.43 18.37
C ARG A 311 5.48 -14.96 18.23
N ASN A 312 4.60 -14.49 19.13
CA ASN A 312 4.07 -13.12 19.13
C ASN A 312 3.40 -12.72 17.80
N GLY A 313 2.62 -13.63 17.20
CA GLY A 313 1.89 -13.40 15.94
C GLY A 313 2.60 -13.86 14.66
N LEU A 314 3.87 -14.27 14.73
CA LEU A 314 4.58 -14.82 13.56
C LEU A 314 4.18 -16.27 13.25
N GLY A 315 3.66 -16.98 14.24
CA GLY A 315 3.27 -18.39 14.17
C GLY A 315 4.43 -19.35 14.44
N ASN A 316 4.18 -20.35 15.28
CA ASN A 316 5.12 -21.44 15.55
C ASN A 316 5.31 -22.31 14.31
N ILE A 317 6.53 -22.85 14.16
CA ILE A 317 6.81 -23.84 13.12
C ILE A 317 6.56 -25.24 13.68
N ILE A 318 5.70 -26.00 13.03
CA ILE A 318 5.34 -27.33 13.49
C ILE A 318 5.77 -28.37 12.46
N THR A 319 6.80 -29.14 12.76
CA THR A 319 7.26 -30.23 11.89
C THR A 319 6.66 -31.56 12.34
N TRP A 320 6.21 -32.36 11.38
CA TRP A 320 5.55 -33.64 11.63
C TRP A 320 6.10 -34.77 10.77
N ALA A 321 6.30 -35.94 11.34
CA ALA A 321 6.72 -37.12 10.60
C ALA A 321 5.59 -37.63 9.69
N ALA A 322 5.87 -37.82 8.40
CA ALA A 322 4.87 -38.29 7.43
C ALA A 322 4.43 -39.77 7.63
N GLY A 323 5.04 -40.52 8.55
CA GLY A 323 4.70 -41.93 8.83
C GLY A 323 5.65 -42.97 8.24
N ASN A 324 5.60 -44.20 8.77
CA ASN A 324 6.51 -45.32 8.49
C ASN A 324 5.79 -46.56 7.89
N GLY A 325 4.59 -46.38 7.36
CA GLY A 325 3.64 -47.39 6.92
C GLY A 325 3.73 -47.83 5.46
N LEU A 326 4.72 -47.41 4.67
CA LEU A 326 4.80 -47.75 3.24
C LEU A 326 4.71 -49.27 2.97
N THR A 327 5.31 -50.10 3.82
CA THR A 327 5.26 -51.57 3.66
C THR A 327 3.87 -52.17 3.91
N SER A 328 2.98 -51.40 4.53
CA SER A 328 1.56 -51.68 4.72
C SER A 328 0.67 -51.05 3.64
N ASN A 329 1.26 -50.34 2.66
CA ASN A 329 0.57 -49.45 1.71
C ASN A 329 -0.23 -48.35 2.43
N ASP A 330 0.39 -47.68 3.41
CA ASP A 330 -0.17 -46.50 4.07
C ASP A 330 0.21 -45.20 3.34
N ASN A 331 -0.48 -44.11 3.68
CA ASN A 331 -0.32 -42.79 3.07
C ASN A 331 -0.49 -41.68 4.12
N ALA A 332 0.37 -40.67 4.07
CA ALA A 332 0.39 -39.55 5.01
C ALA A 332 -0.94 -38.75 5.05
N ASN A 333 -1.72 -38.76 3.96
CA ASN A 333 -3.05 -38.14 3.90
C ASN A 333 -4.10 -38.82 4.79
N TYR A 334 -3.82 -39.99 5.38
CA TYR A 334 -4.70 -40.67 6.35
C TYR A 334 -4.36 -40.36 7.81
N ASP A 335 -3.24 -39.67 8.04
CA ASP A 335 -2.83 -39.12 9.33
C ASP A 335 -3.26 -37.65 9.42
N GLY A 336 -4.30 -37.35 10.20
CA GLY A 336 -4.82 -35.98 10.33
C GLY A 336 -3.86 -34.97 10.98
N TRP A 337 -2.73 -35.40 11.56
CA TRP A 337 -1.70 -34.49 12.06
C TRP A 337 -0.71 -34.10 10.96
N ALA A 338 -0.16 -35.08 10.23
CA ALA A 338 0.72 -34.84 9.08
C ALA A 338 -0.02 -34.29 7.85
N ASN A 339 -1.33 -34.48 7.77
CA ASN A 339 -2.19 -33.92 6.73
C ASN A 339 -2.68 -32.50 7.09
N SER A 340 -2.32 -31.94 8.24
CA SER A 340 -2.73 -30.56 8.59
C SER A 340 -1.92 -29.54 7.79
N ARG A 341 -2.57 -28.51 7.23
CA ARG A 341 -1.85 -27.40 6.55
C ARG A 341 -0.90 -26.61 7.46
N PHE A 342 -1.19 -26.62 8.77
CA PHE A 342 -0.37 -25.93 9.77
C PHE A 342 0.91 -26.71 10.12
N THR A 343 1.07 -27.94 9.61
CA THR A 343 2.25 -28.75 9.86
C THR A 343 3.09 -28.94 8.60
N ILE A 344 4.40 -29.00 8.78
CA ILE A 344 5.35 -29.34 7.75
C ILE A 344 5.55 -30.86 7.83
N ALA A 345 4.86 -31.60 6.95
CA ALA A 345 5.00 -33.04 6.86
C ALA A 345 6.32 -33.42 6.16
N VAL A 346 7.15 -34.20 6.86
CA VAL A 346 8.51 -34.55 6.44
C VAL A 346 8.63 -36.03 6.11
N SER A 347 9.00 -36.34 4.87
CA SER A 347 9.27 -37.71 4.42
C SER A 347 10.76 -38.08 4.59
N ALA A 348 11.07 -39.38 4.48
CA ALA A 348 12.41 -39.91 4.75
C ALA A 348 13.10 -40.42 3.48
N ILE A 349 14.35 -39.98 3.30
CA ILE A 349 15.23 -40.42 2.20
C ILE A 349 16.53 -41.04 2.72
N THR A 350 17.08 -41.97 1.94
CA THR A 350 18.33 -42.68 2.28
C THR A 350 19.56 -41.84 1.95
N HIS A 351 20.76 -42.32 2.29
CA HIS A 351 22.03 -41.68 1.91
C HIS A 351 22.34 -41.68 0.39
N TYR A 352 21.42 -42.19 -0.44
CA TYR A 352 21.43 -42.06 -1.90
C TYR A 352 20.46 -41.00 -2.42
N GLY A 353 19.59 -40.45 -1.57
CA GLY A 353 18.49 -39.56 -1.95
C GLY A 353 17.25 -40.30 -2.42
N GLU A 354 17.22 -41.64 -2.28
CA GLU A 354 16.09 -42.49 -2.66
C GLU A 354 15.07 -42.57 -1.51
N GLN A 355 13.80 -42.91 -1.80
CA GLN A 355 12.76 -43.06 -0.77
C GLN A 355 13.12 -44.20 0.20
N SER A 356 13.11 -43.93 1.51
CA SER A 356 13.30 -44.97 2.50
C SER A 356 12.19 -46.01 2.43
N TYR A 357 12.52 -47.30 2.65
CA TYR A 357 11.59 -48.42 2.43
C TYR A 357 10.29 -48.38 3.26
N TYR A 358 10.23 -47.55 4.29
CA TYR A 358 9.10 -47.35 5.18
C TYR A 358 8.38 -46.01 4.94
N SER A 359 9.00 -45.03 4.27
CA SER A 359 8.49 -43.66 4.19
C SER A 359 7.20 -43.60 3.40
N GLU A 360 6.12 -43.16 4.03
CA GLU A 360 4.82 -43.01 3.38
C GLU A 360 4.87 -41.92 2.31
N PRO A 361 4.18 -42.10 1.17
CA PRO A 361 3.87 -41.02 0.25
C PRO A 361 2.61 -40.26 0.73
N GLY A 362 2.36 -39.08 0.19
CA GLY A 362 1.16 -38.30 0.42
C GLY A 362 1.22 -36.93 -0.26
N ALA A 363 0.06 -36.36 -0.55
CA ALA A 363 -0.07 -35.07 -1.20
C ALA A 363 0.15 -33.87 -0.25
N SER A 364 0.19 -34.14 1.07
CA SER A 364 0.47 -33.16 2.12
C SER A 364 1.96 -33.03 2.49
N ILE A 365 2.82 -33.90 1.93
CA ILE A 365 4.27 -33.86 2.21
C ILE A 365 4.86 -32.60 1.58
N LEU A 366 5.47 -31.74 2.40
CA LEU A 366 6.12 -30.52 1.91
C LEU A 366 7.56 -30.81 1.47
N VAL A 367 8.34 -31.51 2.28
CA VAL A 367 9.76 -31.78 2.02
C VAL A 367 10.19 -33.17 2.47
N ALA A 368 11.33 -33.63 1.96
CA ALA A 368 12.03 -34.82 2.39
C ALA A 368 13.28 -34.47 3.20
N ALA A 369 13.65 -35.31 4.16
CA ALA A 369 14.91 -35.19 4.88
C ALA A 369 15.57 -36.56 5.10
N HIS A 370 16.91 -36.53 5.26
CA HIS A 370 17.72 -37.73 5.34
C HIS A 370 17.47 -38.55 6.62
N SER A 371 17.30 -39.86 6.44
CA SER A 371 17.07 -40.83 7.51
C SER A 371 17.63 -42.21 7.15
N ASN A 372 17.43 -43.22 8.02
CA ASN A 372 17.96 -44.56 7.80
C ASN A 372 17.35 -45.25 6.57
N GLY A 373 18.15 -46.09 5.92
CA GLY A 373 17.76 -46.84 4.73
C GLY A 373 18.96 -47.55 4.12
N ASP A 374 18.70 -48.55 3.28
CA ASP A 374 19.73 -49.30 2.54
C ASP A 374 20.89 -49.90 3.37
N GLY A 375 20.65 -50.08 4.68
CA GLY A 375 21.60 -50.67 5.61
C GLY A 375 22.41 -49.65 6.43
N GLU A 376 22.14 -48.35 6.28
CA GLU A 376 22.74 -47.26 7.05
C GLU A 376 21.72 -46.63 8.00
N GLY A 377 22.15 -46.32 9.22
CA GLY A 377 21.35 -45.63 10.25
C GLY A 377 21.77 -44.17 10.44
N ILE A 378 21.03 -43.45 11.26
CA ILE A 378 21.40 -42.10 11.71
C ILE A 378 22.19 -42.21 13.01
N THR A 379 23.36 -41.57 13.01
CA THR A 379 24.21 -41.43 14.19
C THR A 379 23.79 -40.19 14.96
N THR A 380 23.34 -40.37 16.20
CA THR A 380 22.82 -39.32 17.08
C THR A 380 22.97 -39.73 18.56
N THR A 381 22.60 -38.85 19.48
CA THR A 381 22.57 -39.12 20.93
C THR A 381 21.63 -40.28 21.27
N ASP A 382 21.93 -40.97 22.35
CA ASP A 382 21.07 -41.97 22.98
C ASP A 382 20.99 -41.67 24.48
N ILE A 383 20.15 -42.37 25.24
CA ILE A 383 20.07 -42.16 26.70
C ILE A 383 21.46 -42.35 27.32
N HIS A 384 21.89 -41.40 28.15
CA HIS A 384 23.23 -41.41 28.72
C HIS A 384 23.41 -42.56 29.73
N ASP A 385 24.61 -43.13 29.76
CA ASP A 385 24.98 -44.12 30.76
C ASP A 385 25.20 -43.45 32.14
N ASP A 386 24.27 -43.60 33.09
CA ASP A 386 24.51 -43.21 34.49
C ASP A 386 25.26 -44.31 35.28
N PRO A 387 26.55 -44.11 35.65
CA PRO A 387 27.32 -45.09 36.44
C PRO A 387 26.80 -45.31 37.87
N SER A 388 25.86 -44.48 38.33
CA SER A 388 25.19 -44.55 39.65
C SER A 388 23.98 -45.49 39.65
N ILE A 389 23.43 -45.82 38.48
CA ILE A 389 22.25 -46.67 38.29
C ILE A 389 22.70 -47.98 37.65
N THR A 390 22.34 -49.12 38.22
CA THR A 390 22.76 -50.44 37.72
C THR A 390 21.80 -50.98 36.65
N SER A 391 21.29 -50.14 35.75
CA SER A 391 20.52 -50.61 34.60
C SER A 391 21.48 -50.91 33.45
N ASP A 392 21.63 -52.20 33.17
CA ASP A 392 22.08 -52.67 31.86
C ASP A 392 21.05 -52.17 30.82
N ASP A 393 21.42 -51.42 29.78
CA ASP A 393 20.53 -51.18 28.64
C ASP A 393 19.53 -50.01 28.79
N ALA A 394 19.90 -48.75 28.55
CA ALA A 394 18.92 -47.67 28.38
C ALA A 394 19.07 -47.07 26.98
N GLY A 395 18.01 -47.11 26.17
CA GLY A 395 18.05 -46.59 24.79
C GLY A 395 18.11 -47.64 23.66
N TYR A 396 18.58 -47.21 22.49
CA TYR A 396 18.71 -48.04 21.28
C TYR A 396 19.96 -48.95 21.34
N ASP A 397 21.08 -48.39 21.76
CA ASP A 397 22.38 -49.05 21.84
C ASP A 397 22.95 -49.00 23.28
N ASN A 398 24.14 -49.57 23.48
CA ASN A 398 24.87 -49.41 24.75
C ASN A 398 25.70 -48.13 24.70
N GLY A 399 25.40 -47.17 25.58
CA GLY A 399 26.13 -45.91 25.71
C GLY A 399 25.40 -44.72 25.10
N ASN A 400 26.03 -43.56 25.20
CA ASN A 400 25.48 -42.24 24.88
C ASN A 400 25.17 -41.96 23.39
N VAL A 401 25.47 -42.89 22.48
CA VAL A 401 25.36 -42.67 21.03
C VAL A 401 24.78 -43.92 20.39
N THR A 402 23.77 -43.74 19.54
CA THR A 402 23.25 -44.77 18.65
C THR A 402 23.68 -44.51 17.22
N ASN A 403 23.84 -45.58 16.43
CA ASN A 403 24.09 -45.51 14.97
C ASN A 403 22.95 -46.15 14.17
N SER A 404 21.81 -46.36 14.81
CA SER A 404 20.69 -47.13 14.25
C SER A 404 19.36 -46.39 14.28
N PHE A 405 19.35 -45.14 14.74
CA PHE A 405 18.16 -44.29 14.72
C PHE A 405 17.69 -44.03 13.29
N GLY A 406 16.40 -43.75 13.11
CA GLY A 406 15.79 -43.67 11.80
C GLY A 406 14.27 -43.57 11.83
N GLY A 407 13.64 -43.87 10.70
CA GLY A 407 12.22 -43.56 10.47
C GLY A 407 12.04 -42.14 9.94
N THR A 408 10.83 -41.79 9.51
CA THR A 408 10.44 -40.37 9.34
C THR A 408 10.62 -39.59 10.66
N SER A 409 10.64 -40.30 11.78
CA SER A 409 11.00 -39.82 13.11
C SER A 409 12.41 -39.24 13.25
N SER A 410 13.35 -39.58 12.35
CA SER A 410 14.67 -38.94 12.28
C SER A 410 14.77 -37.87 11.19
N ALA A 411 13.94 -37.96 10.14
CA ALA A 411 13.90 -36.96 9.07
C ALA A 411 13.29 -35.64 9.60
N THR A 412 12.23 -35.74 10.39
CA THR A 412 11.50 -34.60 10.98
C THR A 412 12.36 -33.70 11.86
N PRO A 413 13.09 -34.21 12.88
CA PRO A 413 13.98 -33.36 13.67
C PRO A 413 15.17 -32.80 12.87
N LEU A 414 15.62 -33.47 11.80
CA LEU A 414 16.62 -32.90 10.89
C LEU A 414 16.05 -31.66 10.18
N ALA A 415 14.81 -31.73 9.69
CA ALA A 415 14.13 -30.59 9.11
C ALA A 415 13.93 -29.46 10.14
N ALA A 416 13.51 -29.79 11.37
CA ALA A 416 13.39 -28.81 12.47
C ALA A 416 14.73 -28.10 12.75
N GLY A 417 15.85 -28.84 12.76
CA GLY A 417 17.17 -28.26 12.93
C GLY A 417 17.57 -27.34 11.77
N VAL A 418 17.27 -27.70 10.51
CA VAL A 418 17.51 -26.79 9.37
C VAL A 418 16.62 -25.54 9.46
N ILE A 419 15.35 -25.68 9.86
CA ILE A 419 14.45 -24.54 10.06
C ILE A 419 14.94 -23.62 11.18
N ALA A 420 15.58 -24.15 12.22
CA ALA A 420 16.22 -23.29 13.22
C ALA A 420 17.35 -22.43 12.62
N LEU A 421 18.10 -22.94 11.64
CA LEU A 421 19.09 -22.14 10.91
C LEU A 421 18.42 -21.06 10.04
N ILE A 422 17.25 -21.37 9.45
CA ILE A 422 16.44 -20.41 8.70
C ILE A 422 15.97 -19.26 9.60
N LEU A 423 15.42 -19.59 10.78
CA LEU A 423 14.90 -18.59 11.72
C LEU A 423 16.01 -17.75 12.37
N GLU A 424 17.21 -18.30 12.60
CA GLU A 424 18.34 -17.50 13.05
C GLU A 424 18.80 -16.51 11.97
N ALA A 425 18.69 -16.88 10.70
CA ALA A 425 19.02 -15.99 9.59
C ALA A 425 17.99 -14.86 9.43
N ASN A 426 16.73 -15.13 9.73
CA ASN A 426 15.67 -14.12 9.74
C ASN A 426 14.58 -14.49 10.76
N GLU A 427 14.56 -13.78 11.90
CA GLU A 427 13.65 -14.06 13.00
C GLU A 427 12.21 -13.56 12.75
N ASN A 428 12.03 -12.69 11.75
CA ASN A 428 10.74 -12.07 11.39
C ASN A 428 9.88 -12.95 10.47
N LEU A 429 10.39 -14.11 10.06
CA LEU A 429 9.66 -15.02 9.17
C LEU A 429 8.43 -15.60 9.88
N THR A 430 7.30 -15.55 9.18
CA THR A 430 6.07 -16.21 9.63
C THR A 430 6.14 -17.73 9.38
N TRP A 431 5.18 -18.47 9.94
CA TRP A 431 5.06 -19.91 9.67
C TRP A 431 4.83 -20.23 8.19
N ARG A 432 4.12 -19.36 7.45
CA ARG A 432 3.90 -19.49 6.00
C ARG A 432 5.17 -19.18 5.23
N ASP A 433 5.90 -18.13 5.60
CA ASP A 433 7.18 -17.79 4.97
C ASP A 433 8.18 -18.95 5.01
N VAL A 434 8.28 -19.63 6.15
CA VAL A 434 9.14 -20.82 6.28
C VAL A 434 8.71 -21.93 5.31
N GLN A 435 7.41 -22.17 5.12
CA GLN A 435 6.93 -23.15 4.15
C GLN A 435 7.27 -22.73 2.70
N HIS A 436 7.06 -21.45 2.35
CA HIS A 436 7.44 -20.89 1.04
C HIS A 436 8.94 -21.01 0.76
N ILE A 437 9.79 -20.70 1.74
CA ILE A 437 11.25 -20.83 1.63
C ILE A 437 11.61 -22.30 1.38
N LEU A 438 11.01 -23.24 2.10
CA LEU A 438 11.26 -24.67 1.90
C LEU A 438 10.83 -25.14 0.50
N VAL A 439 9.66 -24.71 0.01
CA VAL A 439 9.17 -24.99 -1.34
C VAL A 439 10.17 -24.50 -2.40
N ASN A 440 10.64 -23.26 -2.26
CA ASN A 440 11.51 -22.61 -3.24
C ASN A 440 12.99 -23.02 -3.14
N SER A 441 13.40 -23.67 -2.05
CA SER A 441 14.80 -24.07 -1.82
C SER A 441 15.04 -25.58 -1.83
N ALA A 442 13.98 -26.40 -1.76
CA ALA A 442 14.09 -27.85 -1.76
C ALA A 442 14.79 -28.34 -3.05
N ARG A 443 15.66 -29.34 -2.86
CA ARG A 443 16.44 -29.92 -3.95
C ARG A 443 15.78 -31.19 -4.44
N MET A 444 15.52 -31.27 -5.75
CA MET A 444 15.08 -32.51 -6.39
C MET A 444 16.08 -33.66 -6.16
N ASN A 445 15.72 -34.57 -5.26
CA ASN A 445 16.44 -35.81 -4.97
C ASN A 445 15.93 -36.95 -5.86
N ASP A 446 16.77 -37.96 -6.10
CA ASP A 446 16.48 -39.06 -7.04
C ASP A 446 15.77 -38.59 -8.35
N PRO A 447 16.43 -37.78 -9.18
CA PRO A 447 15.81 -37.12 -10.34
C PRO A 447 15.35 -38.07 -11.45
N ASN A 448 15.55 -39.39 -11.29
CA ASN A 448 15.06 -40.39 -12.23
C ASN A 448 13.81 -41.14 -11.72
N ASP A 449 13.34 -40.85 -10.51
CA ASP A 449 12.10 -41.43 -10.00
C ASP A 449 10.91 -40.91 -10.82
N SER A 450 9.95 -41.79 -11.09
CA SER A 450 8.81 -41.47 -11.94
C SER A 450 7.69 -40.73 -11.22
N SER A 451 7.83 -40.47 -9.93
CA SER A 451 6.85 -39.70 -9.14
C SER A 451 6.97 -38.18 -9.32
N TRP A 452 8.08 -37.70 -9.88
CA TRP A 452 8.28 -36.28 -10.15
C TRP A 452 7.38 -35.80 -11.29
N GLU A 453 6.61 -34.75 -11.00
CA GLU A 453 5.79 -34.00 -11.94
C GLU A 453 6.10 -32.51 -11.80
N ILE A 454 5.85 -31.73 -12.85
CA ILE A 454 5.97 -30.27 -12.80
C ILE A 454 4.56 -29.72 -12.65
N ASN A 455 4.32 -28.94 -11.60
CA ASN A 455 3.04 -28.28 -11.37
C ASN A 455 2.88 -27.07 -12.32
N ASP A 456 1.75 -26.38 -12.29
CA ASP A 456 1.47 -25.28 -13.22
C ASP A 456 2.29 -24.01 -12.96
N ALA A 457 2.80 -23.85 -11.73
CA ALA A 457 3.72 -22.78 -11.34
C ALA A 457 5.18 -23.06 -11.74
N GLY A 458 5.48 -24.30 -12.14
CA GLY A 458 6.83 -24.71 -12.56
C GLY A 458 7.65 -25.43 -11.49
N HIS A 459 7.07 -25.74 -10.34
CA HIS A 459 7.73 -26.51 -9.28
C HIS A 459 7.78 -28.00 -9.60
N ASP A 460 8.92 -28.64 -9.31
CA ASP A 460 9.04 -30.10 -9.29
C ASP A 460 8.40 -30.64 -8.00
N VAL A 461 7.33 -31.44 -8.13
CA VAL A 461 6.56 -32.00 -7.01
C VAL A 461 6.46 -33.51 -7.09
N SER A 462 6.43 -34.19 -5.95
CA SER A 462 6.31 -35.64 -5.84
C SER A 462 5.56 -36.04 -4.56
N HIS A 463 4.61 -36.97 -4.67
CA HIS A 463 3.96 -37.55 -3.49
C HIS A 463 4.93 -38.31 -2.57
N LYS A 464 6.16 -38.64 -3.02
CA LYS A 464 7.16 -39.30 -2.17
C LYS A 464 8.06 -38.31 -1.43
N TYR A 465 8.29 -37.15 -2.03
CA TYR A 465 9.37 -36.23 -1.63
C TYR A 465 8.89 -34.80 -1.36
N GLY A 466 7.60 -34.52 -1.56
CA GLY A 466 7.09 -33.15 -1.61
C GLY A 466 7.78 -32.38 -2.74
N PHE A 467 8.34 -31.22 -2.39
CA PHE A 467 9.16 -30.40 -3.28
C PHE A 467 10.63 -30.86 -3.35
N GLY A 468 11.04 -31.81 -2.49
CA GLY A 468 12.36 -32.43 -2.53
C GLY A 468 13.09 -32.44 -1.20
N ALA A 469 14.37 -32.82 -1.26
CA ALA A 469 15.23 -32.88 -0.09
C ALA A 469 15.53 -31.48 0.44
N ILE A 470 15.42 -31.31 1.75
CA ILE A 470 15.77 -30.06 2.42
C ILE A 470 17.26 -29.72 2.20
N ASP A 471 17.53 -28.45 1.90
CA ASP A 471 18.88 -27.92 1.65
C ASP A 471 19.09 -26.65 2.49
N ALA A 472 19.83 -26.79 3.59
CA ALA A 472 20.06 -25.68 4.51
C ALA A 472 20.78 -24.50 3.85
N GLY A 473 21.69 -24.76 2.92
CA GLY A 473 22.42 -23.72 2.21
C GLY A 473 21.52 -22.86 1.35
N ALA A 474 20.65 -23.50 0.55
CA ALA A 474 19.70 -22.79 -0.28
C ALA A 474 18.63 -22.07 0.56
N ALA A 475 18.08 -22.74 1.57
CA ALA A 475 17.02 -22.20 2.40
C ALA A 475 17.45 -20.97 3.21
N VAL A 476 18.61 -21.04 3.88
CA VAL A 476 19.15 -19.91 4.65
C VAL A 476 19.53 -18.74 3.75
N SER A 477 20.15 -18.99 2.59
CA SER A 477 20.48 -17.92 1.64
C SER A 477 19.23 -17.20 1.11
N LEU A 478 18.11 -17.93 0.99
CA LEU A 478 16.83 -17.35 0.58
C LEU A 478 16.20 -16.54 1.73
N ALA A 479 16.31 -17.04 2.97
CA ALA A 479 15.78 -16.42 4.18
C ALA A 479 16.40 -15.03 4.49
N GLU A 480 17.71 -14.87 4.26
CA GLU A 480 18.45 -13.63 4.54
C GLU A 480 17.84 -12.38 3.86
N ASN A 481 17.22 -12.54 2.69
CA ASN A 481 16.61 -11.45 1.93
C ASN A 481 15.14 -11.75 1.57
N TRP A 482 14.49 -12.63 2.34
CA TRP A 482 13.08 -12.96 2.11
C TRP A 482 12.19 -11.79 2.52
N THR A 483 11.25 -11.43 1.64
CA THR A 483 10.17 -10.50 1.96
C THR A 483 8.98 -11.32 2.39
N ASN A 484 8.42 -11.01 3.56
CA ASN A 484 7.28 -11.77 4.09
C ASN A 484 6.11 -11.75 3.11
N VAL A 485 5.42 -12.88 3.00
CA VAL A 485 4.22 -13.01 2.17
C VAL A 485 3.04 -12.24 2.78
N ASP A 486 2.13 -11.79 1.92
CA ASP A 486 0.92 -11.07 2.32
C ASP A 486 -0.02 -11.91 3.20
N GLU A 487 -1.03 -11.25 3.78
CA GLU A 487 -2.06 -11.91 4.59
C GLU A 487 -2.73 -13.09 3.87
N GLU A 488 -3.01 -14.14 4.64
CA GLU A 488 -3.62 -15.34 4.12
C GLU A 488 -5.09 -15.11 3.74
N LEU A 489 -5.46 -15.49 2.51
CA LEU A 489 -6.83 -15.55 2.03
C LEU A 489 -7.34 -16.98 1.96
N ASN A 490 -8.54 -17.17 2.53
CA ASN A 490 -9.22 -18.46 2.63
C ASN A 490 -10.55 -18.46 1.90
N LEU A 491 -10.60 -19.13 0.74
CA LEU A 491 -11.81 -19.20 -0.09
C LEU A 491 -12.41 -20.60 -0.06
N THR A 492 -13.71 -20.66 0.22
CA THR A 492 -14.43 -21.92 0.43
C THR A 492 -15.46 -22.16 -0.66
N PHE A 493 -15.36 -23.32 -1.31
CA PHE A 493 -16.26 -23.77 -2.39
C PHE A 493 -17.02 -25.03 -1.98
N GLY A 494 -18.33 -24.89 -1.80
CA GLY A 494 -19.21 -25.95 -1.29
C GLY A 494 -19.81 -25.57 0.07
N PRO A 495 -20.25 -26.55 0.89
CA PRO A 495 -20.29 -27.97 0.59
C PRO A 495 -21.30 -28.29 -0.50
N TYR A 496 -20.88 -29.06 -1.50
CA TYR A 496 -21.75 -29.66 -2.49
C TYR A 496 -22.31 -30.96 -1.94
N SER A 497 -23.64 -31.15 -1.99
CA SER A 497 -24.28 -32.39 -1.50
C SER A 497 -24.96 -33.18 -2.62
N PRO A 498 -24.21 -33.80 -3.55
CA PRO A 498 -24.78 -34.42 -4.73
C PRO A 498 -25.59 -35.70 -4.41
N SER A 499 -25.33 -36.36 -3.27
CA SER A 499 -25.89 -37.67 -2.93
C SER A 499 -25.69 -38.68 -4.07
N PHE A 500 -24.46 -38.80 -4.55
CA PHE A 500 -24.10 -39.53 -5.77
C PHE A 500 -23.62 -40.94 -5.46
N THR A 501 -24.27 -41.96 -6.03
CA THR A 501 -23.80 -43.35 -5.93
C THR A 501 -22.58 -43.59 -6.82
N ILE A 502 -21.46 -43.95 -6.21
CA ILE A 502 -20.19 -44.21 -6.89
C ILE A 502 -20.29 -45.54 -7.68
N PRO A 503 -20.02 -45.55 -9.00
CA PRO A 503 -20.03 -46.77 -9.80
C PRO A 503 -18.90 -47.74 -9.41
N THR A 504 -19.24 -49.00 -9.18
CA THR A 504 -18.31 -50.04 -8.71
C THR A 504 -17.56 -50.73 -9.85
N SER A 505 -16.30 -51.12 -9.63
CA SER A 505 -15.50 -51.93 -10.58
C SER A 505 -15.43 -51.33 -11.98
N THR A 506 -15.48 -50.00 -12.06
CA THR A 506 -15.28 -49.29 -13.31
C THR A 506 -13.96 -48.54 -13.23
N ASN A 507 -13.04 -48.79 -14.16
CA ASN A 507 -11.83 -47.96 -14.32
C ASN A 507 -12.19 -46.55 -14.88
N SER A 508 -13.41 -46.07 -14.67
CA SER A 508 -13.90 -44.76 -15.13
C SER A 508 -14.10 -43.84 -13.93
N TRP A 509 -13.64 -42.62 -14.06
CA TRP A 509 -13.80 -41.56 -13.07
C TRP A 509 -15.23 -41.01 -13.04
N SER A 510 -15.70 -40.70 -11.84
CA SER A 510 -16.81 -39.78 -11.60
C SER A 510 -16.18 -38.41 -11.30
N GLU A 511 -16.51 -37.41 -12.10
CA GLU A 511 -15.89 -36.08 -12.05
C GLU A 511 -16.90 -35.05 -11.56
N PHE A 512 -16.45 -34.18 -10.66
CA PHE A 512 -17.23 -33.08 -10.09
C PHE A 512 -16.45 -31.78 -10.29
N ASP A 513 -16.96 -30.93 -11.18
CA ASP A 513 -16.32 -29.68 -11.55
C ASP A 513 -16.72 -28.56 -10.58
N VAL A 514 -15.77 -27.70 -10.23
CA VAL A 514 -15.98 -26.41 -9.57
C VAL A 514 -15.30 -25.31 -10.40
N GLN A 515 -16.01 -24.21 -10.62
CA GLN A 515 -15.44 -23.02 -11.29
C GLN A 515 -15.00 -22.04 -10.21
N ILE A 516 -13.74 -21.64 -10.27
CA ILE A 516 -13.17 -20.57 -9.46
C ILE A 516 -12.95 -19.36 -10.36
N THR A 517 -13.39 -18.20 -9.91
CA THR A 517 -13.33 -16.92 -10.64
C THR A 517 -12.38 -15.91 -10.02
N ASP A 518 -11.97 -16.14 -8.78
CA ASP A 518 -11.03 -15.32 -8.04
C ASP A 518 -9.62 -15.88 -8.28
N ASP A 519 -8.67 -15.00 -8.61
CA ASP A 519 -7.26 -15.36 -8.84
C ASP A 519 -6.48 -15.19 -7.54
N ILE A 520 -6.02 -16.29 -6.98
CA ILE A 520 -5.13 -16.31 -5.82
C ILE A 520 -3.92 -17.17 -6.17
N SER A 521 -2.75 -16.76 -5.67
CA SER A 521 -1.56 -17.62 -5.67
C SER A 521 -1.73 -18.66 -4.56
N LEU A 522 -1.83 -19.92 -4.94
CA LEU A 522 -2.16 -21.01 -4.02
C LEU A 522 -0.98 -21.40 -3.14
N GLU A 523 -1.26 -21.78 -1.90
CA GLU A 523 -0.31 -22.41 -0.99
C GLU A 523 -0.73 -23.86 -0.72
N SER A 524 -1.95 -24.04 -0.20
CA SER A 524 -2.48 -25.35 0.12
C SER A 524 -3.97 -25.44 -0.19
N ILE A 525 -4.47 -26.66 -0.38
CA ILE A 525 -5.89 -26.93 -0.64
C ILE A 525 -6.38 -28.03 0.28
N ASP A 526 -7.44 -27.74 1.02
CA ASP A 526 -8.18 -28.72 1.80
C ASP A 526 -9.43 -29.21 1.05
N VAL A 527 -9.57 -30.53 0.93
CA VAL A 527 -10.70 -31.21 0.30
C VAL A 527 -11.42 -32.04 1.35
N VAL A 528 -12.58 -31.54 1.80
CA VAL A 528 -13.43 -32.23 2.76
C VAL A 528 -14.41 -33.14 2.04
N VAL A 529 -14.50 -34.41 2.42
CA VAL A 529 -15.42 -35.40 1.84
C VAL A 529 -16.22 -36.15 2.89
N ASP A 530 -17.50 -36.37 2.58
CA ASP A 530 -18.38 -37.30 3.29
C ASP A 530 -18.83 -38.40 2.32
N ILE A 531 -18.29 -39.61 2.50
CA ILE A 531 -18.50 -40.76 1.62
C ILE A 531 -18.88 -41.98 2.46
N ASP A 532 -20.11 -42.48 2.27
CA ASP A 532 -20.50 -43.80 2.79
C ASP A 532 -19.88 -44.88 1.89
N HIS A 533 -19.02 -45.75 2.42
CA HIS A 533 -18.48 -46.92 1.72
C HIS A 533 -18.09 -48.01 2.72
N SER A 534 -18.49 -49.26 2.49
CA SER A 534 -18.21 -50.35 3.44
C SER A 534 -16.77 -50.90 3.40
N ASN A 535 -15.89 -50.27 2.64
CA ASN A 535 -14.49 -50.66 2.41
C ASN A 535 -13.74 -49.47 1.79
N ARG A 536 -13.42 -48.44 2.57
CA ARG A 536 -12.96 -47.14 2.05
C ARG A 536 -11.66 -47.23 1.24
N GLY A 537 -10.82 -48.23 1.48
CA GLY A 537 -9.61 -48.50 0.70
C GLY A 537 -9.85 -48.95 -0.75
N ASP A 538 -11.09 -49.17 -1.18
CA ASP A 538 -11.42 -49.44 -2.59
C ASP A 538 -11.46 -48.15 -3.46
N LEU A 539 -11.41 -46.98 -2.84
CA LEU A 539 -11.62 -45.68 -3.49
C LEU A 539 -10.30 -45.03 -3.89
N ASP A 540 -10.22 -44.56 -5.14
CA ASP A 540 -9.26 -43.53 -5.53
C ASP A 540 -9.94 -42.16 -5.51
N ILE A 541 -9.28 -41.16 -4.93
CA ILE A 541 -9.74 -39.77 -4.86
C ILE A 541 -8.59 -38.87 -5.34
N VAL A 542 -8.86 -38.06 -6.36
CA VAL A 542 -7.88 -37.17 -6.98
C VAL A 542 -8.47 -35.78 -7.15
N LEU A 543 -7.75 -34.74 -6.76
CA LEU A 543 -8.02 -33.36 -7.15
C LEU A 543 -7.20 -33.03 -8.38
N GLN A 544 -7.79 -32.32 -9.35
CA GLN A 544 -7.10 -31.85 -10.54
C GLN A 544 -7.29 -30.35 -10.72
N SER A 545 -6.18 -29.64 -10.92
CA SER A 545 -6.17 -28.21 -11.23
C SER A 545 -6.60 -27.93 -12.68
N PRO A 546 -6.97 -26.68 -13.02
CA PRO A 546 -7.44 -26.29 -14.35
C PRO A 546 -6.46 -26.64 -15.47
N ASN A 547 -5.15 -26.52 -15.20
CA ASN A 547 -4.09 -26.77 -16.15
C ASN A 547 -3.53 -28.21 -16.11
N GLY A 548 -4.01 -29.02 -15.16
CA GLY A 548 -3.95 -30.48 -15.25
C GLY A 548 -3.12 -31.16 -14.18
N THR A 549 -2.47 -30.42 -13.27
CA THR A 549 -1.77 -30.96 -12.10
C THR A 549 -2.72 -31.84 -11.29
N GLU A 550 -2.30 -33.05 -10.92
CA GLU A 550 -3.14 -34.01 -10.18
C GLU A 550 -2.58 -34.29 -8.78
N SER A 551 -3.40 -34.07 -7.77
CA SER A 551 -3.12 -34.44 -6.37
C SER A 551 -3.88 -35.69 -6.01
N TRP A 552 -3.15 -36.79 -5.80
CA TRP A 552 -3.71 -38.07 -5.35
C TRP A 552 -3.89 -38.04 -3.85
N LEU A 553 -5.14 -37.85 -3.41
CA LEU A 553 -5.52 -37.70 -2.01
C LEU A 553 -5.78 -39.05 -1.33
N ALA A 554 -6.26 -40.01 -2.11
CA ALA A 554 -6.44 -41.40 -1.67
C ALA A 554 -6.27 -42.34 -2.84
N GLU A 555 -5.66 -43.50 -2.58
CA GLU A 555 -5.45 -44.57 -3.54
C GLU A 555 -6.04 -45.91 -3.08
N GLU A 556 -6.26 -46.82 -4.02
CA GLU A 556 -6.61 -48.20 -3.71
C GLU A 556 -5.53 -48.86 -2.84
N HIS A 557 -5.92 -49.25 -1.63
CA HIS A 557 -5.08 -49.98 -0.70
C HIS A 557 -5.90 -50.94 0.17
N ASN A 558 -5.21 -51.77 0.96
CA ASN A 558 -5.86 -52.84 1.71
C ASN A 558 -6.46 -52.34 3.03
N ASP A 559 -7.46 -51.45 2.93
CA ASP A 559 -8.20 -50.92 4.06
C ASP A 559 -9.67 -51.35 4.08
N GLY A 560 -9.95 -52.24 5.04
CA GLY A 560 -11.25 -52.82 5.38
C GLY A 560 -12.23 -51.89 6.10
N GLY A 561 -11.82 -50.66 6.43
CA GLY A 561 -12.58 -49.68 7.18
C GLY A 561 -13.81 -49.18 6.43
N ASN A 562 -14.78 -48.63 7.17
CA ASN A 562 -15.93 -47.99 6.55
C ASN A 562 -15.70 -46.48 6.48
N ASP A 563 -16.26 -45.90 5.44
CA ASP A 563 -16.61 -44.48 5.27
C ASP A 563 -15.42 -43.49 5.34
N TYR A 564 -15.57 -42.36 4.65
CA TYR A 564 -14.84 -41.12 4.94
C TYR A 564 -15.86 -40.17 5.55
N SER A 565 -15.80 -39.90 6.86
CA SER A 565 -16.84 -39.15 7.57
C SER A 565 -16.42 -37.70 7.84
N ASN A 566 -16.74 -36.79 6.90
CA ASN A 566 -16.21 -35.41 6.89
C ASN A 566 -14.69 -35.39 7.01
N TRP A 567 -14.02 -36.30 6.29
CA TRP A 567 -12.57 -36.37 6.28
C TRP A 567 -12.02 -35.23 5.44
N MET A 568 -10.98 -34.57 5.94
CA MET A 568 -10.30 -33.46 5.26
C MET A 568 -8.96 -33.98 4.72
N PHE A 569 -8.79 -33.96 3.41
CA PHE A 569 -7.51 -34.20 2.77
C PHE A 569 -6.82 -32.86 2.49
N ASN A 570 -5.53 -32.75 2.76
CA ASN A 570 -4.74 -31.59 2.35
C ASN A 570 -3.85 -31.92 1.16
N THR A 571 -3.56 -30.91 0.35
CA THR A 571 -2.48 -30.99 -0.63
C THR A 571 -1.71 -29.68 -0.78
N VAL A 572 -0.40 -29.80 -0.94
CA VAL A 572 0.54 -28.70 -1.22
C VAL A 572 1.09 -28.72 -2.65
N HIS A 573 0.67 -29.66 -3.50
CA HIS A 573 1.25 -29.83 -4.85
C HIS A 573 0.89 -28.68 -5.82
N HIS A 574 -0.09 -27.87 -5.46
CA HIS A 574 -0.57 -26.73 -6.24
C HIS A 574 0.03 -25.40 -5.78
N TRP A 575 1.08 -25.43 -4.96
CA TRP A 575 1.75 -24.23 -4.47
C TRP A 575 2.20 -23.35 -5.65
N ASP A 576 1.98 -22.05 -5.52
CA ASP A 576 2.13 -20.96 -6.49
C ASP A 576 1.29 -21.09 -7.78
N GLU A 577 0.42 -22.10 -7.92
CA GLU A 577 -0.51 -22.16 -9.06
C GLU A 577 -1.58 -21.07 -8.90
N SER A 578 -2.01 -20.49 -10.03
CA SER A 578 -3.23 -19.67 -10.06
C SER A 578 -4.45 -20.54 -9.77
N SER A 579 -5.33 -20.06 -8.90
CA SER A 579 -6.63 -20.71 -8.61
C SER A 579 -7.62 -20.65 -9.76
N LEU A 580 -7.43 -19.78 -10.77
CA LEU A 580 -8.43 -19.49 -11.79
C LEU A 580 -8.79 -20.70 -12.66
N GLY A 581 -10.09 -20.97 -12.76
CA GLY A 581 -10.64 -21.86 -13.76
C GLY A 581 -11.37 -23.07 -13.19
N THR A 582 -11.34 -24.18 -13.93
CA THR A 582 -12.15 -25.37 -13.62
C THR A 582 -11.34 -26.42 -12.87
N TRP A 583 -11.57 -26.53 -11.56
CA TRP A 583 -11.04 -27.61 -10.74
C TRP A 583 -11.95 -28.83 -10.79
N LYS A 584 -11.37 -30.03 -10.61
CA LYS A 584 -12.13 -31.29 -10.69
C LYS A 584 -11.79 -32.22 -9.54
N LEU A 585 -12.81 -32.59 -8.77
CA LEU A 585 -12.73 -33.74 -7.89
C LEU A 585 -13.07 -35.01 -8.67
N LYS A 586 -12.17 -35.99 -8.68
CA LYS A 586 -12.30 -37.26 -9.39
C LYS A 586 -12.36 -38.39 -8.38
N ILE A 587 -13.44 -39.18 -8.42
CA ILE A 587 -13.63 -40.34 -7.54
C ILE A 587 -13.93 -41.58 -8.36
N ARG A 588 -13.32 -42.71 -8.03
CA ARG A 588 -13.71 -44.02 -8.57
C ARG A 588 -13.57 -45.12 -7.52
N ASP A 589 -14.40 -46.14 -7.67
CA ASP A 589 -14.29 -47.40 -6.93
C ASP A 589 -13.70 -48.46 -7.86
N THR A 590 -12.49 -48.91 -7.51
CA THR A 590 -11.67 -49.81 -8.35
C THR A 590 -12.03 -51.28 -8.15
N THR A 591 -12.71 -51.63 -7.05
CA THR A 591 -12.98 -53.01 -6.66
C THR A 591 -14.45 -53.40 -6.92
N ALA A 592 -14.69 -54.70 -7.13
CA ALA A 592 -16.03 -55.22 -7.34
C ALA A 592 -16.63 -55.78 -6.05
N GLY A 593 -17.75 -55.22 -5.58
CA GLY A 593 -18.58 -55.90 -4.58
C GLY A 593 -19.49 -54.99 -3.75
N THR A 594 -18.96 -53.86 -3.33
CA THR A 594 -19.62 -52.85 -2.48
C THR A 594 -19.73 -51.56 -3.27
N SER A 595 -20.77 -50.76 -3.02
CA SER A 595 -20.96 -49.46 -3.69
C SER A 595 -21.08 -48.38 -2.64
N GLY A 596 -20.36 -47.27 -2.81
CA GLY A 596 -20.48 -46.13 -1.92
C GLY A 596 -21.37 -45.00 -2.44
N THR A 597 -21.59 -44.01 -1.59
CA THR A 597 -22.31 -42.77 -1.92
C THR A 597 -21.48 -41.58 -1.46
N LEU A 598 -21.15 -40.68 -2.38
CA LEU A 598 -20.65 -39.35 -2.06
C LEU A 598 -21.84 -38.51 -1.55
N ASN A 599 -21.87 -38.26 -0.26
CA ASN A 599 -22.91 -37.49 0.42
C ASN A 599 -22.65 -36.00 0.27
N SER A 600 -21.43 -35.56 0.58
CA SER A 600 -20.98 -34.19 0.36
C SER A 600 -19.49 -34.07 0.10
N TRP A 601 -19.08 -32.97 -0.53
CA TRP A 601 -17.69 -32.54 -0.59
C TRP A 601 -17.56 -31.03 -0.61
N GLN A 602 -16.41 -30.51 -0.18
CA GLN A 602 -16.06 -29.10 -0.14
C GLN A 602 -14.58 -28.96 -0.47
N MET A 603 -14.22 -27.82 -1.05
CA MET A 603 -12.84 -27.45 -1.32
C MET A 603 -12.58 -26.10 -0.67
N ILE A 604 -11.49 -25.99 0.08
CA ILE A 604 -11.03 -24.77 0.71
C ILE A 604 -9.64 -24.51 0.14
N ILE A 605 -9.44 -23.35 -0.47
CA ILE A 605 -8.15 -22.94 -1.00
C ILE A 605 -7.56 -21.88 -0.07
N HIS A 606 -6.27 -22.01 0.17
CA HIS A 606 -5.46 -21.13 1.01
C HIS A 606 -4.37 -20.53 0.14
N GLY A 607 -4.14 -19.23 0.26
CA GLY A 607 -3.13 -18.55 -0.54
C GLY A 607 -3.12 -17.05 -0.30
N MET A 608 -2.55 -16.29 -1.23
CA MET A 608 -2.50 -14.82 -1.19
C MET A 608 -3.05 -14.22 -2.48
N ASN A 609 -3.47 -12.96 -2.42
CA ASN A 609 -3.92 -12.27 -3.64
C ASN A 609 -2.73 -12.04 -4.58
N ILE A 610 -2.94 -12.17 -5.88
CA ILE A 610 -1.92 -11.91 -6.90
C ILE A 610 -2.03 -10.48 -7.46
N ASP A 611 -3.16 -9.81 -7.22
CA ASP A 611 -3.47 -8.48 -7.73
C ASP A 611 -3.12 -7.40 -6.68
N LEU A 612 -2.00 -6.73 -6.92
CA LEU A 612 -1.45 -5.68 -6.05
C LEU A 612 -1.87 -4.27 -6.48
N ASP A 613 -2.59 -4.11 -7.60
CA ASP A 613 -3.05 -2.84 -8.19
C ASP A 613 -4.43 -3.10 -8.83
N TYR A 614 -5.49 -2.97 -8.02
CA TYR A 614 -6.83 -3.47 -8.39
C TYR A 614 -7.49 -2.69 -9.53
N ASP A 615 -7.06 -1.45 -9.80
CA ASP A 615 -7.64 -0.59 -10.83
C ASP A 615 -6.71 -0.35 -12.04
N ASP A 616 -5.53 -0.98 -12.04
CA ASP A 616 -4.53 -1.00 -13.11
C ASP A 616 -3.99 0.41 -13.46
N ASP A 617 -3.93 1.34 -12.50
CA ASP A 617 -3.49 2.71 -12.73
C ASP A 617 -1.96 2.90 -12.62
N GLY A 618 -1.26 1.92 -12.03
CA GLY A 618 0.19 1.91 -11.85
C GLY A 618 0.66 2.19 -10.41
N ILE A 619 -0.24 2.39 -9.45
CA ILE A 619 0.03 2.46 -8.01
C ILE A 619 -0.43 1.16 -7.34
N SER A 620 0.32 0.64 -6.38
CA SER A 620 -0.13 -0.53 -5.63
C SER A 620 -1.19 -0.16 -4.59
N ASN A 621 -2.15 -1.06 -4.33
CA ASN A 621 -3.22 -0.91 -3.34
C ASN A 621 -2.69 -0.46 -1.95
N GLU A 622 -1.53 -0.98 -1.56
CA GLU A 622 -0.85 -0.61 -0.31
C GLU A 622 -0.39 0.87 -0.34
N ASN A 623 0.22 1.31 -1.43
CA ASN A 623 0.67 2.69 -1.58
C ASN A 623 -0.51 3.67 -1.69
N GLU A 624 -1.57 3.28 -2.40
CA GLU A 624 -2.78 4.08 -2.50
C GLU A 624 -3.41 4.32 -1.13
N THR A 625 -3.51 3.28 -0.30
CA THR A 625 -4.15 3.40 1.02
C THR A 625 -3.24 3.96 2.11
N LEU A 626 -1.96 3.58 2.17
CA LEU A 626 -1.05 3.96 3.26
C LEU A 626 -0.23 5.22 2.99
N VAL A 627 0.04 5.54 1.73
CA VAL A 627 0.95 6.64 1.35
C VAL A 627 0.18 7.81 0.77
N TRP A 628 -0.69 7.57 -0.23
CA TRP A 628 -1.29 8.63 -1.04
C TRP A 628 -2.74 8.97 -0.65
N GLY A 629 -3.44 8.07 0.03
CA GLY A 629 -4.83 8.25 0.45
C GLY A 629 -5.84 8.20 -0.70
N THR A 630 -5.48 7.57 -1.82
CA THR A 630 -6.32 7.35 -3.01
C THR A 630 -7.18 6.08 -2.86
N ASP A 631 -8.23 5.94 -3.68
CA ASP A 631 -9.14 4.78 -3.64
C ASP A 631 -8.61 3.65 -4.52
N PRO A 632 -8.16 2.51 -3.95
CA PRO A 632 -7.51 1.42 -4.70
C PRO A 632 -8.42 0.70 -5.71
N TYR A 633 -9.70 1.07 -5.81
CA TYR A 633 -10.62 0.52 -6.78
C TYR A 633 -11.05 1.53 -7.85
N ASN A 634 -10.42 2.71 -7.88
CA ASN A 634 -10.80 3.81 -8.74
C ASN A 634 -9.58 4.63 -9.18
N SER A 635 -9.15 4.37 -10.41
CA SER A 635 -7.98 4.97 -11.05
C SER A 635 -8.00 6.50 -11.23
N ASP A 636 -8.99 7.21 -10.70
CA ASP A 636 -9.19 8.67 -10.79
C ASP A 636 -10.05 9.04 -9.57
N THR A 637 -9.38 9.14 -8.41
CA THR A 637 -9.99 9.20 -7.08
C THR A 637 -10.93 10.39 -6.93
N ASP A 638 -10.55 11.56 -7.45
CA ASP A 638 -11.32 12.79 -7.34
C ASP A 638 -12.23 13.07 -8.56
N SER A 639 -12.12 12.26 -9.61
CA SER A 639 -12.92 12.30 -10.83
C SER A 639 -12.77 13.59 -11.66
N ASP A 640 -11.59 14.23 -11.63
CA ASP A 640 -11.27 15.42 -12.42
C ASP A 640 -10.88 15.09 -13.88
N GLY A 641 -10.51 13.84 -14.16
CA GLY A 641 -10.14 13.32 -15.46
C GLY A 641 -8.64 13.07 -15.70
N ILE A 642 -7.79 13.19 -14.68
CA ILE A 642 -6.43 12.65 -14.62
C ILE A 642 -6.46 11.38 -13.72
N ASN A 643 -5.60 10.39 -13.98
CA ASN A 643 -5.49 9.24 -13.08
C ASN A 643 -4.48 9.50 -11.97
N ASP A 644 -4.66 8.82 -10.83
CA ASP A 644 -3.90 9.08 -9.61
C ASP A 644 -2.38 8.95 -9.82
N TYR A 645 -1.94 7.96 -10.60
CA TYR A 645 -0.53 7.83 -11.02
C TYR A 645 0.03 9.09 -11.72
N ASP A 646 -0.69 9.64 -12.69
CA ASP A 646 -0.22 10.79 -13.45
C ASP A 646 -0.19 12.04 -12.57
N GLU A 647 -1.16 12.21 -11.68
CA GLU A 647 -1.20 13.32 -10.73
C GLU A 647 -0.01 13.27 -9.77
N ILE A 648 0.27 12.12 -9.17
CA ILE A 648 1.31 11.97 -8.16
C ILE A 648 2.72 12.04 -8.78
N PHE A 649 2.95 11.35 -9.90
CA PHE A 649 4.31 11.15 -10.43
C PHE A 649 4.66 11.99 -11.65
N ILE A 650 3.67 12.58 -12.35
CA ILE A 650 3.90 13.37 -13.57
C ILE A 650 3.59 14.84 -13.35
N TYR A 651 2.40 15.16 -12.86
CA TYR A 651 1.93 16.55 -12.72
C TYR A 651 2.19 17.14 -11.33
N PHE A 652 2.45 16.29 -10.34
CA PHE A 652 2.66 16.65 -8.94
C PHE A 652 1.47 17.42 -8.35
N THR A 653 0.26 17.06 -8.74
CA THR A 653 -1.02 17.56 -8.22
C THR A 653 -1.56 16.66 -7.12
N ASN A 654 -2.61 17.07 -6.42
CA ASN A 654 -3.21 16.30 -5.33
C ASN A 654 -4.35 15.42 -5.87
N ALA A 655 -4.08 14.13 -6.05
CA ALA A 655 -5.03 13.12 -6.57
C ALA A 655 -6.34 12.92 -5.77
N THR A 656 -6.49 13.58 -4.63
CA THR A 656 -7.74 13.57 -3.83
C THR A 656 -8.56 14.87 -3.99
N MET A 657 -8.08 15.80 -4.80
CA MET A 657 -8.62 17.15 -4.96
C MET A 657 -8.58 17.62 -6.42
N ALA A 658 -9.76 17.64 -7.04
CA ALA A 658 -9.92 18.01 -8.45
C ALA A 658 -9.46 19.44 -8.84
N ASP A 659 -9.02 20.26 -7.90
CA ASP A 659 -8.53 21.64 -8.05
C ASP A 659 -7.49 21.82 -6.94
N SER A 660 -6.22 21.61 -7.30
CA SER A 660 -5.10 21.48 -6.35
C SER A 660 -4.72 22.79 -5.68
N ASP A 661 -4.78 23.92 -6.41
CA ASP A 661 -4.44 25.25 -5.89
C ASP A 661 -5.65 26.12 -5.50
N LEU A 662 -6.86 25.62 -5.72
CA LEU A 662 -8.15 26.19 -5.28
C LEU A 662 -8.51 27.52 -5.94
N ASP A 663 -8.02 27.76 -7.16
CA ASP A 663 -8.30 28.99 -7.90
C ASP A 663 -9.66 28.97 -8.65
N GLY A 664 -10.28 27.79 -8.75
CA GLY A 664 -11.56 27.54 -9.39
C GLY A 664 -11.48 26.90 -10.78
N LEU A 665 -10.31 26.45 -11.23
CA LEU A 665 -10.10 25.58 -12.38
C LEU A 665 -9.70 24.18 -11.90
N SER A 666 -10.08 23.12 -12.63
CA SER A 666 -9.61 21.79 -12.29
C SER A 666 -8.24 21.52 -12.90
N ASP A 667 -7.45 20.67 -12.28
CA ASP A 667 -6.08 20.36 -12.72
C ASP A 667 -6.06 19.86 -14.18
N SER A 668 -7.02 19.01 -14.53
CA SER A 668 -7.21 18.53 -15.90
C SER A 668 -7.50 19.65 -16.92
N VAL A 669 -8.21 20.70 -16.50
CA VAL A 669 -8.57 21.85 -17.35
C VAL A 669 -7.37 22.77 -17.53
N GLU A 670 -6.61 22.99 -16.48
CA GLU A 670 -5.39 23.80 -16.52
C GLU A 670 -4.33 23.15 -17.41
N ILE A 671 -4.01 21.88 -17.17
CA ILE A 671 -2.99 21.15 -17.94
C ILE A 671 -3.40 21.02 -19.42
N SER A 672 -4.64 20.64 -19.71
CA SER A 672 -5.05 20.27 -21.07
C SER A 672 -5.59 21.42 -21.92
N VAL A 673 -6.15 22.46 -21.29
CA VAL A 673 -6.83 23.56 -22.00
C VAL A 673 -6.07 24.87 -21.89
N HIS A 674 -5.73 25.32 -20.68
CA HIS A 674 -5.23 26.67 -20.43
C HIS A 674 -3.70 26.76 -20.40
N GLN A 675 -3.01 25.64 -20.15
CA GLN A 675 -1.56 25.53 -20.00
C GLN A 675 -1.01 26.40 -18.86
N THR A 676 -1.82 26.62 -17.83
CA THR A 676 -1.46 27.20 -16.54
C THR A 676 -0.86 26.13 -15.62
N ASN A 677 -0.28 26.54 -14.49
CA ASN A 677 0.33 25.64 -13.53
C ASN A 677 -0.69 25.27 -12.44
N PRO A 678 -1.19 24.03 -12.37
CA PRO A 678 -2.29 23.63 -11.46
C PRO A 678 -1.93 23.62 -9.96
N ASN A 679 -0.68 23.98 -9.63
CA ASN A 679 -0.19 24.12 -8.27
C ASN A 679 0.13 25.58 -7.92
N ASN A 680 -0.36 26.54 -8.71
CA ASN A 680 -0.07 27.95 -8.54
C ASN A 680 -1.25 28.79 -9.01
N GLU A 681 -2.01 29.31 -8.03
CA GLU A 681 -3.23 30.08 -8.26
C GLU A 681 -3.05 31.25 -9.24
N ASP A 682 -1.85 31.81 -9.38
CA ASP A 682 -1.53 32.92 -10.28
C ASP A 682 -0.27 32.59 -11.10
N THR A 683 -0.46 32.00 -12.28
CA THR A 683 0.62 31.44 -13.11
C THR A 683 1.60 32.51 -13.59
N ASP A 684 1.13 33.73 -13.88
CA ASP A 684 1.98 34.80 -14.41
C ASP A 684 2.37 35.88 -13.38
N SER A 685 1.87 35.75 -12.16
CA SER A 685 2.23 36.52 -10.97
C SER A 685 1.85 38.01 -11.04
N ASP A 686 0.72 38.33 -11.67
CA ASP A 686 0.20 39.70 -11.80
C ASP A 686 -0.80 40.12 -10.71
N GLY A 687 -1.17 39.19 -9.83
CA GLY A 687 -2.11 39.37 -8.73
C GLY A 687 -3.56 38.99 -9.04
N LEU A 688 -3.86 38.51 -10.24
CA LEU A 688 -5.11 37.83 -10.58
C LEU A 688 -4.88 36.33 -10.62
N ASN A 689 -5.79 35.56 -10.00
CA ASN A 689 -5.71 34.12 -10.10
C ASN A 689 -6.26 33.63 -11.45
N ASP A 690 -5.72 32.53 -11.99
CA ASP A 690 -5.96 32.08 -13.36
C ASP A 690 -7.46 31.81 -13.58
N GLY A 691 -8.12 31.24 -12.57
CA GLY A 691 -9.55 31.00 -12.51
C GLY A 691 -10.39 32.26 -12.60
N ALA A 692 -10.04 33.37 -11.95
CA ALA A 692 -10.76 34.63 -12.07
C ALA A 692 -10.55 35.27 -13.44
N GLU A 693 -9.34 35.21 -13.98
CA GLU A 693 -9.05 35.71 -15.31
C GLU A 693 -9.89 35.04 -16.39
N ILE A 694 -10.01 33.71 -16.34
CA ILE A 694 -10.81 32.95 -17.31
C ILE A 694 -12.31 33.14 -17.07
N ASN A 695 -12.77 33.00 -15.82
CA ASN A 695 -14.20 32.93 -15.51
C ASN A 695 -14.87 34.30 -15.38
N LEU A 696 -14.15 35.33 -14.92
CA LEU A 696 -14.68 36.66 -14.64
C LEU A 696 -14.23 37.71 -15.67
N TRP A 697 -12.92 37.82 -15.90
CA TRP A 697 -12.34 38.96 -16.64
C TRP A 697 -12.20 38.71 -18.14
N GLN A 698 -12.12 37.45 -18.56
CA GLN A 698 -11.80 37.03 -19.93
C GLN A 698 -10.43 37.54 -20.40
N SER A 699 -9.48 37.69 -19.47
CA SER A 699 -8.05 37.96 -19.72
C SER A 699 -7.30 36.63 -19.97
N ASN A 700 -5.97 36.69 -20.12
CA ASN A 700 -5.18 35.52 -20.47
C ASN A 700 -4.16 35.22 -19.36
N PRO A 701 -4.32 34.10 -18.62
CA PRO A 701 -3.57 33.81 -17.39
C PRO A 701 -2.12 33.36 -17.58
N LEU A 702 -1.55 33.73 -18.71
CA LEU A 702 -0.15 33.47 -19.06
C LEU A 702 0.55 34.77 -19.47
N VAL A 703 -0.13 35.91 -19.28
CA VAL A 703 0.29 37.23 -19.70
C VAL A 703 -0.02 38.21 -18.59
N TYR A 704 1.03 38.55 -17.85
CA TYR A 704 1.04 39.58 -16.83
C TYR A 704 0.29 40.86 -17.25
N ASP A 705 -0.85 41.10 -16.61
CA ASP A 705 -1.70 42.28 -16.73
C ASP A 705 -1.27 43.34 -15.68
N ALA A 706 -0.52 44.34 -16.12
CA ALA A 706 -0.08 45.41 -15.23
C ALA A 706 -1.25 46.37 -14.87
N ASP A 707 -1.42 46.65 -13.57
CA ASP A 707 -2.11 47.84 -13.07
C ASP A 707 -1.10 49.01 -13.02
N GLU A 708 -1.04 49.80 -14.10
CA GLU A 708 -0.02 50.84 -14.32
C GLU A 708 -0.09 51.99 -13.29
N ASP A 709 -1.21 52.17 -12.57
CA ASP A 709 -1.39 53.23 -11.58
C ASP A 709 -1.72 52.76 -10.14
N SER A 710 -1.85 51.44 -9.95
CA SER A 710 -2.03 50.75 -8.68
C SER A 710 -3.34 51.07 -7.94
N ASP A 711 -4.43 51.32 -8.67
CA ASP A 711 -5.74 51.66 -8.11
C ASP A 711 -6.72 50.48 -7.96
N LEU A 712 -6.26 49.27 -8.31
CA LEU A 712 -6.98 47.99 -8.33
C LEU A 712 -7.98 47.81 -9.50
N TYR A 713 -7.98 48.71 -10.48
CA TYR A 713 -8.72 48.54 -11.73
C TYR A 713 -7.73 48.37 -12.89
N TYR A 714 -7.66 47.16 -13.43
CA TYR A 714 -6.81 46.84 -14.59
C TYR A 714 -7.31 47.50 -15.88
N HIS A 715 -6.43 47.61 -16.88
CA HIS A 715 -6.65 48.24 -18.18
C HIS A 715 -7.95 47.88 -18.93
N PHE A 716 -8.56 46.73 -18.63
CA PHE A 716 -9.81 46.27 -19.26
C PHE A 716 -11.10 46.75 -18.56
N ASN A 717 -11.01 47.27 -17.34
CA ASN A 717 -12.14 47.84 -16.58
C ASN A 717 -11.90 49.26 -16.08
N ASP A 718 -10.67 49.76 -16.23
CA ASP A 718 -10.35 51.16 -16.06
C ASP A 718 -10.54 51.94 -17.37
N CYS A 719 -11.17 53.12 -17.29
CA CYS A 719 -11.21 54.04 -18.41
C CYS A 719 -9.90 54.86 -18.58
N ASN A 720 -9.01 54.87 -17.58
CA ASN A 720 -7.66 55.41 -17.70
C ASN A 720 -6.64 54.82 -16.69
N ASP A 721 -6.11 53.66 -17.05
CA ASP A 721 -5.11 52.82 -16.34
C ASP A 721 -3.75 53.48 -16.01
N GLN A 722 -3.60 54.78 -16.27
CA GLN A 722 -2.42 55.59 -15.91
C GLN A 722 -2.75 56.64 -14.84
N ASN A 723 -3.98 56.68 -14.34
CA ASN A 723 -4.45 57.66 -13.38
C ASN A 723 -5.53 57.11 -12.42
N ALA A 724 -5.07 56.69 -11.24
CA ALA A 724 -5.83 56.13 -10.11
C ALA A 724 -7.06 56.92 -9.61
N GLU A 725 -7.23 58.14 -10.09
CA GLU A 725 -8.35 59.03 -9.75
C GLU A 725 -9.51 58.94 -10.75
N ILE A 726 -9.35 58.22 -11.86
CA ILE A 726 -10.34 58.06 -12.93
C ILE A 726 -10.69 56.57 -12.99
N ASN A 727 -11.74 56.14 -12.29
CA ASN A 727 -12.20 54.75 -12.33
C ASN A 727 -13.71 54.63 -11.98
N PRO A 728 -14.36 53.50 -12.32
CA PRO A 728 -15.80 53.34 -12.09
C PRO A 728 -16.23 53.57 -10.64
N GLY A 729 -17.02 54.62 -10.41
CA GLY A 729 -17.65 54.93 -9.11
C GLY A 729 -17.00 56.05 -8.28
N LYS A 730 -15.99 56.75 -8.80
CA LYS A 730 -15.44 57.96 -8.16
C LYS A 730 -16.46 59.11 -8.18
N PRO A 731 -16.42 60.06 -7.22
CA PRO A 731 -17.26 61.26 -7.27
C PRO A 731 -16.64 62.31 -8.22
N GLU A 732 -17.44 62.81 -9.17
CA GLU A 732 -17.06 63.88 -10.09
C GLU A 732 -16.42 65.08 -9.37
N LYS A 733 -15.20 65.40 -9.78
CA LYS A 733 -14.54 66.66 -9.49
C LYS A 733 -14.80 67.59 -10.67
N LEU A 734 -14.73 68.87 -10.40
CA LEU A 734 -14.73 69.87 -11.47
C LEU A 734 -13.29 69.92 -12.02
N ASN A 735 -12.87 68.88 -12.75
CA ASN A 735 -11.51 68.64 -13.24
C ASN A 735 -11.43 68.34 -14.77
N GLY A 736 -12.54 68.20 -15.49
CA GLY A 736 -12.57 68.06 -16.94
C GLY A 736 -12.40 66.63 -17.42
N PHE A 737 -12.36 65.68 -16.51
CA PHE A 737 -12.32 64.26 -16.76
C PHE A 737 -13.65 63.63 -16.37
N ASP A 738 -14.03 62.57 -17.05
CA ASP A 738 -15.10 61.69 -16.57
C ASP A 738 -14.47 60.80 -15.50
N ASP A 739 -14.42 61.30 -14.26
CA ASP A 739 -13.74 60.63 -13.15
C ASP A 739 -14.36 59.26 -12.85
N ASN A 740 -15.65 59.10 -13.15
CA ASN A 740 -16.44 57.93 -12.75
C ASN A 740 -16.76 56.95 -13.89
N CYS A 741 -16.24 57.21 -15.09
CA CYS A 741 -16.38 56.42 -16.30
C CYS A 741 -17.85 56.19 -16.75
N ASP A 742 -18.74 57.17 -16.61
CA ASP A 742 -20.16 57.07 -17.04
C ASP A 742 -20.53 57.84 -18.32
N ASP A 743 -19.52 58.29 -19.06
CA ASP A 743 -19.54 59.10 -20.28
C ASP A 743 -19.98 60.57 -20.07
N TYR A 744 -20.07 61.06 -18.83
CA TYR A 744 -20.37 62.46 -18.52
C TYR A 744 -19.21 63.11 -17.76
N ILE A 745 -18.91 64.37 -18.09
CA ILE A 745 -17.76 65.11 -17.52
C ILE A 745 -18.31 66.19 -16.59
N ASP A 746 -17.90 66.14 -15.32
CA ASP A 746 -18.11 67.12 -14.25
C ASP A 746 -19.59 67.54 -14.06
N GLU A 747 -20.53 66.60 -14.15
CA GLU A 747 -21.94 66.93 -13.95
C GLU A 747 -22.26 67.29 -12.49
N GLY A 748 -23.14 68.29 -12.32
CA GLY A 748 -23.56 68.76 -10.98
C GLY A 748 -23.00 70.11 -10.55
N PHE A 749 -22.08 70.73 -11.32
CA PHE A 749 -21.50 72.05 -11.00
C PHE A 749 -22.12 73.25 -11.78
N ASN A 750 -23.06 73.00 -12.70
CA ASN A 750 -23.61 74.03 -13.61
C ASN A 750 -24.58 75.04 -12.96
N PHE A 751 -24.73 75.04 -11.64
CA PHE A 751 -25.61 75.94 -10.89
C PHE A 751 -24.95 76.57 -9.65
N THR A 752 -23.68 76.30 -9.42
CA THR A 752 -22.87 76.90 -8.35
C THR A 752 -22.01 78.06 -8.90
N ASP A 753 -21.63 78.97 -8.01
CA ASP A 753 -20.91 80.24 -8.25
C ASP A 753 -20.26 80.59 -6.91
N ARG A 754 -19.05 80.08 -6.70
CA ARG A 754 -18.50 79.87 -5.37
C ARG A 754 -17.72 81.08 -4.86
N ASP A 755 -17.06 81.82 -5.75
CA ASP A 755 -16.25 83.01 -5.49
C ASP A 755 -17.05 84.33 -5.66
N ASN A 756 -18.16 84.31 -6.43
CA ASN A 756 -19.06 85.43 -6.75
C ASN A 756 -18.49 86.53 -7.66
N ASP A 757 -17.57 86.23 -8.59
CA ASP A 757 -17.11 87.16 -9.64
C ASP A 757 -18.17 87.42 -10.74
N GLY A 758 -19.18 86.53 -10.85
CA GLY A 758 -20.29 86.61 -11.79
C GLY A 758 -20.20 85.65 -12.98
N LEU A 759 -19.14 84.86 -13.09
CA LEU A 759 -19.12 83.61 -13.85
C LEU A 759 -19.72 82.47 -12.98
N LYS A 760 -19.88 81.27 -13.53
CA LYS A 760 -20.46 80.11 -12.82
C LYS A 760 -19.40 79.03 -12.80
N ASP A 761 -19.33 78.25 -11.71
CA ASP A 761 -18.23 77.29 -11.50
C ASP A 761 -17.98 76.41 -12.74
N TRP A 762 -19.03 75.84 -13.33
CA TRP A 762 -18.90 75.00 -14.52
C TRP A 762 -18.38 75.76 -15.77
N PRO A 763 -18.95 76.91 -16.18
CA PRO A 763 -18.32 77.78 -17.17
C PRO A 763 -16.91 78.31 -16.84
N GLU A 764 -16.61 78.64 -15.58
CA GLU A 764 -15.27 79.10 -15.18
C GLU A 764 -14.26 78.01 -15.44
N TYR A 765 -14.56 76.81 -14.98
CA TYR A 765 -13.68 75.68 -15.14
C TYR A 765 -13.59 75.15 -16.58
N HIS A 766 -14.72 74.96 -17.28
CA HIS A 766 -14.72 74.30 -18.60
C HIS A 766 -14.64 75.23 -19.81
N ILE A 767 -14.98 76.51 -19.64
CA ILE A 767 -15.04 77.46 -20.76
C ILE A 767 -13.96 78.53 -20.62
N HIS A 768 -13.60 78.92 -19.40
CA HIS A 768 -12.69 80.04 -19.15
C HIS A 768 -11.38 79.64 -18.46
N ASN A 769 -11.31 78.41 -17.95
CA ASN A 769 -10.26 77.81 -17.11
C ASN A 769 -9.88 78.58 -15.83
N THR A 770 -10.65 79.59 -15.44
CA THR A 770 -10.40 80.42 -14.24
C THR A 770 -10.70 79.64 -12.97
N ASP A 771 -9.98 79.92 -11.88
CA ASP A 771 -10.24 79.28 -10.59
C ASP A 771 -11.59 79.77 -10.07
N TYR A 772 -12.61 78.93 -10.20
CA TYR A 772 -13.97 79.17 -9.71
C TYR A 772 -14.08 79.43 -8.19
N ARG A 773 -12.98 79.49 -7.45
CA ARG A 773 -12.88 79.86 -6.03
C ARG A 773 -12.15 81.18 -5.78
N ASP A 774 -11.49 81.74 -6.79
CA ASP A 774 -10.79 83.03 -6.75
C ASP A 774 -11.37 83.96 -7.80
N ALA A 775 -11.57 85.22 -7.44
CA ALA A 775 -12.19 86.17 -8.36
C ALA A 775 -11.18 86.80 -9.34
N ASP A 776 -9.88 86.63 -9.12
CA ASP A 776 -8.76 87.22 -9.88
C ASP A 776 -7.65 86.16 -9.89
N THR A 777 -7.79 85.17 -10.78
CA THR A 777 -7.01 83.92 -10.73
C THR A 777 -5.54 84.21 -10.97
N ASP A 778 -5.23 85.09 -11.91
CA ASP A 778 -3.85 85.39 -12.25
C ASP A 778 -3.17 86.38 -11.30
N ASN A 779 -3.93 87.05 -10.43
CA ASN A 779 -3.45 87.98 -9.41
C ASN A 779 -2.59 89.13 -9.97
N ASP A 780 -2.70 89.41 -11.27
CA ASP A 780 -2.03 90.51 -11.97
C ASP A 780 -2.72 91.86 -11.69
N GLY A 781 -3.89 91.76 -11.06
CA GLY A 781 -4.74 92.83 -10.58
C GLY A 781 -6.01 93.03 -11.42
N LEU A 782 -6.37 92.08 -12.29
CA LEU A 782 -7.58 92.03 -13.10
C LEU A 782 -8.45 90.82 -12.69
N ASP A 783 -9.76 91.04 -12.46
CA ASP A 783 -10.65 89.92 -12.10
C ASP A 783 -11.09 89.10 -13.32
N ASP A 784 -11.22 87.78 -13.14
CA ASP A 784 -11.46 86.77 -14.17
C ASP A 784 -12.73 87.03 -14.96
N GLY A 785 -13.82 87.26 -14.23
CA GLY A 785 -15.10 87.67 -14.78
C GLY A 785 -14.99 88.91 -15.66
N SER A 786 -14.10 89.86 -15.34
CA SER A 786 -13.80 91.01 -16.20
C SER A 786 -12.92 90.65 -17.39
N GLU A 787 -11.86 89.86 -17.23
CA GLU A 787 -11.00 89.47 -18.35
C GLU A 787 -11.73 88.66 -19.41
N VAL A 788 -12.57 87.73 -18.97
CA VAL A 788 -13.40 86.91 -19.84
C VAL A 788 -14.55 87.70 -20.45
N ASN A 789 -15.39 88.35 -19.63
CA ASN A 789 -16.61 89.00 -20.14
C ASN A 789 -16.32 90.39 -20.75
N LEU A 790 -15.12 90.97 -20.54
CA LEU A 790 -14.76 92.34 -20.93
C LEU A 790 -13.44 92.49 -21.73
N TYR A 791 -12.36 91.69 -21.53
CA TYR A 791 -11.00 91.94 -22.10
C TYR A 791 -10.33 90.86 -22.98
N SER A 792 -10.87 89.64 -23.13
CA SER A 792 -10.20 88.57 -23.89
C SER A 792 -9.90 88.88 -25.36
N ASP A 793 -10.64 89.81 -25.97
CA ASP A 793 -10.36 90.35 -27.31
C ASP A 793 -9.00 91.10 -27.40
N LEU A 794 -8.31 91.35 -26.28
CA LEU A 794 -7.02 92.03 -26.18
C LEU A 794 -5.84 91.08 -25.83
N GLY A 795 -6.08 89.77 -25.73
CA GLY A 795 -5.06 88.72 -25.52
C GLY A 795 -4.75 88.40 -24.06
N ALA A 796 -5.24 89.24 -23.14
CA ALA A 796 -5.23 88.96 -21.72
C ALA A 796 -6.00 87.66 -21.47
N ASP A 797 -5.35 86.78 -20.73
CA ASP A 797 -5.87 85.51 -20.32
C ASP A 797 -6.05 85.61 -18.81
N PRO A 798 -7.28 85.43 -18.28
CA PRO A 798 -7.56 85.49 -16.85
C PRO A 798 -6.78 84.53 -15.96
N LEU A 799 -5.81 83.82 -16.51
CA LEU A 799 -4.96 82.85 -15.86
C LEU A 799 -3.50 83.21 -15.87
N ILE A 800 -3.12 84.28 -16.57
CA ILE A 800 -1.72 84.56 -16.87
C ILE A 800 -1.30 85.85 -16.22
N PHE A 801 -0.56 85.68 -15.11
CA PHE A 801 0.15 86.77 -14.47
C PHE A 801 1.20 87.26 -15.45
N ASP A 802 0.96 88.41 -16.05
CA ASP A 802 1.78 88.91 -17.15
C ASP A 802 3.13 89.52 -16.64
N GLU A 803 4.13 88.68 -16.28
CA GLU A 803 5.49 89.04 -15.77
C GLU A 803 6.73 88.47 -16.56
N ASP A 804 7.93 89.05 -16.35
CA ASP A 804 9.24 88.87 -17.08
C ASP A 804 10.39 88.71 -16.05
N MET A 805 11.02 87.51 -15.93
CA MET A 805 11.58 87.03 -14.65
C MET A 805 13.10 87.06 -14.45
N ASP A 806 13.94 86.44 -15.28
CA ASP A 806 15.41 86.58 -15.14
C ASP A 806 15.95 87.94 -15.65
N GLY A 807 15.05 88.72 -16.28
CA GLY A 807 15.29 90.07 -16.76
C GLY A 807 16.11 90.12 -18.05
N ASP A 808 16.15 89.03 -18.80
CA ASP A 808 16.67 88.97 -20.15
C ASP A 808 15.71 89.58 -21.21
N THR A 809 14.47 89.96 -20.77
CA THR A 809 13.40 90.75 -21.43
C THR A 809 12.35 90.01 -22.26
N TRP A 810 12.19 88.72 -22.03
CA TRP A 810 11.10 87.92 -22.59
C TRP A 810 10.04 87.67 -21.50
N TYR A 811 8.76 88.02 -21.74
CA TYR A 811 7.68 87.56 -20.85
C TYR A 811 7.64 86.05 -20.98
N TRP A 812 7.41 85.35 -19.88
CA TRP A 812 7.60 83.91 -19.73
C TRP A 812 7.08 83.02 -20.87
N PHE A 813 6.08 83.47 -21.64
CA PHE A 813 5.63 82.76 -22.84
C PHE A 813 6.63 82.80 -24.04
N GLU A 814 7.95 83.07 -23.83
CA GLU A 814 9.01 83.16 -24.87
C GLU A 814 10.46 82.55 -24.55
N ASP A 815 10.79 81.89 -23.40
CA ASP A 815 12.17 81.43 -22.96
C ASP A 815 12.32 79.91 -22.47
N CYS A 816 13.51 79.24 -22.51
CA CYS A 816 13.75 77.80 -22.13
C CYS A 816 14.19 77.52 -20.70
N ASP A 817 14.84 78.49 -20.06
CA ASP A 817 15.01 78.55 -18.60
C ASP A 817 15.06 80.03 -18.22
N ASP A 818 13.86 80.64 -18.14
CA ASP A 818 13.57 82.05 -17.81
C ASP A 818 14.00 82.46 -16.39
N ASP A 819 14.83 81.63 -15.75
CA ASP A 819 15.38 81.75 -14.41
C ASP A 819 16.91 81.50 -14.34
N ASN A 820 17.56 80.99 -15.40
CA ASN A 820 18.98 80.63 -15.38
C ASN A 820 19.74 80.99 -16.66
N ILE A 821 20.51 82.08 -16.56
CA ILE A 821 21.35 82.60 -17.64
C ILE A 821 22.40 81.61 -18.20
N LEU A 822 22.77 80.55 -17.46
CA LEU A 822 23.72 79.52 -17.90
C LEU A 822 23.04 78.32 -18.57
N ARG A 823 21.73 78.37 -18.79
CA ARG A 823 20.97 77.41 -19.60
C ARG A 823 20.10 78.16 -20.58
N SER A 824 20.78 78.66 -21.60
CA SER A 824 20.17 79.25 -22.78
C SER A 824 20.98 78.77 -23.98
N PRO A 825 20.40 78.71 -25.18
CA PRO A 825 21.07 78.06 -26.31
C PRO A 825 22.55 78.52 -26.57
N GLY A 826 23.59 77.66 -26.31
CA GLY A 826 25.02 77.73 -26.76
C GLY A 826 26.28 77.73 -25.80
N LEU A 827 26.60 76.68 -24.99
CA LEU A 827 27.72 76.51 -23.97
C LEU A 827 28.72 75.27 -24.13
N THR A 828 29.36 74.61 -23.10
CA THR A 828 30.39 73.47 -23.14
C THR A 828 30.37 72.52 -21.89
N GLU A 829 30.68 71.20 -22.04
CA GLU A 829 30.54 70.07 -21.05
C GLU A 829 31.61 69.88 -19.93
N ALA A 830 31.22 69.22 -18.83
CA ALA A 830 32.02 68.85 -17.65
C ALA A 830 31.56 67.49 -17.08
N LEU A 831 32.44 66.66 -16.47
CA LEU A 831 32.10 65.33 -15.89
C LEU A 831 31.19 65.45 -14.64
N ASP A 832 29.92 65.82 -14.89
CA ASP A 832 28.90 66.18 -13.90
C ASP A 832 27.46 65.79 -14.27
N SER A 833 27.31 65.09 -15.40
CA SER A 833 26.07 64.46 -15.85
C SER A 833 24.96 65.42 -16.30
N ILE A 834 25.29 66.64 -16.76
CA ILE A 834 24.35 67.66 -17.23
C ILE A 834 24.71 68.20 -18.62
N ASP A 835 23.74 68.22 -19.55
CA ASP A 835 23.86 68.94 -20.84
C ASP A 835 23.79 70.45 -20.62
N ASN A 836 24.91 71.14 -20.86
CA ASN A 836 25.03 72.56 -20.57
C ASN A 836 24.67 73.47 -21.75
N ASP A 837 24.52 72.96 -22.97
CA ASP A 837 24.28 73.79 -24.16
C ASP A 837 22.96 73.56 -24.90
N CYS A 838 22.10 72.70 -24.33
CA CYS A 838 20.76 72.37 -24.78
C CYS A 838 20.76 71.64 -26.13
N ASP A 839 21.71 70.72 -26.32
CA ASP A 839 21.87 69.88 -27.51
C ASP A 839 21.75 68.36 -27.31
N ASP A 840 21.58 67.90 -26.05
CA ASP A 840 21.18 66.56 -25.59
C ASP A 840 22.28 65.44 -25.43
N GLU A 841 23.60 65.69 -25.41
CA GLU A 841 24.68 64.70 -25.05
C GLU A 841 25.45 65.04 -23.73
N VAL A 842 26.07 64.04 -23.04
CA VAL A 842 26.61 64.18 -21.65
C VAL A 842 27.95 63.42 -21.39
N ASP A 843 28.93 64.07 -20.74
CA ASP A 843 30.16 63.53 -20.08
C ASP A 843 31.21 62.73 -20.92
N GLU A 844 31.13 62.72 -22.25
CA GLU A 844 31.77 61.73 -23.14
C GLU A 844 33.32 61.73 -23.24
N ASP A 845 34.05 62.55 -22.48
CA ASP A 845 35.49 62.80 -22.64
C ASP A 845 36.45 61.91 -21.77
N PHE A 846 35.97 60.97 -20.92
CA PHE A 846 36.76 60.38 -19.80
C PHE A 846 36.99 58.83 -19.77
N ILE A 847 36.60 58.07 -20.80
CA ILE A 847 36.44 56.59 -20.76
C ILE A 847 37.72 55.71 -20.62
N ASP A 848 38.92 56.15 -21.04
CA ASP A 848 40.13 55.27 -21.15
C ASP A 848 41.29 55.63 -20.17
N LEU A 849 41.03 56.43 -19.14
CA LEU A 849 42.06 56.97 -18.23
C LEU A 849 42.10 56.15 -16.93
N ASP A 850 43.27 55.72 -16.43
CA ASP A 850 43.51 55.07 -15.11
C ASP A 850 44.61 55.86 -14.41
N THR A 851 44.26 56.56 -13.33
CA THR A 851 45.10 57.60 -12.74
C THR A 851 45.95 57.12 -11.54
N ASP A 852 45.59 56.06 -10.81
CA ASP A 852 46.32 55.60 -9.60
C ASP A 852 46.98 54.20 -9.69
N SER A 853 46.72 53.44 -10.75
CA SER A 853 47.40 52.18 -11.11
C SER A 853 47.20 51.00 -10.15
N ASP A 854 46.05 50.90 -9.52
CA ASP A 854 45.63 49.76 -8.70
C ASP A 854 45.06 48.57 -9.51
N GLY A 855 44.66 48.84 -10.75
CA GLY A 855 44.07 47.87 -11.67
C GLY A 855 42.72 48.28 -12.29
N LEU A 856 42.13 49.42 -11.92
CA LEU A 856 40.82 49.95 -12.39
C LEU A 856 40.97 51.26 -13.21
N SER A 857 39.91 51.75 -13.89
CA SER A 857 39.96 52.99 -14.72
C SER A 857 39.06 54.11 -14.18
N ASP A 858 39.42 55.40 -14.34
CA ASP A 858 38.69 56.57 -13.80
C ASP A 858 37.20 56.58 -14.17
N TYR A 859 36.85 56.11 -15.37
CA TYR A 859 35.46 55.99 -15.80
C TYR A 859 34.77 54.83 -15.09
N ASP A 860 35.44 53.69 -14.95
CA ASP A 860 34.88 52.53 -14.25
C ASP A 860 34.77 52.77 -12.74
N GLU A 861 35.75 53.43 -12.16
CA GLU A 861 35.76 53.87 -10.77
C GLU A 861 34.67 54.92 -10.51
N TYR A 862 34.43 55.87 -11.44
CA TYR A 862 33.36 56.87 -11.26
C TYR A 862 31.94 56.32 -11.53
N TYR A 863 31.74 55.50 -12.56
CA TYR A 863 30.40 55.04 -12.97
C TYR A 863 30.02 53.65 -12.47
N PHE A 864 30.96 52.74 -12.24
CA PHE A 864 30.65 51.33 -11.98
C PHE A 864 31.09 50.82 -10.61
N ILE A 865 32.24 51.25 -10.10
CA ILE A 865 32.83 50.70 -8.86
C ILE A 865 32.72 51.69 -7.70
N SER A 866 32.59 52.99 -7.99
CA SER A 866 32.47 54.09 -7.01
C SER A 866 33.68 54.25 -6.07
N THR A 867 34.84 53.68 -6.43
CA THR A 867 36.14 53.93 -5.78
C THR A 867 36.71 55.26 -6.24
N ASN A 868 37.70 55.79 -5.52
CA ASN A 868 38.28 57.08 -5.86
C ASN A 868 39.32 56.92 -6.97
N PRO A 869 39.14 57.52 -8.17
CA PRO A 869 40.07 57.38 -9.30
C PRO A 869 41.53 57.82 -9.09
N ASN A 870 41.88 58.27 -7.89
CA ASN A 870 43.19 58.79 -7.57
C ASN A 870 43.78 58.15 -6.30
N ASP A 871 43.17 57.10 -5.75
CA ASP A 871 43.54 56.43 -4.51
C ASP A 871 43.27 54.91 -4.53
N GLY A 872 44.28 54.11 -4.86
CA GLY A 872 44.17 52.66 -5.10
C GLY A 872 44.02 51.73 -3.88
N ASP A 873 43.50 52.27 -2.79
CA ASP A 873 43.14 51.60 -1.51
C ASP A 873 42.15 52.57 -0.84
N THR A 874 40.93 52.59 -1.38
CA THR A 874 39.90 53.60 -1.14
C THR A 874 39.43 53.56 0.32
N ASP A 875 39.37 52.40 0.96
CA ASP A 875 38.91 52.24 2.34
C ASP A 875 40.04 52.13 3.40
N ASN A 876 41.30 51.98 2.96
CA ASN A 876 42.51 52.02 3.79
C ASN A 876 42.63 50.87 4.80
N ASP A 877 42.08 49.69 4.52
CA ASP A 877 42.27 48.50 5.36
C ASP A 877 43.60 47.77 5.10
N GLY A 878 44.27 48.12 4.01
CA GLY A 878 45.57 47.57 3.62
C GLY A 878 45.51 46.50 2.54
N LEU A 879 44.32 46.19 2.02
CA LEU A 879 44.09 45.51 0.75
C LEU A 879 43.89 46.57 -0.35
N PRO A 880 44.55 46.47 -1.52
CA PRO A 880 44.28 47.39 -2.63
C PRO A 880 42.93 47.09 -3.30
N ASP A 881 42.20 48.12 -3.74
CA ASP A 881 40.85 47.98 -4.33
C ASP A 881 40.83 46.96 -5.48
N GLY A 882 41.83 47.06 -6.36
CA GLY A 882 42.01 46.11 -7.46
C GLY A 882 42.27 44.65 -7.03
N VAL A 883 42.82 44.38 -5.84
CA VAL A 883 43.04 43.02 -5.30
C VAL A 883 41.75 42.46 -4.73
N GLU A 884 40.97 43.26 -4.01
CA GLU A 884 39.68 42.84 -3.47
C GLU A 884 38.72 42.49 -4.59
N VAL A 885 38.56 43.37 -5.57
CA VAL A 885 37.67 43.14 -6.73
C VAL A 885 38.13 41.96 -7.59
N ASN A 886 39.43 41.75 -7.78
CA ASN A 886 39.92 40.73 -8.71
C ASN A 886 40.33 39.39 -8.06
N THR A 887 40.55 39.33 -6.74
CA THR A 887 41.10 38.12 -6.05
C THR A 887 40.20 37.59 -4.95
N TYR A 888 39.63 38.47 -4.12
CA TYR A 888 38.87 38.08 -2.92
C TYR A 888 37.37 38.39 -2.99
N ALA A 889 36.89 38.96 -4.11
CA ALA A 889 35.49 39.27 -4.34
C ALA A 889 34.55 38.05 -4.18
N GLU A 890 34.99 36.84 -4.55
CA GLU A 890 34.19 35.61 -4.37
C GLU A 890 34.05 35.19 -2.89
N LEU A 891 34.92 35.70 -2.01
CA LEU A 891 34.85 35.49 -0.55
C LEU A 891 34.20 36.67 0.19
N GLY A 892 33.73 37.70 -0.53
CA GLY A 892 32.95 38.81 0.05
C GLY A 892 33.72 40.09 0.35
N ALA A 893 35.03 40.16 0.05
CA ALA A 893 35.83 41.39 0.21
C ALA A 893 35.33 42.51 -0.72
N ASN A 894 35.33 43.76 -0.24
CA ASN A 894 34.75 44.91 -0.95
C ASN A 894 35.60 46.18 -0.77
N PRO A 895 36.13 46.76 -1.87
CA PRO A 895 37.11 47.86 -1.86
C PRO A 895 36.62 49.22 -1.31
N LEU A 896 35.35 49.28 -0.91
CA LEU A 896 34.73 50.47 -0.32
C LEU A 896 34.44 50.29 1.17
N VAL A 897 34.73 49.10 1.71
CA VAL A 897 34.33 48.68 3.04
C VAL A 897 35.53 48.03 3.72
N PHE A 898 36.08 48.76 4.67
CA PHE A 898 37.18 48.31 5.52
C PHE A 898 36.91 46.91 6.10
N ASP A 899 37.72 45.92 5.74
CA ASP A 899 37.63 44.55 6.24
C ASP A 899 38.29 44.44 7.62
N GLU A 900 37.48 44.34 8.69
CA GLU A 900 37.97 44.20 10.07
C GLU A 900 38.43 42.74 10.36
N ASP A 901 39.52 42.62 11.12
CA ASP A 901 39.95 41.43 11.88
C ASP A 901 39.62 41.79 13.34
N SER A 902 38.40 41.45 13.76
CA SER A 902 37.73 42.08 14.90
C SER A 902 38.27 41.60 16.25
N ASP A 903 38.68 40.34 16.34
CA ASP A 903 39.25 39.73 17.53
C ASP A 903 40.80 39.76 17.56
N GLY A 904 41.45 40.04 16.43
CA GLY A 904 42.88 40.23 16.30
C GLY A 904 43.69 38.93 16.30
N ASP A 905 43.08 37.80 15.94
CA ASP A 905 43.73 36.50 15.86
C ASP A 905 44.65 36.36 14.60
N GLY A 906 44.43 37.24 13.61
CA GLY A 906 45.20 37.36 12.38
C GLY A 906 44.53 36.80 11.13
N TRP A 907 43.28 36.36 11.22
CA TRP A 907 42.37 36.08 10.11
C TRP A 907 41.36 37.22 9.97
N TYR A 908 40.95 37.53 8.73
CA TYR A 908 39.91 38.54 8.51
C TYR A 908 38.54 37.87 8.56
N TRP A 909 37.48 38.65 8.75
CA TRP A 909 36.12 38.14 8.92
C TRP A 909 35.62 37.16 7.84
N PHE A 910 36.16 37.23 6.63
CA PHE A 910 35.83 36.33 5.53
C PHE A 910 36.70 35.06 5.44
N GLN A 911 37.66 34.90 6.34
CA GLN A 911 38.57 33.76 6.46
C GLN A 911 38.37 32.99 7.78
N ASP A 912 37.73 33.63 8.75
CA ASP A 912 37.39 33.08 10.05
C ASP A 912 35.91 32.65 10.09
N CYS A 913 35.60 31.59 10.83
CA CYS A 913 34.21 31.16 11.03
C CYS A 913 33.49 32.00 12.10
N ASN A 914 34.22 32.68 12.99
CA ASN A 914 33.67 33.67 13.93
C ASN A 914 34.70 34.75 14.35
N ASP A 915 34.79 35.81 13.53
CA ASP A 915 35.75 36.93 13.68
C ASP A 915 35.62 37.76 14.97
N ASP A 916 34.58 37.53 15.78
CA ASP A 916 34.36 38.21 17.05
C ASP A 916 34.93 37.42 18.26
N ASP A 917 35.40 36.18 18.07
CA ASP A 917 35.79 35.26 19.15
C ASP A 917 37.15 34.59 18.92
N ILE A 918 38.18 35.13 19.59
CA ILE A 918 39.58 34.65 19.53
C ILE A 918 39.78 33.17 19.94
N GLU A 919 38.76 32.53 20.52
CA GLU A 919 38.76 31.11 20.89
C GLU A 919 38.19 30.20 19.78
N ILE A 920 37.85 30.78 18.62
CA ILE A 920 37.40 30.10 17.40
C ILE A 920 38.34 30.54 16.29
N SER A 921 39.09 29.60 15.72
CA SER A 921 39.89 29.85 14.52
C SER A 921 40.31 28.52 13.92
N PRO A 922 40.66 28.44 12.62
CA PRO A 922 41.03 27.19 11.92
C PRO A 922 42.25 26.39 12.45
N SER A 923 42.77 26.70 13.64
CA SER A 923 43.98 26.11 14.21
C SER A 923 43.95 25.84 15.73
N LEU A 924 42.80 25.94 16.39
CA LEU A 924 42.63 25.65 17.82
C LEU A 924 42.31 24.15 18.08
N ILE A 925 41.98 23.79 19.32
CA ILE A 925 41.64 22.42 19.76
C ILE A 925 40.34 22.54 20.55
N GLU A 926 39.42 21.60 20.34
CA GLU A 926 38.11 21.54 20.96
C GLU A 926 38.10 21.50 22.49
N MET A 927 37.10 22.18 23.06
CA MET A 927 36.75 22.21 24.47
C MET A 927 35.26 21.90 24.62
N LEU A 928 34.85 21.21 25.69
CA LEU A 928 33.43 20.94 25.97
C LEU A 928 32.70 22.23 26.41
N ASP A 929 32.47 23.15 25.48
CA ASP A 929 31.84 24.46 25.69
C ASP A 929 30.84 24.89 24.60
N ASN A 930 30.43 23.93 23.76
CA ASN A 930 29.44 24.04 22.67
C ASN A 930 29.86 25.05 21.59
N LYS A 931 31.15 25.05 21.25
CA LYS A 931 31.72 25.85 20.16
C LYS A 931 32.63 24.98 19.32
N ASP A 932 32.48 25.08 18.01
CA ASP A 932 33.48 24.61 17.04
C ASP A 932 34.71 25.51 17.18
N ASN A 933 35.65 25.13 18.05
CA ASN A 933 36.84 25.92 18.34
C ASN A 933 37.81 25.91 17.15
N ASP A 934 37.84 24.85 16.35
CA ASP A 934 38.82 24.67 15.27
C ASP A 934 38.29 24.88 13.83
N CYS A 935 37.06 25.34 13.69
CA CYS A 935 36.36 25.68 12.44
C CYS A 935 36.30 24.52 11.42
N ASP A 936 36.27 23.27 11.88
CA ASP A 936 36.16 22.11 10.99
C ASP A 936 34.71 21.69 10.70
N GLY A 937 33.75 22.28 11.42
CA GLY A 937 32.32 22.13 11.25
C GLY A 937 31.65 21.20 12.25
N ASP A 938 32.40 20.53 13.13
CA ASP A 938 31.89 19.72 14.22
C ASP A 938 32.10 20.45 15.56
N ILE A 939 31.19 20.26 16.53
CA ILE A 939 31.23 20.94 17.84
C ILE A 939 31.57 19.90 18.92
N ASP A 940 32.60 20.14 19.73
CA ASP A 940 32.95 19.37 20.93
C ASP A 940 33.14 17.84 20.69
N GLU A 941 33.52 17.42 19.48
CA GLU A 941 33.51 16.02 19.03
C GLU A 941 34.52 15.11 19.75
N ASP A 942 35.52 15.70 20.41
CA ASP A 942 36.49 14.98 21.23
C ASP A 942 35.87 14.32 22.49
N PHE A 943 34.62 14.64 22.84
CA PHE A 943 33.95 14.20 24.08
C PHE A 943 32.90 13.10 23.90
N TYR A 944 32.58 12.68 22.67
CA TYR A 944 31.55 11.66 22.35
C TYR A 944 31.74 10.27 22.99
N THR A 945 32.92 9.97 23.53
CA THR A 945 33.26 8.61 24.04
C THR A 945 33.74 8.60 25.48
N ILE A 946 33.74 9.76 26.14
CA ILE A 946 34.15 9.92 27.53
C ILE A 946 32.88 9.88 28.38
N ASP A 947 32.88 9.07 29.44
CA ASP A 947 31.81 8.98 30.45
C ASP A 947 32.50 9.12 31.81
N THR A 948 32.33 10.27 32.45
CA THR A 948 33.12 10.69 33.60
C THR A 948 32.58 10.15 34.92
N ASP A 949 31.26 10.04 35.11
CA ASP A 949 30.65 9.58 36.36
C ASP A 949 30.17 8.10 36.33
N ASN A 950 30.14 7.46 35.16
CA ASN A 950 29.81 6.06 34.90
C ASN A 950 28.33 5.71 35.11
N ASP A 951 27.43 6.65 34.85
CA ASP A 951 25.98 6.41 34.87
C ASP A 951 25.45 5.76 33.57
N GLY A 952 26.27 5.75 32.51
CA GLY A 952 26.00 5.16 31.21
C GLY A 952 25.85 6.14 30.04
N LEU A 953 25.87 7.45 30.30
CA LEU A 953 25.84 8.51 29.29
C LEU A 953 27.25 9.07 29.04
N SER A 954 27.53 9.56 27.83
CA SER A 954 28.80 10.26 27.58
C SER A 954 28.74 11.72 28.02
N ASP A 955 29.88 12.29 28.42
CA ASP A 955 30.03 13.70 28.80
C ASP A 955 29.47 14.64 27.71
N PHE A 956 29.59 14.26 26.43
CA PHE A 956 28.97 15.00 25.33
C PHE A 956 27.45 14.95 25.40
N GLU A 957 26.86 13.76 25.55
CA GLU A 957 25.40 13.57 25.62
C GLU A 957 24.81 14.28 26.84
N GLU A 958 25.48 14.18 27.98
CA GLU A 958 25.10 14.85 29.21
C GLU A 958 25.18 16.38 29.08
N TYR A 959 26.22 16.92 28.45
CA TYR A 959 26.37 18.37 28.30
C TYR A 959 25.48 18.98 27.21
N HIS A 960 25.38 18.33 26.04
CA HIS A 960 24.69 18.89 24.86
C HIS A 960 23.23 18.48 24.76
N ASN A 961 22.92 17.22 25.03
CA ASN A 961 21.60 16.66 24.74
C ASN A 961 20.70 16.70 25.97
N ILE A 962 21.26 16.43 27.15
CA ILE A 962 20.48 16.15 28.36
C ILE A 962 20.63 17.27 29.41
N THR A 963 21.73 18.01 29.36
CA THR A 963 22.11 19.08 30.30
C THR A 963 22.24 18.64 31.77
N SER A 964 22.43 17.32 32.01
CA SER A 964 22.82 16.76 33.30
C SER A 964 24.27 17.14 33.65
N ASP A 965 24.61 17.10 34.94
CA ASP A 965 26.00 17.32 35.36
C ASP A 965 26.79 16.05 35.09
N TYR A 966 27.58 16.03 34.01
CA TYR A 966 28.48 14.93 33.60
C TYR A 966 29.52 14.46 34.64
N ASN A 967 29.43 14.96 35.87
CA ASN A 967 30.24 14.53 37.01
C ASN A 967 29.40 13.99 38.19
N ASP A 968 28.07 13.90 38.07
CA ASP A 968 27.14 13.50 39.11
C ASP A 968 26.07 12.54 38.58
N GLU A 969 26.16 11.27 38.98
CA GLU A 969 25.30 10.18 38.49
C GLU A 969 23.78 10.34 38.76
N ASP A 970 23.36 11.35 39.54
CA ASP A 970 21.96 11.62 39.93
C ASP A 970 21.83 13.15 40.11
N THR A 971 21.64 13.86 39.01
CA THR A 971 21.75 15.32 38.94
C THR A 971 20.65 16.02 39.75
N ASP A 972 19.43 15.48 39.79
CA ASP A 972 18.32 16.09 40.51
C ASP A 972 18.10 15.59 41.95
N GLY A 973 18.71 14.44 42.29
CA GLY A 973 18.75 13.87 43.62
C GLY A 973 17.47 13.16 44.05
N ASP A 974 16.63 12.71 43.12
CA ASP A 974 15.39 11.98 43.41
C ASP A 974 15.62 10.49 43.73
N GLY A 975 16.80 9.98 43.41
CA GLY A 975 17.27 8.63 43.69
C GLY A 975 17.16 7.66 42.52
N ILE A 976 16.83 8.15 41.33
CA ILE A 976 17.05 7.51 40.03
C ILE A 976 18.31 8.15 39.42
N ASN A 977 19.17 7.37 38.75
CA ASN A 977 20.39 7.91 38.15
C ASN A 977 20.11 8.39 36.72
N ASP A 978 20.78 9.44 36.26
CA ASP A 978 20.44 10.16 35.02
C ASP A 978 20.44 9.23 33.79
N GLY A 979 21.44 8.35 33.69
CA GLY A 979 21.49 7.33 32.65
C GLY A 979 20.34 6.32 32.67
N LEU A 980 19.78 5.98 33.83
CA LEU A 980 18.60 5.10 33.91
C LEU A 980 17.33 5.86 33.52
N GLU A 981 17.22 7.12 33.91
CA GLU A 981 16.14 8.02 33.52
C GLU A 981 16.08 8.18 32.01
N VAL A 982 17.21 8.50 31.38
CA VAL A 982 17.26 8.74 29.94
C VAL A 982 17.23 7.45 29.12
N LEU A 983 18.05 6.45 29.45
CA LEU A 983 18.19 5.26 28.59
C LEU A 983 17.08 4.23 28.78
N THR A 984 16.41 4.24 29.93
CA THR A 984 15.42 3.19 30.27
C THR A 984 14.04 3.74 30.57
N LYS A 985 13.93 4.86 31.30
CA LYS A 985 12.64 5.42 31.71
C LYS A 985 12.11 6.52 30.81
N MET A 986 12.96 7.05 29.91
CA MET A 986 12.68 8.21 29.08
C MET A 986 12.16 9.43 29.87
N SER A 987 12.59 9.57 31.13
CA SER A 987 12.27 10.71 32.01
C SER A 987 13.36 11.79 31.95
N ASP A 988 13.01 13.00 32.35
CA ASP A 988 13.94 14.14 32.40
C ASP A 988 14.78 14.09 33.69
N PRO A 989 16.10 13.86 33.62
CA PRO A 989 16.98 13.69 34.79
C PRO A 989 17.26 14.99 35.56
N LEU A 990 16.67 16.10 35.12
CA LEU A 990 16.69 17.37 35.84
C LEU A 990 15.42 17.60 36.66
N THR A 991 14.44 16.71 36.53
CA THR A 991 13.09 16.87 37.08
C THR A 991 12.81 15.81 38.13
N PHE A 992 12.85 16.24 39.39
CA PHE A 992 12.61 15.37 40.54
C PHE A 992 11.23 14.72 40.49
N ASN A 993 11.18 13.39 40.29
CA ASN A 993 9.96 12.61 40.11
C ASN A 993 9.47 11.96 41.42
N PHE A 994 8.15 11.79 41.57
CA PHE A 994 7.53 11.18 42.75
C PHE A 994 6.37 10.27 42.37
N ASP A 995 6.24 9.12 43.05
CA ASP A 995 5.01 8.34 43.12
C ASP A 995 4.18 8.86 44.34
N ASN A 996 3.15 9.67 44.08
CA ASN A 996 2.39 10.34 45.15
C ASN A 996 1.27 9.48 45.74
N ASP A 997 0.71 8.56 44.99
CA ASP A 997 -0.42 7.73 45.43
C ASP A 997 -0.04 6.28 45.80
N ASN A 998 1.22 5.91 45.58
CA ASN A 998 1.90 4.65 45.91
C ASN A 998 1.34 3.46 45.15
N ASP A 999 1.07 3.61 43.85
CA ASP A 999 0.67 2.55 42.95
C ASP A 999 1.82 1.91 42.15
N ASP A 1000 3.07 2.32 42.46
CA ASP A 1000 4.33 1.90 41.87
C ASP A 1000 4.61 2.49 40.45
N TYR A 1001 3.80 3.45 39.98
CA TYR A 1001 4.09 4.31 38.83
C TYR A 1001 4.49 5.70 39.31
N TYR A 1002 5.49 6.31 38.67
CA TYR A 1002 5.91 7.68 38.99
C TYR A 1002 5.04 8.71 38.27
N ASP A 1003 5.05 9.96 38.72
CA ASP A 1003 4.23 11.06 38.18
C ASP A 1003 4.35 11.34 36.68
N PHE A 1004 5.40 10.84 36.02
CA PHE A 1004 5.56 10.90 34.56
C PHE A 1004 5.06 9.65 33.83
N GLU A 1005 4.91 8.52 34.52
CA GLU A 1005 4.34 7.27 33.99
C GLU A 1005 2.82 7.24 34.18
N ASP A 1006 2.30 7.98 35.16
CA ASP A 1006 0.88 8.04 35.49
C ASP A 1006 0.23 9.35 35.02
N CYS A 1007 -0.79 9.24 34.16
CA CYS A 1007 -1.56 10.37 33.66
C CYS A 1007 -2.38 11.07 34.75
N ASN A 1008 -2.58 10.46 35.92
CA ASN A 1008 -3.11 11.08 37.12
C ASN A 1008 -2.59 10.42 38.43
N ASP A 1009 -1.35 10.73 38.79
CA ASP A 1009 -0.59 10.35 40.02
C ASP A 1009 -1.23 10.79 41.37
N LEU A 1010 -2.50 11.17 41.37
CA LEU A 1010 -3.30 11.36 42.58
C LEU A 1010 -4.40 10.31 42.73
N ASP A 1011 -4.57 9.42 41.75
CA ASP A 1011 -5.64 8.44 41.66
C ASP A 1011 -5.17 7.07 41.12
N SER A 1012 -4.70 6.21 42.03
CA SER A 1012 -4.26 4.82 41.82
C SER A 1012 -5.18 3.86 41.04
N GLU A 1013 -6.35 4.31 40.59
CA GLU A 1013 -7.22 3.59 39.64
C GLU A 1013 -6.99 4.02 38.17
N ILE A 1014 -6.15 5.02 37.94
CA ILE A 1014 -5.74 5.55 36.63
C ILE A 1014 -4.23 5.39 36.59
N ASN A 1015 -3.73 4.50 35.74
CA ASN A 1015 -2.30 4.24 35.53
C ASN A 1015 -2.12 3.32 34.32
N PRO A 1016 -0.91 3.19 33.75
CA PRO A 1016 -0.63 2.37 32.57
C PRO A 1016 -1.09 0.89 32.58
N SER A 1017 -1.47 0.36 33.75
CA SER A 1017 -1.92 -1.03 33.90
C SER A 1017 -3.39 -1.18 34.29
N SER A 1018 -4.13 -0.08 34.34
CA SER A 1018 -5.54 -0.07 34.67
C SER A 1018 -6.39 -0.59 33.50
N ILE A 1019 -7.65 -0.93 33.79
CA ILE A 1019 -8.59 -1.46 32.79
C ILE A 1019 -9.63 -0.39 32.51
N GLU A 1020 -9.73 -0.01 31.25
CA GLU A 1020 -10.72 0.95 30.74
C GLU A 1020 -12.15 0.65 31.23
N VAL A 1021 -12.84 1.69 31.73
CA VAL A 1021 -14.25 1.61 32.09
C VAL A 1021 -15.01 2.79 31.50
N TRP A 1022 -16.18 2.54 30.89
CA TRP A 1022 -16.97 3.56 30.18
C TRP A 1022 -17.38 4.75 31.09
N ASN A 1023 -16.50 5.73 31.25
CA ASN A 1023 -16.55 6.79 32.25
C ASN A 1023 -16.13 8.17 31.69
N GLY A 1024 -15.54 8.21 30.49
CA GLY A 1024 -15.06 9.41 29.80
C GLY A 1024 -13.67 9.88 30.22
N LEU A 1025 -12.86 9.00 30.81
CA LEU A 1025 -11.47 9.18 31.19
C LEU A 1025 -10.62 8.13 30.46
N ASP A 1026 -9.34 8.41 30.35
CA ASP A 1026 -8.31 7.47 29.93
C ASP A 1026 -7.78 6.85 31.23
N ASP A 1027 -8.22 5.64 31.53
CA ASP A 1027 -7.91 4.96 32.79
C ASP A 1027 -6.54 4.24 32.69
N ASP A 1028 -6.17 3.74 31.51
CA ASP A 1028 -4.91 3.05 31.25
C ASP A 1028 -3.78 3.95 30.69
N CYS A 1029 -4.00 5.26 30.67
CA CYS A 1029 -3.02 6.29 30.30
C CYS A 1029 -2.39 6.08 28.91
N ASN A 1030 -3.14 5.53 27.97
CA ASN A 1030 -2.69 5.28 26.59
C ASN A 1030 -3.03 6.44 25.62
N ASP A 1031 -3.50 7.58 26.16
CA ASP A 1031 -4.02 8.77 25.48
C ASP A 1031 -5.34 8.55 24.71
N LEU A 1032 -5.98 7.39 24.85
CA LEU A 1032 -7.25 7.03 24.22
C LEU A 1032 -8.34 6.81 25.27
N VAL A 1033 -9.30 7.72 25.29
CA VAL A 1033 -10.43 7.67 26.24
C VAL A 1033 -11.41 6.53 25.93
N ASP A 1034 -11.71 5.69 26.93
CA ASP A 1034 -12.70 4.61 26.90
C ASP A 1034 -12.45 3.59 25.75
N ASP A 1035 -11.19 3.33 25.41
CA ASP A 1035 -10.82 2.46 24.28
C ASP A 1035 -10.97 0.96 24.61
N ASN A 1036 -10.89 0.10 23.59
CA ASN A 1036 -11.07 -1.36 23.72
C ASN A 1036 -12.37 -1.87 24.41
N LEU A 1037 -13.33 -0.98 24.67
CA LEU A 1037 -14.61 -1.29 25.29
C LEU A 1037 -15.69 -1.70 24.28
N ARG A 1038 -16.31 -2.86 24.49
CA ARG A 1038 -17.53 -3.27 23.76
C ARG A 1038 -18.78 -2.55 24.29
N ARG A 1039 -18.94 -1.28 23.93
CA ARG A 1039 -20.03 -0.37 24.37
C ARG A 1039 -21.43 -0.91 24.09
N GLU A 1040 -21.60 -1.71 23.03
CA GLU A 1040 -22.84 -2.41 22.67
C GLU A 1040 -23.42 -3.29 23.80
N ASN A 1041 -22.56 -3.88 24.63
CA ASN A 1041 -22.97 -4.78 25.71
C ASN A 1041 -23.32 -4.04 27.01
N LEU A 1042 -22.91 -2.78 27.12
CA LEU A 1042 -23.14 -1.92 28.27
C LEU A 1042 -24.48 -1.16 28.16
N VAL A 1043 -24.95 -0.92 26.93
CA VAL A 1043 -26.22 -0.21 26.64
C VAL A 1043 -27.39 -1.18 26.51
N LEU A 1044 -28.46 -0.95 27.28
CA LEU A 1044 -29.69 -1.74 27.21
C LEU A 1044 -30.67 -1.20 26.16
N THR A 1045 -30.90 -1.98 25.11
CA THR A 1045 -31.85 -1.68 24.02
C THR A 1045 -33.28 -2.16 24.31
N VAL A 1046 -34.27 -1.38 23.87
CA VAL A 1046 -35.70 -1.71 23.95
C VAL A 1046 -36.38 -1.41 22.62
N PRO A 1047 -37.01 -2.38 21.93
CA PRO A 1047 -36.92 -3.83 22.12
C PRO A 1047 -35.48 -4.38 21.95
N ARG A 1048 -35.20 -5.56 22.50
CA ARG A 1048 -33.88 -6.21 22.36
C ARG A 1048 -33.61 -6.63 20.91
N THR A 1049 -32.37 -6.46 20.46
CA THR A 1049 -31.86 -6.53 19.08
C THR A 1049 -31.75 -7.93 18.44
N GLN A 1050 -32.69 -8.86 18.66
CA GLN A 1050 -32.58 -10.23 18.08
C GLN A 1050 -33.85 -10.76 17.39
N ILE A 1051 -34.85 -9.93 17.10
CA ILE A 1051 -36.10 -10.36 16.46
C ILE A 1051 -36.58 -9.28 15.48
N VAL A 1052 -36.93 -9.67 14.25
CA VAL A 1052 -37.63 -8.79 13.30
C VAL A 1052 -38.95 -8.34 13.91
N HIS A 1053 -39.12 -7.03 14.12
CA HIS A 1053 -40.30 -6.48 14.77
C HIS A 1053 -41.40 -6.18 13.75
N GLU A 1054 -42.52 -6.91 13.81
CA GLU A 1054 -43.69 -6.60 12.98
C GLU A 1054 -44.36 -5.31 13.47
N TRP A 1055 -44.51 -4.31 12.58
CA TRP A 1055 -45.17 -3.04 12.89
C TRP A 1055 -46.40 -2.82 12.01
N ASP A 1056 -47.59 -2.88 12.62
CA ASP A 1056 -48.83 -2.42 11.99
C ASP A 1056 -48.91 -0.89 12.08
N SER A 1057 -48.33 -0.24 11.08
CA SER A 1057 -48.19 1.22 11.04
C SER A 1057 -49.51 1.97 11.17
N VAL A 1058 -50.67 1.35 10.88
CA VAL A 1058 -51.98 2.03 10.94
C VAL A 1058 -52.56 2.05 12.36
N ASN A 1059 -52.21 1.08 13.20
CA ASN A 1059 -52.85 0.88 14.50
C ASN A 1059 -51.88 0.86 15.70
N GLU A 1060 -50.57 0.87 15.45
CA GLU A 1060 -49.54 0.76 16.47
C GLU A 1060 -48.52 1.90 16.36
N THR A 1061 -48.09 2.42 17.51
CA THR A 1061 -46.98 3.38 17.63
C THR A 1061 -45.69 2.60 17.85
N LEU A 1062 -44.67 2.90 17.05
CA LEU A 1062 -43.36 2.26 17.13
C LEU A 1062 -42.49 3.01 18.15
N ILE A 1063 -41.87 2.27 19.07
CA ILE A 1063 -41.07 2.85 20.15
C ILE A 1063 -39.76 2.07 20.29
N PHE A 1064 -38.64 2.77 20.17
CA PHE A 1064 -37.30 2.27 20.47
C PHE A 1064 -36.65 3.11 21.57
N GLY A 1065 -35.76 2.52 22.35
CA GLY A 1065 -35.02 3.25 23.38
C GLY A 1065 -33.71 2.60 23.81
N LEU A 1066 -32.78 3.46 24.20
CA LEU A 1066 -31.45 3.16 24.73
C LEU A 1066 -31.41 3.54 26.21
N ASN A 1067 -30.89 2.65 27.07
CA ASN A 1067 -30.79 2.87 28.51
C ASN A 1067 -29.41 2.41 29.03
N ASN A 1068 -29.06 2.79 30.27
CA ASN A 1068 -27.76 2.53 30.91
C ASN A 1068 -26.56 3.29 30.31
N ILE A 1069 -26.79 4.43 29.65
CA ILE A 1069 -25.71 5.35 29.27
C ILE A 1069 -25.27 6.12 30.54
N PRO A 1070 -23.99 6.08 30.95
CA PRO A 1070 -23.49 6.82 32.10
C PRO A 1070 -23.75 8.33 31.99
N SER A 1071 -24.14 8.98 33.09
CA SER A 1071 -24.52 10.40 33.06
C SER A 1071 -23.33 11.37 32.95
N GLN A 1072 -22.11 10.87 33.09
CA GLN A 1072 -20.86 11.64 32.98
C GLN A 1072 -20.42 11.84 31.53
N ILE A 1073 -20.94 11.03 30.61
CA ILE A 1073 -20.51 10.97 29.22
C ILE A 1073 -21.37 11.90 28.35
N ASN A 1074 -20.72 12.74 27.55
CA ASN A 1074 -21.40 13.73 26.71
C ASN A 1074 -21.75 13.14 25.34
N THR A 1075 -22.79 12.30 25.32
CA THR A 1075 -23.21 11.56 24.11
C THR A 1075 -24.12 12.35 23.18
N GLU A 1076 -23.88 12.24 21.87
CA GLU A 1076 -24.83 12.61 20.81
C GLU A 1076 -25.52 11.34 20.28
N ILE A 1077 -26.86 11.31 20.30
CA ILE A 1077 -27.63 10.14 19.84
C ILE A 1077 -28.43 10.52 18.60
N MET A 1078 -28.08 9.92 17.47
CA MET A 1078 -28.74 10.09 16.18
C MET A 1078 -29.60 8.87 15.85
N TRP A 1079 -30.73 9.08 15.18
CA TRP A 1079 -31.65 8.00 14.78
C TRP A 1079 -31.98 8.10 13.30
N TYR A 1080 -31.91 6.97 12.60
CA TYR A 1080 -32.17 6.89 11.17
C TYR A 1080 -33.14 5.74 10.83
N ILE A 1081 -33.89 5.91 9.74
CA ILE A 1081 -34.63 4.83 9.08
C ILE A 1081 -34.30 4.82 7.58
N GLY A 1082 -33.50 3.85 7.14
CA GLY A 1082 -32.73 4.00 5.90
C GLY A 1082 -31.90 5.30 5.95
N ASP A 1083 -31.94 6.10 4.89
CA ASP A 1083 -31.19 7.37 4.80
C ASP A 1083 -31.91 8.58 5.43
N TYR A 1084 -33.06 8.35 6.08
CA TYR A 1084 -33.89 9.43 6.60
C TYR A 1084 -33.64 9.67 8.09
N ASP A 1085 -33.25 10.89 8.45
CA ASP A 1085 -33.04 11.35 9.82
C ASP A 1085 -34.37 11.47 10.61
N LEU A 1086 -34.41 10.83 11.78
CA LEU A 1086 -35.55 10.77 12.69
C LEU A 1086 -35.46 11.75 13.88
N THR A 1087 -34.59 12.76 13.82
CA THR A 1087 -34.43 13.81 14.86
C THR A 1087 -35.74 14.48 15.29
N GLU A 1088 -36.76 14.57 14.44
CA GLU A 1088 -38.08 15.12 14.83
C GLU A 1088 -38.96 14.16 15.67
N ASN A 1089 -38.57 12.88 15.76
CA ASN A 1089 -39.32 11.79 16.40
C ASN A 1089 -38.71 11.29 17.72
N ILE A 1090 -37.64 11.92 18.20
CA ILE A 1090 -36.94 11.54 19.42
C ILE A 1090 -37.49 12.26 20.66
N SER A 1091 -37.32 11.63 21.82
CA SER A 1091 -37.73 12.13 23.13
C SER A 1091 -36.72 11.68 24.20
N ASN A 1092 -36.73 12.31 25.38
CA ASN A 1092 -35.86 11.96 26.51
C ASN A 1092 -34.35 12.11 26.21
N GLN A 1093 -33.92 13.32 25.82
CA GLN A 1093 -32.52 13.63 25.48
C GLN A 1093 -31.95 12.69 24.40
N GLY A 1094 -32.71 12.42 23.33
CA GLY A 1094 -32.27 11.60 22.21
C GLY A 1094 -32.32 10.08 22.43
N SER A 1095 -32.44 9.60 23.68
CA SER A 1095 -32.36 8.16 23.96
C SER A 1095 -33.63 7.35 23.63
N ARG A 1096 -34.72 7.99 23.18
CA ARG A 1096 -35.99 7.31 22.90
C ARG A 1096 -36.67 7.81 21.63
N LEU A 1097 -36.76 6.93 20.62
CA LEU A 1097 -37.49 7.16 19.37
C LEU A 1097 -38.97 6.77 19.51
N VAL A 1098 -39.87 7.64 19.02
CA VAL A 1098 -41.32 7.38 18.97
C VAL A 1098 -41.90 7.79 17.61
N ILE A 1099 -42.33 6.80 16.83
CA ILE A 1099 -43.03 7.02 15.55
C ILE A 1099 -44.51 6.70 15.73
N ASN A 1100 -45.36 7.72 15.57
CA ASN A 1100 -46.81 7.61 15.71
C ASN A 1100 -47.45 6.84 14.55
N GLU A 1101 -48.71 6.43 14.73
CA GLU A 1101 -49.52 5.73 13.73
C GLU A 1101 -49.57 6.48 12.37
N LEU A 1102 -49.29 5.76 11.27
CA LEU A 1102 -49.23 6.21 9.88
C LEU A 1102 -50.52 5.85 9.10
N GLU A 1103 -51.15 6.83 8.44
CA GLU A 1103 -52.31 6.63 7.56
C GLU A 1103 -52.05 7.29 6.19
N CYS A 1104 -51.69 6.47 5.17
CA CYS A 1104 -51.33 6.96 3.84
C CYS A 1104 -52.53 7.64 3.15
N GLY A 1105 -52.48 8.97 3.10
CA GLY A 1105 -53.50 9.84 2.49
C GLY A 1105 -54.15 10.85 3.43
N LYS A 1106 -53.77 10.89 4.72
CA LYS A 1106 -54.37 11.81 5.70
C LYS A 1106 -53.34 12.70 6.40
N ASN A 1107 -52.20 12.14 6.79
CA ASN A 1107 -51.03 12.89 7.27
C ASN A 1107 -50.12 13.25 6.08
N LYS A 1108 -49.44 14.39 6.16
CA LYS A 1108 -48.60 14.95 5.08
C LYS A 1108 -47.23 15.42 5.61
N ASP A 1109 -46.71 14.78 6.65
CA ASP A 1109 -45.31 14.97 7.03
C ASP A 1109 -44.40 14.16 6.09
N ASN A 1110 -43.13 14.57 6.02
CA ASN A 1110 -42.17 14.05 5.05
C ASN A 1110 -41.88 12.56 5.29
N LEU A 1111 -41.76 12.15 6.56
CA LEU A 1111 -41.56 10.75 6.95
C LEU A 1111 -42.74 9.85 6.54
N THR A 1112 -43.99 10.28 6.75
CA THR A 1112 -45.17 9.52 6.30
C THR A 1112 -45.21 9.39 4.77
N LEU A 1113 -44.82 10.45 4.03
CA LEU A 1113 -44.79 10.40 2.56
C LEU A 1113 -43.75 9.41 2.05
N LEU A 1114 -42.56 9.37 2.66
CA LEU A 1114 -41.48 8.44 2.34
C LEU A 1114 -41.90 6.99 2.60
N LEU A 1115 -42.34 6.69 3.83
CA LEU A 1115 -42.70 5.32 4.23
C LEU A 1115 -43.94 4.80 3.47
N CYS A 1116 -44.90 5.68 3.15
CA CYS A 1116 -46.06 5.32 2.33
C CYS A 1116 -45.73 5.10 0.84
N ALA A 1117 -44.65 5.70 0.32
CA ALA A 1117 -44.20 5.47 -1.06
C ALA A 1117 -43.55 4.09 -1.22
N ASN A 1118 -42.80 3.65 -0.20
CA ASN A 1118 -42.13 2.34 -0.18
C ASN A 1118 -43.09 1.16 0.02
N GLY A 1119 -44.31 1.42 0.51
CA GLY A 1119 -45.33 0.38 0.68
C GLY A 1119 -45.00 -0.63 1.79
N THR A 1120 -45.76 -1.72 1.88
CA THR A 1120 -45.49 -2.79 2.85
C THR A 1120 -44.15 -3.42 2.52
N SER A 1121 -43.14 -3.15 3.35
CA SER A 1121 -41.74 -3.47 3.10
C SER A 1121 -40.99 -3.60 4.42
N ARG A 1122 -39.86 -4.32 4.40
CA ARG A 1122 -38.93 -4.36 5.53
C ARG A 1122 -38.16 -3.04 5.58
N GLN A 1123 -37.98 -2.49 6.76
CA GLN A 1123 -37.22 -1.26 7.02
C GLN A 1123 -36.22 -1.53 8.14
N GLN A 1124 -35.17 -0.72 8.21
CA GLN A 1124 -34.13 -0.80 9.22
C GLN A 1124 -34.07 0.51 9.99
N ILE A 1125 -34.06 0.43 11.31
CA ILE A 1125 -33.86 1.59 12.18
C ILE A 1125 -32.47 1.46 12.81
N THR A 1126 -31.69 2.52 12.71
CA THR A 1126 -30.35 2.61 13.30
C THR A 1126 -30.35 3.73 14.34
N ALA A 1127 -29.78 3.46 15.51
CA ALA A 1127 -29.44 4.48 16.49
C ALA A 1127 -27.93 4.50 16.68
N THR A 1128 -27.33 5.65 16.44
CA THR A 1128 -25.89 5.87 16.56
C THR A 1128 -25.64 6.70 17.81
N ILE A 1129 -24.83 6.19 18.74
CA ILE A 1129 -24.31 6.96 19.86
C ILE A 1129 -22.91 7.42 19.48
N ILE A 1130 -22.66 8.72 19.46
CA ILE A 1130 -21.35 9.32 19.23
C ILE A 1130 -20.86 9.88 20.55
N ASP A 1131 -19.65 9.47 20.93
CA ASP A 1131 -18.98 9.92 22.15
C ASP A 1131 -17.48 10.01 21.90
N SER A 1132 -16.86 11.12 22.28
CA SER A 1132 -15.42 11.39 22.03
C SER A 1132 -14.97 11.09 20.58
N GLY A 1133 -15.85 11.27 19.59
CA GLY A 1133 -15.57 11.02 18.16
C GLY A 1133 -15.84 9.58 17.69
N VAL A 1134 -16.11 8.63 18.59
CA VAL A 1134 -16.37 7.22 18.23
C VAL A 1134 -17.88 6.95 18.15
N SER A 1135 -18.32 6.36 17.03
CA SER A 1135 -19.73 6.01 16.78
C SER A 1135 -20.04 4.54 17.11
N THR A 1136 -21.05 4.30 17.95
CA THR A 1136 -21.59 2.96 18.26
C THR A 1136 -23.01 2.81 17.73
N ASP A 1137 -23.24 1.83 16.84
CA ASP A 1137 -24.50 1.63 16.14
C ASP A 1137 -25.38 0.50 16.72
N PHE A 1138 -26.66 0.80 16.91
CA PHE A 1138 -27.69 -0.16 17.32
C PHE A 1138 -28.75 -0.28 16.24
N ILE A 1139 -28.93 -1.49 15.72
CA ILE A 1139 -29.76 -1.74 14.53
C ILE A 1139 -30.97 -2.62 14.88
N TRP A 1140 -32.15 -2.22 14.40
CA TRP A 1140 -33.38 -3.01 14.46
C TRP A 1140 -34.01 -3.21 13.08
N GLU A 1141 -34.33 -4.45 12.75
CA GLU A 1141 -35.16 -4.77 11.58
C GLU A 1141 -36.65 -4.70 11.94
N ILE A 1142 -37.42 -3.97 11.12
CA ILE A 1142 -38.87 -3.87 11.25
C ILE A 1142 -39.58 -4.31 9.97
N ASP A 1143 -40.60 -5.16 10.09
CA ASP A 1143 -41.50 -5.50 8.97
C ASP A 1143 -42.71 -4.55 9.02
N MET A 1144 -42.70 -3.52 8.17
CA MET A 1144 -43.71 -2.45 8.17
C MET A 1144 -44.89 -2.79 7.25
N VAL A 1145 -46.11 -2.73 7.80
CA VAL A 1145 -47.35 -2.91 7.03
C VAL A 1145 -48.11 -1.59 6.92
N VAL A 1146 -48.23 -1.04 5.70
CA VAL A 1146 -48.97 0.21 5.41
C VAL A 1146 -50.25 -0.03 4.60
N TRP A 1147 -51.26 0.84 4.77
CA TRP A 1147 -52.50 0.79 4.00
C TRP A 1147 -52.55 1.88 2.92
N ILE A 1148 -52.64 1.49 1.64
CA ILE A 1148 -52.69 2.42 0.49
C ILE A 1148 -54.08 2.38 -0.19
N PRO A 1149 -54.76 3.54 -0.40
CA PRO A 1149 -56.05 3.58 -1.09
C PRO A 1149 -55.90 3.32 -2.62
N PRO A 1150 -56.88 2.67 -3.29
CA PRO A 1150 -56.77 2.35 -4.72
C PRO A 1150 -56.82 3.61 -5.62
N PRO A 1151 -55.98 3.73 -6.66
CA PRO A 1151 -55.82 4.95 -7.45
C PRO A 1151 -57.01 5.24 -8.38
N THR A 1152 -57.20 6.52 -8.71
CA THR A 1152 -58.31 6.98 -9.57
C THR A 1152 -57.92 7.04 -11.05
N LEU A 1153 -58.92 7.07 -11.94
CA LEU A 1153 -58.74 7.06 -13.40
C LEU A 1153 -57.92 8.24 -13.96
N PHE A 1154 -57.75 9.31 -13.17
CA PHE A 1154 -56.95 10.48 -13.52
C PHE A 1154 -55.45 10.30 -13.23
N ASP A 1155 -55.11 9.52 -12.20
CA ASP A 1155 -53.72 9.33 -11.75
C ASP A 1155 -52.94 8.43 -12.73
N ASN A 1156 -53.62 7.43 -13.32
CA ASN A 1156 -53.07 6.61 -14.41
C ASN A 1156 -52.80 7.39 -15.70
N LEU A 1157 -53.47 8.53 -15.91
CA LEU A 1157 -53.29 9.35 -17.11
C LEU A 1157 -52.05 10.27 -17.00
N ILE A 1158 -51.75 10.76 -15.80
CA ILE A 1158 -50.60 11.63 -15.54
C ILE A 1158 -49.31 10.80 -15.50
N SER A 1159 -49.32 9.64 -14.83
CA SER A 1159 -48.19 8.69 -14.80
C SER A 1159 -47.73 8.28 -16.21
N PHE A 1160 -48.66 8.08 -17.15
CA PHE A 1160 -48.30 7.79 -18.53
C PHE A 1160 -47.62 8.97 -19.23
N LEU A 1161 -48.07 10.21 -18.99
CA LEU A 1161 -47.51 11.42 -19.62
C LEU A 1161 -46.13 11.83 -19.07
N THR A 1162 -45.79 11.43 -17.84
CA THR A 1162 -44.49 11.71 -17.20
C THR A 1162 -43.49 10.55 -17.30
N SER A 1163 -43.93 9.35 -17.70
CA SER A 1163 -43.03 8.23 -17.97
C SER A 1163 -42.11 8.51 -19.17
N GLY A 1164 -40.93 7.88 -19.22
CA GLY A 1164 -39.98 8.04 -20.34
C GLY A 1164 -40.61 7.78 -21.72
N LEU A 1165 -41.55 6.83 -21.82
CA LEU A 1165 -42.33 6.59 -23.04
C LEU A 1165 -43.32 7.73 -23.38
N GLY A 1166 -43.89 8.40 -22.36
CA GLY A 1166 -44.77 9.56 -22.51
C GLY A 1166 -44.05 10.84 -22.92
N ILE A 1167 -42.84 11.06 -22.37
CA ILE A 1167 -41.98 12.20 -22.72
C ILE A 1167 -41.46 12.06 -24.16
N LEU A 1168 -41.09 10.84 -24.58
CA LEU A 1168 -40.76 10.54 -25.99
C LEU A 1168 -41.95 10.76 -26.94
N PHE A 1169 -43.17 10.50 -26.49
CA PHE A 1169 -44.39 10.76 -27.27
C PHE A 1169 -44.69 12.27 -27.40
N LEU A 1170 -44.43 13.05 -26.33
CA LEU A 1170 -44.59 14.52 -26.30
C LEU A 1170 -43.50 15.24 -27.10
N SER A 1171 -42.23 14.85 -26.97
CA SER A 1171 -41.13 15.39 -27.78
C SER A 1171 -41.30 15.04 -29.26
N GLY A 1172 -41.76 13.84 -29.57
CA GLY A 1172 -42.18 13.44 -30.92
C GLY A 1172 -43.33 14.29 -31.49
N MET A 1173 -44.32 14.68 -30.67
CA MET A 1173 -45.39 15.61 -31.07
C MET A 1173 -44.89 17.03 -31.29
N VAL A 1174 -43.98 17.55 -30.47
CA VAL A 1174 -43.44 18.91 -30.60
C VAL A 1174 -42.54 19.01 -31.85
N ILE A 1175 -41.72 18.00 -32.11
CA ILE A 1175 -40.89 17.91 -33.32
C ILE A 1175 -41.77 17.80 -34.57
N THR A 1176 -42.85 17.02 -34.54
CA THR A 1176 -43.78 16.93 -35.68
C THR A 1176 -44.60 18.22 -35.88
N ILE A 1177 -44.92 18.97 -34.83
CA ILE A 1177 -45.59 20.28 -34.93
C ILE A 1177 -44.64 21.36 -35.46
N LEU A 1178 -43.36 21.36 -35.05
CA LEU A 1178 -42.33 22.25 -35.57
C LEU A 1178 -42.01 21.95 -37.05
N LEU A 1179 -41.85 20.67 -37.41
CA LEU A 1179 -41.69 20.24 -38.81
C LEU A 1179 -42.93 20.52 -39.66
N ALA A 1180 -44.14 20.38 -39.10
CA ALA A 1180 -45.38 20.80 -39.78
C ALA A 1180 -45.47 22.32 -39.95
N GLY A 1181 -44.97 23.12 -39.00
CA GLY A 1181 -44.87 24.58 -39.09
C GLY A 1181 -43.93 25.03 -40.21
N VAL A 1182 -42.75 24.41 -40.32
CA VAL A 1182 -41.79 24.63 -41.41
C VAL A 1182 -42.39 24.20 -42.76
N PHE A 1183 -43.08 23.06 -42.81
CA PHE A 1183 -43.70 22.57 -44.04
C PHE A 1183 -44.91 23.42 -44.48
N VAL A 1184 -45.70 23.95 -43.54
CA VAL A 1184 -46.82 24.86 -43.83
C VAL A 1184 -46.30 26.23 -44.31
N ASN A 1185 -45.23 26.75 -43.72
CA ASN A 1185 -44.61 28.01 -44.16
C ASN A 1185 -43.97 27.85 -45.57
N TYR A 1186 -43.34 26.71 -45.83
CA TYR A 1186 -42.84 26.34 -47.16
C TYR A 1186 -43.99 26.20 -48.18
N ARG A 1187 -45.12 25.60 -47.80
CA ARG A 1187 -46.31 25.45 -48.66
C ARG A 1187 -47.01 26.77 -48.97
N ILE A 1188 -47.09 27.69 -48.01
CA ILE A 1188 -47.70 29.02 -48.20
C ILE A 1188 -46.84 29.89 -49.12
N THR A 1189 -45.52 29.81 -48.98
CA THR A 1189 -44.56 30.54 -49.83
C THR A 1189 -44.57 30.05 -51.28
N GLN A 1190 -44.74 28.73 -51.50
CA GLN A 1190 -44.92 28.14 -52.83
C GLN A 1190 -46.31 28.42 -53.43
N LYS A 1191 -47.39 28.45 -52.63
CA LYS A 1191 -48.75 28.75 -53.10
C LYS A 1191 -48.89 30.21 -53.57
N LYS A 1192 -48.18 31.14 -52.92
CA LYS A 1192 -48.12 32.56 -53.32
C LYS A 1192 -47.37 32.76 -54.65
N ARG A 1193 -46.26 32.04 -54.86
CA ARG A 1193 -45.53 32.00 -56.15
C ARG A 1193 -46.31 31.31 -57.28
N LEU A 1194 -47.19 30.37 -56.95
CA LEU A 1194 -48.04 29.65 -57.92
C LEU A 1194 -49.30 30.45 -58.32
N GLU A 1195 -49.91 31.22 -57.40
CA GLU A 1195 -51.05 32.10 -57.70
C GLU A 1195 -50.65 33.33 -58.55
N GLU A 1196 -49.44 33.86 -58.36
CA GLU A 1196 -48.88 34.91 -59.24
C GLU A 1196 -48.62 34.39 -60.67
N ALA A 1197 -48.24 33.11 -60.82
CA ALA A 1197 -48.02 32.47 -62.11
C ALA A 1197 -49.32 32.15 -62.89
N TYR A 1198 -50.41 31.81 -62.18
CA TYR A 1198 -51.73 31.55 -62.80
C TYR A 1198 -52.47 32.83 -63.21
N THR A 1199 -52.17 33.96 -62.57
CA THR A 1199 -52.76 35.27 -62.89
C THR A 1199 -52.15 35.89 -64.17
N ALA A 1200 -50.94 35.50 -64.54
CA ALA A 1200 -50.27 35.97 -65.76
C ALA A 1200 -50.80 35.35 -67.08
N TYR A 1201 -51.50 34.20 -67.03
CA TYR A 1201 -51.87 33.45 -68.24
C TYR A 1201 -53.38 33.20 -68.48
N SER A 1202 -54.28 33.75 -67.66
CA SER A 1202 -55.74 33.88 -67.98
C SER A 1202 -56.43 32.62 -68.56
N ILE A 1203 -56.38 31.48 -67.86
CA ILE A 1203 -57.10 30.25 -68.28
C ILE A 1203 -58.24 29.93 -67.29
N PRO A 1204 -59.51 29.80 -67.74
CA PRO A 1204 -60.63 29.46 -66.88
C PRO A 1204 -61.08 27.98 -66.98
N SER A 1205 -61.78 27.56 -65.92
CA SER A 1205 -62.92 26.63 -65.89
C SER A 1205 -62.68 25.12 -65.71
N ASN A 1206 -63.27 24.61 -64.61
CA ASN A 1206 -64.16 23.43 -64.48
C ASN A 1206 -63.81 22.11 -65.20
N LYS A 1207 -63.79 21.01 -64.42
CA LYS A 1207 -64.66 19.80 -64.55
C LYS A 1207 -64.17 18.69 -63.60
N ILE A 1208 -65.03 18.16 -62.72
CA ILE A 1208 -65.94 17.00 -62.87
C ILE A 1208 -65.22 15.63 -62.96
N GLU A 1209 -65.53 14.79 -61.96
CA GLU A 1209 -65.69 13.32 -61.87
C GLU A 1209 -65.34 12.44 -63.08
N TYR A 1210 -64.70 11.27 -62.86
CA TYR A 1210 -65.37 9.95 -62.79
C TYR A 1210 -64.40 8.74 -62.61
N ASP A 1211 -64.98 7.73 -61.97
CA ASP A 1211 -64.61 6.33 -61.65
C ASP A 1211 -64.41 5.37 -62.86
N TYR A 1212 -63.51 4.37 -62.72
CA TYR A 1212 -63.35 3.12 -63.53
C TYR A 1212 -62.50 2.11 -62.71
N SER A 1213 -62.89 0.88 -62.30
CA SER A 1213 -63.44 -0.32 -62.99
C SER A 1213 -62.50 -0.88 -64.08
N PHE A 1214 -62.14 -2.16 -64.27
CA PHE A 1214 -62.49 -3.49 -63.70
C PHE A 1214 -61.55 -4.55 -64.37
N THR A 1215 -61.14 -5.64 -63.70
CA THR A 1215 -61.35 -7.03 -64.17
C THR A 1215 -61.07 -8.07 -63.06
N LYS A 1216 -62.01 -9.02 -62.96
CA LYS A 1216 -62.12 -10.16 -62.04
C LYS A 1216 -61.12 -11.29 -62.33
N THR A 1217 -60.78 -12.07 -61.28
CA THR A 1217 -61.07 -13.53 -61.22
C THR A 1217 -61.19 -14.01 -59.77
N GLU A 1218 -62.22 -14.84 -59.54
CA GLU A 1218 -62.71 -15.48 -58.31
C GLU A 1218 -61.83 -16.71 -57.91
N LEU A 1219 -61.79 -17.26 -56.69
CA LEU A 1219 -62.78 -18.01 -55.85
C LEU A 1219 -62.00 -18.53 -54.58
N PRO A 1220 -62.59 -19.24 -53.59
CA PRO A 1220 -63.85 -19.06 -52.83
C PRO A 1220 -63.70 -19.26 -51.29
N SER A 1221 -64.82 -19.07 -50.59
CA SER A 1221 -65.13 -19.07 -49.13
C SER A 1221 -65.29 -20.48 -48.51
N ALA A 1222 -65.40 -20.78 -47.20
CA ALA A 1222 -65.58 -20.11 -45.88
C ALA A 1222 -65.04 -21.11 -44.78
N PRO A 1223 -65.01 -20.89 -43.42
CA PRO A 1223 -66.16 -20.54 -42.57
C PRO A 1223 -65.87 -19.73 -41.27
N ASP A 1224 -66.95 -19.25 -40.64
CA ASP A 1224 -67.08 -18.95 -39.21
C ASP A 1224 -67.94 -20.06 -38.61
N LEU A 1225 -67.49 -20.71 -37.53
CA LEU A 1225 -68.27 -21.66 -36.71
C LEU A 1225 -67.57 -21.92 -35.36
N SER A 1226 -68.21 -21.47 -34.28
CA SER A 1226 -68.14 -22.09 -32.96
C SER A 1226 -68.48 -23.59 -33.01
N LEU A 1227 -67.85 -24.38 -32.12
CA LEU A 1227 -68.06 -25.80 -31.80
C LEU A 1227 -67.39 -26.84 -32.72
N LEU A 1228 -66.19 -27.27 -32.31
CA LEU A 1228 -65.75 -28.67 -32.37
C LEU A 1228 -64.71 -28.91 -31.26
N GLU A 1229 -65.29 -29.14 -30.10
CA GLU A 1229 -64.81 -29.99 -29.02
C GLU A 1229 -64.25 -31.32 -29.56
N ILE A 1230 -63.42 -31.97 -28.71
CA ILE A 1230 -62.99 -33.38 -28.71
C ILE A 1230 -61.48 -33.57 -28.90
N GLN A 1231 -60.80 -33.34 -27.77
CA GLN A 1231 -59.98 -34.33 -27.06
C GLN A 1231 -59.90 -35.74 -27.67
N ASN A 1232 -58.72 -36.35 -27.60
CA ASN A 1232 -58.48 -37.68 -27.00
C ASN A 1232 -57.03 -38.08 -27.37
N ASN A 1233 -56.16 -38.53 -26.47
CA ASN A 1233 -56.32 -39.04 -25.11
C ASN A 1233 -54.92 -38.98 -24.44
N ALA A 1234 -54.79 -38.46 -23.21
CA ALA A 1234 -55.08 -39.13 -21.92
C ALA A 1234 -54.01 -40.19 -21.60
N TYR A 1235 -53.37 -40.15 -20.44
CA TYR A 1235 -54.01 -40.34 -19.14
C TYR A 1235 -53.54 -39.39 -18.02
N GLU A 1236 -54.52 -38.86 -17.31
CA GLU A 1236 -54.49 -38.61 -15.86
C GLU A 1236 -55.42 -39.65 -15.19
N GLU A 1237 -55.02 -40.24 -14.07
CA GLU A 1237 -55.87 -40.83 -13.02
C GLU A 1237 -55.23 -40.39 -11.68
N SER A 1238 -55.78 -39.47 -10.88
CA SER A 1238 -56.98 -39.50 -10.00
C SER A 1238 -56.81 -40.27 -8.68
N LEU A 1239 -57.01 -39.59 -7.52
CA LEU A 1239 -58.05 -39.85 -6.49
C LEU A 1239 -57.88 -38.93 -5.24
N PRO A 1240 -58.91 -38.75 -4.36
CA PRO A 1240 -59.29 -37.48 -3.71
C PRO A 1240 -59.54 -37.55 -2.17
N ASN A 1241 -60.09 -36.46 -1.59
CA ASN A 1241 -60.90 -36.35 -0.34
C ASN A 1241 -60.16 -36.51 1.02
N LEU A 1242 -60.47 -35.85 2.17
CA LEU A 1242 -61.64 -35.15 2.73
C LEU A 1242 -61.23 -34.48 4.10
N THR A 1243 -61.82 -33.30 4.43
CA THR A 1243 -62.24 -32.79 5.79
C THR A 1243 -61.17 -32.49 6.86
N ALA A 1244 -61.26 -31.48 7.76
CA ALA A 1244 -62.41 -30.86 8.43
C ALA A 1244 -62.08 -29.47 9.05
N SER A 1245 -62.77 -28.42 8.61
CA SER A 1245 -63.68 -27.52 9.37
C SER A 1245 -63.52 -27.23 10.90
N ILE A 1246 -63.45 -25.92 11.22
CA ILE A 1246 -64.21 -25.12 12.25
C ILE A 1246 -63.65 -25.11 13.71
N PRO A 1247 -63.78 -24.03 14.54
CA PRO A 1247 -63.55 -22.57 14.36
C PRO A 1247 -62.77 -21.96 15.58
N ILE A 1248 -62.51 -20.65 15.61
CA ILE A 1248 -62.25 -19.93 16.87
C ILE A 1248 -63.45 -19.04 17.21
N VAL A 1249 -63.97 -19.21 18.43
CA VAL A 1249 -64.97 -18.38 19.08
C VAL A 1249 -64.28 -17.56 20.18
N THR A 1250 -64.76 -16.33 20.26
CA THR A 1250 -64.37 -15.14 21.00
C THR A 1250 -64.38 -15.15 22.55
N ILE A 1251 -63.86 -14.01 23.08
CA ILE A 1251 -64.16 -13.21 24.29
C ILE A 1251 -63.43 -13.57 25.64
N PRO A 1252 -63.27 -12.62 26.62
CA PRO A 1252 -62.18 -11.62 26.82
C PRO A 1252 -61.69 -11.54 28.30
N SER A 1253 -61.10 -10.39 28.70
CA SER A 1253 -60.92 -9.83 30.09
C SER A 1253 -59.58 -10.24 30.77
N LYS A 1254 -58.79 -9.40 31.47
CA LYS A 1254 -58.93 -8.07 32.10
C LYS A 1254 -57.55 -7.56 32.57
N LYS A 1255 -57.41 -6.23 32.64
CA LYS A 1255 -56.65 -5.33 33.55
C LYS A 1255 -55.91 -5.94 34.77
N ILE A 1256 -54.78 -5.33 35.16
CA ILE A 1256 -54.68 -4.34 36.29
C ILE A 1256 -53.24 -3.76 36.37
N GLU A 1257 -53.17 -2.44 36.58
CA GLU A 1257 -52.00 -1.59 36.88
C GLU A 1257 -51.51 -1.78 38.34
N ASP A 1258 -50.21 -1.58 38.60
CA ASP A 1258 -49.66 -0.47 39.42
C ASP A 1258 -48.27 -0.78 40.03
N GLU A 1259 -47.48 0.29 40.09
CA GLU A 1259 -46.11 0.57 40.54
C GLU A 1259 -45.60 -0.10 41.84
N VAL A 1260 -44.26 -0.30 41.93
CA VAL A 1260 -43.45 -0.03 43.15
C VAL A 1260 -42.01 0.32 42.76
N GLU A 1261 -41.50 1.44 43.27
CA GLU A 1261 -40.13 1.94 43.19
C GLU A 1261 -39.22 1.43 44.33
N LEU A 1262 -37.96 1.14 43.97
CA LEU A 1262 -36.65 1.31 44.62
C LEU A 1262 -36.45 1.12 46.14
N LEU A 1263 -35.42 0.33 46.49
CA LEU A 1263 -34.52 0.53 47.64
C LEU A 1263 -33.23 -0.32 47.50
N ASP A 1264 -32.08 0.35 47.69
CA ASP A 1264 -30.68 -0.09 47.74
C ASP A 1264 -30.37 -1.30 48.62
N LEU A 1265 -29.24 -2.00 48.33
CA LEU A 1265 -28.05 -2.20 49.21
C LEU A 1265 -27.08 -3.29 48.65
N PRO A 1266 -25.81 -3.39 49.12
CA PRO A 1266 -24.58 -3.28 48.30
C PRO A 1266 -23.72 -4.56 48.19
N ALA A 1267 -22.57 -4.39 47.52
CA ALA A 1267 -21.42 -5.27 47.30
C ALA A 1267 -21.02 -6.25 48.43
N ARG A 1268 -20.46 -7.42 48.05
CA ARG A 1268 -19.02 -7.79 48.20
C ARG A 1268 -18.78 -9.33 48.09
N VAL A 1269 -17.64 -9.67 47.45
CA VAL A 1269 -16.71 -10.84 47.61
C VAL A 1269 -16.80 -12.01 46.60
N VAL A 1270 -15.91 -11.98 45.59
CA VAL A 1270 -14.75 -12.87 45.25
C VAL A 1270 -14.93 -14.39 45.01
N GLU A 1271 -14.16 -14.85 44.01
CA GLU A 1271 -13.84 -16.22 43.49
C GLU A 1271 -14.96 -16.86 42.65
N GLU A 1272 -14.77 -17.26 41.39
CA GLU A 1272 -13.66 -17.92 40.67
C GLU A 1272 -13.51 -17.36 39.25
#